data_AF-A0A8H7HS38-F1
#
_entry.id   AF-A0A8H7HS38-F1
#
_cell.length_a   1.000
_cell.length_b   1.000
_cell.length_c   1.000
_cell.angle_alpha   90.00
_cell.angle_beta   90.00
_cell.angle_gamma   90.00
#
_symmetry.space_group_name_H-M   'P 1'
#
loop_
_entity.id
_entity.type
_entity.pdbx_description
1 polymer ?
#
loop_
_entity_poly.entity_id
_entity_poly.type
_entity_poly.pdbx_seq_one_letter_code
_entity_poly.pdbx_strand_id
1 'polypeptide(L)'
;MPSGPPSRLYAWVYLARKYAELLVRLPFIGIWYIPKSNRPYPGWSWGRALLVYVANFTWEIPYRTGRLLDRDINREVPAKECMGTKFMWIQPVPEHFIQGEIKGYAESAKVKPCRIPAYGFGDWGQEKLLHARDSEKIVMHCHGGAYVSRTAHPEDLTAGVSKGIVKFSKPTISRTLSIEYRLSSSAPWPSKWPFPTGLIDALSGYHYLINTLGFKPQNIIISGDSAGGNLVLGLVRYLRDNPQIGLPLPGGLLLVSPWCDLGETHLHQRPDGLSVKNHDRRSDFIAGDWISSDSTLRYGIRSFLGSHLSPTDARKNPYISPASLDLDEQIVATMFDNFPRTYLVYGEAEILVDENRTLYERMVRNVGPDRIVKDEVPDAMHDVFALEIWEPEYSEAHRRIVIRGTDGPSLSQCARNLWDIPARMRKMEPEKVQVTTIENKSVRSLSLDSRPKATWSEEEERRLIRKLDWRILPVVIIFVRGAQLTVGVVDRTNVGNAKVAGLEKDIGLVGYQYNIGLSIFYITYALSEVPSNLLLKRIGADKWIPILVTGFGLVCFCTTFIRNFAGFMVVRALLGLWEGGMMPGVTFYLSTYYKRHELVFRIGIFVSASSLSGAFGGLLASGLLKIPQLKGIPSGAWRNIFEGAITMALGLAAFHFLPGPAERTKFLNEREKMIAIQRLMQDEDNGNTAGSQAAKGDSWWRAFKSLNTWICAICFLLNNMTVQGISLFMPTLLKGMGYSTIQSQLRTVPPYVVASVFSIAIAYGSFRSGRRGMWLLFIVPLVITGLAILLGTSNSQANYAGVFLIAMGAFPQGPILLSWATNNSAPNTVRAVSSALVVAIGTMGPIVTSWIYLPSDSPRYPIATGVQVGAQGAFFILASILILHNIRENRRRARGERDYRLNASEEEVARLGSLHPSFRLATPSRRRSGDSPPSKTESITRRSPAPNAALAPQATSPILLHRLLVLSLLSALVGGGTIYSIVNNTYKDTSDPLLAHLPHHLADYSYFARKSNIFNQLFVKKAWGWTSGAFFALWFTSPGHLRKPGRVVEWLTATGIWALFTMWFFGPSLFHRLASASGAQCVVFLPPSPDASSNIVNVPVEFCQQHTPVSPSTHPALFASNFVLSRLAGTHSLDPNWRAVPTLYSGHDISGHMFLLTMSIFFLAEQISLSLPLLYPSLEPVPGTVRHRASFLHEVVVKASGALLGIWFLMSLTTAVYFHTPFEKATGFLAGLLAAYIIKLPVPILSRAPPPAPPIVALDKPEI
;
A
#
# COMPACT_ATOMS: atom_id res chain seq x y z
N MET A 1 -12.17 15.61 31.85
CA MET A 1 -10.75 15.53 31.41
C MET A 1 -9.99 16.67 32.08
N PRO A 2 -8.66 16.56 32.32
CA PRO A 2 -7.89 17.65 32.93
C PRO A 2 -7.92 18.91 32.06
N SER A 3 -8.12 20.07 32.70
CA SER A 3 -8.38 21.36 32.06
C SER A 3 -7.08 22.09 31.66
N GLY A 4 -6.34 21.51 30.73
CA GLY A 4 -5.16 22.12 30.11
C GLY A 4 -5.09 21.83 28.61
N PRO A 5 -4.43 22.66 27.81
CA PRO A 5 -4.23 22.38 26.39
C PRO A 5 -3.43 21.08 26.22
N PRO A 6 -3.77 20.21 25.24
CA PRO A 6 -3.01 19.00 24.97
C PRO A 6 -1.53 19.33 24.73
N SER A 7 -0.64 18.59 25.40
CA SER A 7 0.79 18.77 25.24
C SER A 7 1.21 18.51 23.78
N ARG A 8 2.30 19.14 23.32
CA ARG A 8 2.87 18.86 21.99
C ARG A 8 3.14 17.36 21.79
N LEU A 9 3.46 16.63 22.87
CA LEU A 9 3.61 15.18 22.85
C LEU A 9 2.28 14.46 22.58
N TYR A 10 1.17 14.85 23.22
CA TYR A 10 -0.17 14.31 22.90
C TYR A 10 -0.52 14.54 21.43
N ALA A 11 -0.26 15.75 20.92
CA ALA A 11 -0.54 16.09 19.52
C ALA A 11 0.25 15.20 18.54
N TRP A 12 1.55 14.98 18.78
CA TRP A 12 2.37 14.06 17.98
C TRP A 12 1.94 12.60 18.10
N VAL A 13 1.55 12.13 19.29
CA VAL A 13 1.06 10.75 19.50
C VAL A 13 -0.30 10.55 18.83
N TYR A 14 -1.20 11.52 18.89
CA TYR A 14 -2.50 11.49 18.22
C TYR A 14 -2.34 11.49 16.69
N LEU A 15 -1.44 12.33 16.15
CA LEU A 15 -1.06 12.31 14.73
C LEU A 15 -0.49 10.96 14.32
N ALA A 16 0.48 10.40 15.07
CA ALA A 16 1.08 9.11 14.76
C ALA A 16 0.03 7.99 14.76
N ARG A 17 -0.89 7.98 15.74
CA ARG A 17 -2.05 7.07 15.77
C ARG A 17 -2.94 7.26 14.53
N LYS A 18 -3.34 8.48 14.19
CA LYS A 18 -4.22 8.75 13.04
C LYS A 18 -3.56 8.39 11.71
N TYR A 19 -2.27 8.65 11.52
CA TYR A 19 -1.54 8.22 10.32
C TYR A 19 -1.39 6.70 10.24
N ALA A 20 -1.09 6.01 11.35
CA ALA A 20 -1.05 4.54 11.37
C ALA A 20 -2.44 3.94 11.06
N GLU A 21 -3.50 4.49 11.65
CA GLU A 21 -4.88 4.09 11.40
C GLU A 21 -5.29 4.34 9.94
N LEU A 22 -4.90 5.47 9.34
CA LEU A 22 -5.14 5.75 7.92
C LEU A 22 -4.36 4.77 7.02
N LEU A 23 -3.09 4.49 7.31
CA LEU A 23 -2.28 3.52 6.57
C LEU A 23 -2.85 2.10 6.61
N VAL A 24 -3.50 1.72 7.72
CA VAL A 24 -4.22 0.43 7.85
C VAL A 24 -5.57 0.47 7.12
N ARG A 25 -6.38 1.52 7.28
CA ARG A 25 -7.73 1.61 6.70
C ARG A 25 -7.74 1.84 5.19
N LEU A 26 -6.82 2.66 4.66
CA LEU A 26 -6.86 3.14 3.26
C LEU A 26 -6.78 2.00 2.22
N PRO A 27 -6.00 0.91 2.39
CA PRO A 27 -6.05 -0.25 1.50
C PRO A 27 -7.41 -0.94 1.48
N PHE A 28 -8.05 -1.16 2.64
CA PHE A 28 -9.37 -1.81 2.71
C PHE A 28 -10.46 -0.95 2.09
N ILE A 29 -10.47 0.36 2.37
CA ILE A 29 -11.42 1.31 1.77
C ILE A 29 -11.17 1.45 0.26
N GLY A 30 -9.90 1.45 -0.17
CA GLY A 30 -9.52 1.42 -1.58
C GLY A 30 -10.03 0.18 -2.32
N ILE A 31 -10.04 -0.98 -1.68
CA ILE A 31 -10.65 -2.20 -2.23
C ILE A 31 -12.19 -2.11 -2.19
N TRP A 32 -12.76 -1.64 -1.08
CA TRP A 32 -14.21 -1.49 -0.88
C TRP A 32 -14.84 -0.57 -1.92
N TYR A 33 -14.16 0.51 -2.33
CA TYR A 33 -14.63 1.45 -3.36
C TYR A 33 -14.37 1.01 -4.81
N ILE A 34 -13.85 -0.21 -5.06
CA ILE A 34 -13.70 -0.71 -6.44
C ILE A 34 -15.08 -0.80 -7.15
N PRO A 35 -16.12 -1.48 -6.59
CA PRO A 35 -17.49 -1.38 -7.11
C PRO A 35 -18.04 0.05 -6.99
N LYS A 36 -18.75 0.52 -8.01
CA LYS A 36 -19.44 1.84 -7.96
C LYS A 36 -20.50 1.91 -6.85
N SER A 37 -21.21 0.81 -6.61
CA SER A 37 -22.27 0.65 -5.59
C SER A 37 -21.81 0.92 -4.16
N ASN A 38 -20.50 0.78 -3.89
CA ASN A 38 -19.94 0.81 -2.55
C ASN A 38 -19.30 2.16 -2.20
N ARG A 39 -19.29 3.12 -3.14
CA ARG A 39 -18.79 4.48 -2.97
C ARG A 39 -19.86 5.35 -2.29
N PRO A 40 -19.48 6.40 -1.54
CA PRO A 40 -20.43 7.37 -0.97
C PRO A 40 -21.39 7.94 -2.02
N TYR A 41 -20.87 8.18 -3.24
CA TYR A 41 -21.63 8.61 -4.40
C TYR A 41 -21.26 7.73 -5.61
N PRO A 42 -22.19 7.02 -6.28
CA PRO A 42 -21.86 6.05 -7.34
C PRO A 42 -21.30 6.64 -8.65
N GLY A 43 -21.58 7.92 -8.93
CA GLY A 43 -21.05 8.65 -10.08
C GLY A 43 -19.54 8.90 -9.99
N TRP A 44 -19.03 9.11 -8.77
CA TRP A 44 -17.64 9.47 -8.50
C TRP A 44 -16.61 8.47 -9.03
N SER A 45 -15.47 9.00 -9.46
CA SER A 45 -14.27 8.20 -9.71
C SER A 45 -13.72 7.59 -8.41
N TRP A 46 -13.01 6.47 -8.54
CA TRP A 46 -12.35 5.80 -7.41
C TRP A 46 -11.39 6.73 -6.65
N GLY A 47 -10.69 7.62 -7.38
CA GLY A 47 -9.81 8.63 -6.80
C GLY A 47 -10.56 9.70 -6.00
N ARG A 48 -11.70 10.19 -6.50
CA ARG A 48 -12.55 11.17 -5.78
C ARG A 48 -13.13 10.58 -4.49
N ALA A 49 -13.66 9.36 -4.54
CA ALA A 49 -14.17 8.67 -3.35
C ALA A 49 -13.09 8.47 -2.26
N LEU A 50 -11.86 8.13 -2.65
CA LEU A 50 -10.74 8.05 -1.71
C LEU A 50 -10.27 9.41 -1.19
N LEU A 51 -10.28 10.46 -2.03
CA LEU A 51 -9.92 11.82 -1.64
C LEU A 51 -10.88 12.34 -0.56
N VAL A 52 -12.20 12.19 -0.75
CA VAL A 52 -13.21 12.59 0.25
C VAL A 52 -13.06 11.77 1.53
N TYR A 53 -12.81 10.46 1.44
CA TYR A 53 -12.54 9.65 2.63
C TYR A 53 -11.32 10.13 3.43
N VAL A 54 -10.21 10.48 2.75
CA VAL A 54 -9.00 11.01 3.41
C VAL A 54 -9.27 12.38 4.03
N ALA A 55 -10.00 13.27 3.33
CA ALA A 55 -10.38 14.58 3.85
C ALA A 55 -11.26 14.45 5.10
N ASN A 56 -12.33 13.66 5.02
CA ASN A 56 -13.24 13.32 6.12
C ASN A 56 -12.48 12.75 7.35
N PHE A 57 -11.59 11.76 7.13
CA PHE A 57 -10.82 11.14 8.20
C PHE A 57 -9.82 12.09 8.88
N THR A 58 -9.27 13.05 8.13
CA THR A 58 -8.28 14.03 8.63
C THR A 58 -8.89 15.32 9.18
N TRP A 59 -10.16 15.61 8.87
CA TRP A 59 -10.87 16.82 9.27
C TRP A 59 -10.83 17.07 10.79
N GLU A 60 -11.03 16.04 11.62
CA GLU A 60 -11.01 16.18 13.09
C GLU A 60 -9.64 16.59 13.69
N ILE A 61 -8.53 16.39 12.97
CA ILE A 61 -7.18 16.44 13.56
C ILE A 61 -6.86 17.80 14.21
N PRO A 62 -7.02 18.96 13.54
CA PRO A 62 -6.69 20.27 14.13
C PRO A 62 -7.48 20.58 15.41
N TYR A 63 -8.69 20.06 15.53
CA TYR A 63 -9.59 20.32 16.67
C TYR A 63 -9.17 19.55 17.92
N ARG A 64 -8.71 18.29 17.74
CA ARG A 64 -8.23 17.45 18.86
C ARG A 64 -6.76 17.72 19.23
N THR A 65 -5.92 18.18 18.30
CA THR A 65 -4.50 18.46 18.56
C THR A 65 -4.18 19.93 18.81
N GLY A 66 -5.10 20.84 18.47
CA GLY A 66 -4.82 22.27 18.36
C GLY A 66 -4.14 22.64 17.04
N ARG A 67 -4.02 23.94 16.79
CA ARG A 67 -3.33 24.51 15.63
C ARG A 67 -1.81 24.32 15.75
N LEU A 68 -1.33 23.16 15.31
CA LEU A 68 0.10 22.84 15.22
C LEU A 68 0.91 23.77 14.28
N LEU A 69 0.21 24.54 13.44
CA LEU A 69 0.73 25.56 12.55
C LEU A 69 0.03 26.91 12.82
N ASP A 70 -0.13 27.29 14.09
CA ASP A 70 -0.59 28.63 14.46
C ASP A 70 0.32 29.70 13.83
N ARG A 71 -0.26 30.51 12.94
CA ARG A 71 0.34 31.75 12.45
C ARG A 71 -0.17 32.89 13.34
N ASP A 72 0.74 33.73 13.80
CA ASP A 72 0.36 34.88 14.62
C ASP A 72 -0.33 35.93 13.75
N ILE A 73 -1.65 36.07 13.90
CA ILE A 73 -2.47 37.06 13.19
C ILE A 73 -2.09 38.51 13.50
N ASN A 74 -1.26 38.76 14.51
CA ASN A 74 -0.76 40.09 14.85
C ASN A 74 0.54 40.42 14.10
N ARG A 75 1.12 39.48 13.35
CA ARG A 75 2.41 39.62 12.68
C ARG A 75 2.25 39.81 11.17
N GLU A 76 2.99 40.77 10.63
CA GLU A 76 3.02 41.01 9.18
C GLU A 76 3.71 39.86 8.44
N VAL A 77 3.08 39.39 7.35
CA VAL A 77 3.63 38.35 6.48
C VAL A 77 4.61 38.99 5.48
N PRO A 78 5.88 38.57 5.41
CA PRO A 78 6.84 39.11 4.45
C PRO A 78 6.39 38.88 3.01
N ALA A 79 6.60 39.86 2.12
CA ALA A 79 6.15 39.77 0.71
C ALA A 79 6.69 38.55 -0.08
N LYS A 80 7.77 37.90 0.38
CA LYS A 80 8.29 36.64 -0.18
C LYS A 80 7.41 35.42 0.15
N GLU A 81 6.67 35.47 1.26
CA GLU A 81 5.77 34.41 1.76
C GLU A 81 4.33 34.63 1.25
N CYS A 82 3.98 35.83 0.79
CA CYS A 82 2.66 36.14 0.22
C CYS A 82 2.37 35.50 -1.16
N MET A 83 3.31 34.77 -1.77
CA MET A 83 3.08 33.98 -3.01
C MET A 83 2.44 34.78 -4.18
N GLY A 84 2.80 36.07 -4.32
CA GLY A 84 2.26 36.95 -5.37
C GLY A 84 0.98 37.71 -5.00
N THR A 85 0.50 37.59 -3.76
CA THR A 85 -0.58 38.43 -3.20
C THR A 85 -0.01 39.57 -2.37
N LYS A 86 -0.88 40.47 -1.89
CA LYS A 86 -0.50 41.59 -1.02
C LYS A 86 -1.13 41.46 0.37
N PHE A 87 -0.31 41.29 1.40
CA PHE A 87 -0.73 41.45 2.79
C PHE A 87 -1.10 42.91 3.07
N MET A 88 -2.20 43.14 3.78
CA MET A 88 -2.71 44.46 4.16
C MET A 88 -3.30 44.43 5.57
N TRP A 89 -3.34 45.58 6.24
CA TRP A 89 -4.05 45.77 7.49
C TRP A 89 -5.33 46.58 7.28
N ILE A 90 -6.44 46.04 7.75
CA ILE A 90 -7.73 46.73 7.85
C ILE A 90 -7.81 47.36 9.25
N GLN A 91 -8.17 48.63 9.31
CA GLN A 91 -8.40 49.33 10.58
C GLN A 91 -9.78 48.97 11.16
N PRO A 92 -9.95 49.01 12.49
CA PRO A 92 -11.25 48.75 13.10
C PRO A 92 -12.33 49.73 12.60
N VAL A 93 -13.54 49.22 12.38
CA VAL A 93 -14.72 50.09 12.22
C VAL A 93 -14.93 50.93 13.50
N PRO A 94 -15.29 52.24 13.41
CA PRO A 94 -15.53 53.06 14.60
C PRO A 94 -16.69 52.51 15.45
N GLU A 95 -16.60 52.60 16.79
CA GLU A 95 -17.56 51.94 17.69
C GLU A 95 -19.03 52.39 17.49
N HIS A 96 -19.28 53.60 16.98
CA HIS A 96 -20.62 54.09 16.68
C HIS A 96 -21.29 53.41 15.46
N PHE A 97 -20.57 52.59 14.70
CA PHE A 97 -21.15 51.70 13.69
C PHE A 97 -21.74 50.43 14.31
N ILE A 98 -21.50 50.14 15.60
CA ILE A 98 -22.12 49.01 16.31
C ILE A 98 -23.41 49.49 16.99
N GLN A 99 -24.50 49.37 16.24
CA GLN A 99 -25.87 49.69 16.61
C GLN A 99 -26.80 48.47 16.53
N GLY A 100 -28.07 48.63 16.91
CA GLY A 100 -29.10 47.58 16.83
C GLY A 100 -28.81 46.36 17.73
N GLU A 101 -29.42 45.22 17.40
CA GLU A 101 -29.29 43.97 18.16
C GLU A 101 -27.83 43.50 18.32
N ILE A 102 -27.00 43.73 17.29
CA ILE A 102 -25.57 43.40 17.28
C ILE A 102 -24.80 44.12 18.39
N LYS A 103 -25.24 45.30 18.83
CA LYS A 103 -24.66 45.98 19.99
C LYS A 103 -24.88 45.19 21.29
N GLY A 104 -26.10 44.72 21.54
CA GLY A 104 -26.42 43.91 22.72
C GLY A 104 -25.64 42.59 22.75
N TYR A 105 -25.45 41.94 21.59
CA TYR A 105 -24.59 40.76 21.49
C TYR A 105 -23.10 41.10 21.70
N ALA A 106 -22.60 42.21 21.14
CA ALA A 106 -21.21 42.63 21.34
C ALA A 106 -20.88 42.97 22.81
N GLU A 107 -21.80 43.64 23.51
CA GLU A 107 -21.69 43.94 24.95
C GLU A 107 -21.73 42.66 25.79
N SER A 108 -22.66 41.73 25.49
CA SER A 108 -22.78 40.41 26.15
C SER A 108 -21.53 39.55 25.95
N ALA A 109 -20.97 39.55 24.74
CA ALA A 109 -19.74 38.85 24.38
C ALA A 109 -18.46 39.55 24.89
N LYS A 110 -18.55 40.81 25.36
CA LYS A 110 -17.42 41.69 25.73
C LYS A 110 -16.42 41.91 24.60
N VAL A 111 -16.95 42.11 23.38
CA VAL A 111 -16.17 42.25 22.14
C VAL A 111 -16.14 43.70 21.68
N LYS A 112 -14.97 44.16 21.22
CA LYS A 112 -14.76 45.44 20.54
C LYS A 112 -14.17 45.25 19.13
N PRO A 113 -14.33 46.22 18.22
CA PRO A 113 -13.55 46.30 16.98
C PRO A 113 -12.04 46.18 17.24
N CYS A 114 -11.30 45.57 16.33
CA CYS A 114 -9.84 45.65 16.33
C CYS A 114 -9.30 45.74 14.90
N ARG A 115 -8.00 46.00 14.77
CA ARG A 115 -7.26 45.90 13.51
C ARG A 115 -7.20 44.42 13.09
N ILE A 116 -7.45 44.12 11.82
CA ILE A 116 -7.43 42.75 11.29
C ILE A 116 -6.56 42.66 10.02
N PRO A 117 -5.89 41.54 9.73
CA PRO A 117 -5.15 41.37 8.49
C PRO A 117 -6.05 40.96 7.33
N ALA A 118 -5.58 41.18 6.10
CA ALA A 118 -6.24 40.76 4.87
C ALA A 118 -5.23 40.51 3.75
N TYR A 119 -5.66 39.76 2.72
CA TYR A 119 -4.83 39.38 1.59
C TYR A 119 -5.50 39.79 0.28
N GLY A 120 -4.84 40.66 -0.49
CA GLY A 120 -5.27 41.09 -1.81
C GLY A 120 -4.73 40.15 -2.90
N PHE A 121 -5.60 39.43 -3.58
CA PHE A 121 -5.28 38.57 -4.73
C PHE A 121 -5.55 39.32 -6.04
N GLY A 122 -4.68 39.14 -7.04
CA GLY A 122 -4.73 39.88 -8.30
C GLY A 122 -3.88 41.15 -8.29
N ASP A 123 -4.34 42.20 -8.98
CA ASP A 123 -3.46 43.27 -9.49
C ASP A 123 -3.16 44.39 -8.45
N TRP A 124 -2.62 44.02 -7.29
CA TRP A 124 -2.36 44.92 -6.14
C TRP A 124 -0.95 45.53 -6.09
N GLY A 125 -0.09 45.24 -7.08
CA GLY A 125 1.37 45.38 -7.04
C GLY A 125 1.96 46.80 -7.12
N GLN A 126 1.15 47.87 -7.15
CA GLN A 126 1.62 49.26 -7.19
C GLN A 126 0.79 50.15 -6.25
N GLU A 127 1.35 51.26 -5.77
CA GLU A 127 0.63 52.19 -4.88
C GLU A 127 -0.56 52.86 -5.57
N LYS A 128 -0.37 53.28 -6.83
CA LYS A 128 -1.44 53.78 -7.72
C LYS A 128 -2.54 52.74 -8.05
N LEU A 129 -2.41 51.51 -7.55
CA LEU A 129 -3.39 50.43 -7.69
C LEU A 129 -4.04 50.03 -6.34
N LEU A 130 -3.83 50.76 -5.24
CA LEU A 130 -4.64 50.55 -4.03
C LEU A 130 -6.08 51.03 -4.23
N HIS A 131 -6.26 52.30 -4.59
CA HIS A 131 -7.58 52.91 -4.71
C HIS A 131 -8.39 52.32 -5.87
N ALA A 132 -9.71 52.47 -5.80
CA ALA A 132 -10.64 52.04 -6.82
C ALA A 132 -10.52 52.89 -8.10
N ARG A 133 -10.74 52.26 -9.26
CA ARG A 133 -11.05 52.98 -10.50
C ARG A 133 -12.57 53.09 -10.65
N ASP A 134 -13.06 54.14 -11.31
CA ASP A 134 -14.49 54.51 -11.37
C ASP A 134 -15.49 53.40 -11.76
N SER A 135 -15.04 52.43 -12.57
CA SER A 135 -15.82 51.31 -13.10
C SER A 135 -15.27 49.93 -12.70
N GLU A 136 -14.33 49.85 -11.76
CA GLU A 136 -13.68 48.58 -11.36
C GLU A 136 -14.51 47.84 -10.31
N LYS A 137 -14.80 46.56 -10.57
CA LYS A 137 -15.47 45.64 -9.65
C LYS A 137 -14.46 44.91 -8.78
N ILE A 138 -14.81 44.69 -7.51
CA ILE A 138 -13.99 43.96 -6.53
C ILE A 138 -14.85 42.93 -5.79
N VAL A 139 -14.28 41.76 -5.49
CA VAL A 139 -14.89 40.80 -4.57
C VAL A 139 -14.21 40.86 -3.21
N MET A 140 -14.98 41.16 -2.17
CA MET A 140 -14.61 40.93 -0.78
C MET A 140 -14.93 39.48 -0.42
N HIS A 141 -14.04 38.75 0.24
CA HIS A 141 -14.25 37.34 0.55
C HIS A 141 -14.00 37.01 2.04
N CYS A 142 -15.02 36.44 2.68
CA CYS A 142 -14.97 35.90 4.04
C CYS A 142 -14.79 34.38 3.97
N HIS A 143 -13.70 33.84 4.50
CA HIS A 143 -13.41 32.40 4.38
C HIS A 143 -14.27 31.53 5.33
N GLY A 144 -14.51 30.27 4.95
CA GLY A 144 -15.15 29.27 5.79
C GLY A 144 -14.23 28.64 6.83
N GLY A 145 -14.57 27.43 7.29
CA GLY A 145 -13.85 26.73 8.36
C GLY A 145 -14.55 26.69 9.71
N ALA A 146 -15.89 26.71 9.73
CA ALA A 146 -16.72 26.55 10.94
C ALA A 146 -16.45 27.58 12.05
N TYR A 147 -16.05 28.80 11.70
CA TYR A 147 -15.68 29.91 12.62
C TYR A 147 -14.46 29.67 13.52
N VAL A 148 -13.86 28.47 13.49
CA VAL A 148 -12.80 28.02 14.43
C VAL A 148 -11.51 27.59 13.72
N SER A 149 -11.55 27.30 12.42
CA SER A 149 -10.44 26.80 11.60
C SER A 149 -10.19 27.68 10.38
N ARG A 150 -9.23 27.28 9.53
CA ARG A 150 -8.82 27.99 8.29
C ARG A 150 -8.26 29.40 8.56
N THR A 151 -7.99 30.10 7.45
CA THR A 151 -7.33 31.40 7.35
C THR A 151 -7.54 31.94 5.92
N ALA A 152 -7.43 33.24 5.70
CA ALA A 152 -7.39 33.86 4.37
C ALA A 152 -6.01 33.76 3.69
N HIS A 153 -5.00 33.17 4.35
CA HIS A 153 -3.64 33.11 3.82
C HIS A 153 -3.56 32.40 2.44
N PRO A 154 -2.76 32.91 1.47
CA PRO A 154 -2.61 32.35 0.12
C PRO A 154 -2.16 30.88 -0.02
N GLU A 155 -1.92 30.17 1.08
CA GLU A 155 -1.50 28.77 1.11
C GLU A 155 -2.60 27.82 1.63
N ASP A 156 -3.69 28.34 2.18
CA ASP A 156 -4.85 27.52 2.56
C ASP A 156 -5.74 27.21 1.32
N LEU A 157 -6.65 26.25 1.48
CA LEU A 157 -7.61 25.82 0.47
C LEU A 157 -8.69 26.88 0.21
N THR A 158 -9.18 27.59 1.23
CA THR A 158 -10.23 28.63 1.08
C THR A 158 -9.80 29.75 0.13
N ALA A 159 -8.51 30.10 0.13
CA ALA A 159 -7.91 31.02 -0.84
C ALA A 159 -8.09 30.56 -2.30
N GLY A 160 -8.44 29.30 -2.57
CA GLY A 160 -8.82 28.76 -3.87
C GLY A 160 -10.02 29.45 -4.51
N VAL A 161 -10.99 29.94 -3.72
CA VAL A 161 -12.12 30.77 -4.19
C VAL A 161 -11.59 32.11 -4.72
N SER A 162 -10.83 32.83 -3.89
CA SER A 162 -10.33 34.17 -4.23
C SER A 162 -9.30 34.15 -5.37
N LYS A 163 -8.48 33.10 -5.46
CA LYS A 163 -7.61 32.82 -6.63
C LYS A 163 -8.42 32.49 -7.88
N GLY A 164 -9.41 31.61 -7.78
CA GLY A 164 -10.21 31.14 -8.91
C GLY A 164 -11.00 32.28 -9.55
N ILE A 165 -11.62 33.16 -8.74
CA ILE A 165 -12.29 34.37 -9.24
C ILE A 165 -11.33 35.22 -10.09
N VAL A 166 -10.12 35.51 -9.60
CA VAL A 166 -9.10 36.29 -10.36
C VAL A 166 -8.59 35.53 -11.60
N LYS A 167 -8.48 34.20 -11.52
CA LYS A 167 -7.98 33.32 -12.59
C LYS A 167 -8.94 33.23 -13.77
N PHE A 168 -10.24 33.15 -13.51
CA PHE A 168 -11.26 32.92 -14.54
C PHE A 168 -12.06 34.19 -14.93
N SER A 169 -12.20 35.16 -14.03
CA SER A 169 -13.05 36.36 -14.26
C SER A 169 -12.29 37.58 -14.77
N LYS A 170 -10.99 37.47 -15.09
CA LYS A 170 -10.27 38.54 -15.82
C LYS A 170 -10.76 38.59 -17.28
N PRO A 171 -11.02 39.79 -17.85
CA PRO A 171 -10.68 41.12 -17.31
C PRO A 171 -11.73 41.75 -16.37
N THR A 172 -12.94 41.19 -16.26
CA THR A 172 -14.08 41.76 -15.53
C THR A 172 -13.83 41.98 -14.04
N ILE A 173 -13.04 41.11 -13.40
CA ILE A 173 -12.62 41.24 -11.99
C ILE A 173 -11.10 41.09 -11.94
N SER A 174 -10.41 42.21 -11.69
CA SER A 174 -8.96 42.36 -11.60
C SER A 174 -8.38 42.00 -10.22
N ARG A 175 -9.20 42.21 -9.17
CA ARG A 175 -8.79 42.20 -7.75
C ARG A 175 -9.84 41.53 -6.88
N THR A 176 -9.39 40.76 -5.90
CA THR A 176 -10.21 40.27 -4.77
C THR A 176 -9.48 40.52 -3.45
N LEU A 177 -10.24 40.71 -2.37
CA LEU A 177 -9.73 40.98 -1.02
C LEU A 177 -10.30 39.95 -0.04
N SER A 178 -9.48 39.03 0.45
CA SER A 178 -9.87 38.04 1.45
C SER A 178 -9.54 38.57 2.85
N ILE A 179 -10.51 38.57 3.77
CA ILE A 179 -10.31 39.06 5.15
C ILE A 179 -10.00 37.92 6.13
N GLU A 180 -9.13 38.18 7.09
CA GLU A 180 -8.84 37.27 8.21
C GLU A 180 -9.61 37.75 9.45
N TYR A 181 -10.86 37.28 9.63
CA TYR A 181 -11.67 37.62 10.80
C TYR A 181 -11.24 36.82 12.03
N ARG A 182 -11.50 37.34 13.24
CA ARG A 182 -11.16 36.65 14.48
C ARG A 182 -12.00 35.37 14.64
N LEU A 183 -11.29 34.26 14.81
CA LEU A 183 -11.88 32.93 14.93
C LEU A 183 -12.18 32.57 16.38
N SER A 184 -13.34 31.97 16.60
CA SER A 184 -13.86 31.63 17.91
C SER A 184 -13.12 30.45 18.55
N SER A 185 -13.21 30.31 19.87
CA SER A 185 -12.83 29.07 20.57
C SER A 185 -13.66 28.86 21.83
N SER A 186 -13.81 27.60 22.22
CA SER A 186 -14.43 27.16 23.48
C SER A 186 -13.71 25.96 24.09
N ALA A 187 -14.15 25.50 25.27
CA ALA A 187 -13.59 24.34 25.98
C ALA A 187 -13.44 23.11 25.05
N PRO A 188 -12.30 22.40 25.05
CA PRO A 188 -11.22 22.42 26.05
C PRO A 188 -10.23 23.60 25.95
N TRP A 189 -10.34 24.44 24.93
CA TRP A 189 -9.51 25.63 24.75
C TRP A 189 -10.09 26.85 25.50
N PRO A 190 -9.30 27.90 25.78
CA PRO A 190 -9.83 29.14 26.36
C PRO A 190 -10.95 29.72 25.50
N SER A 191 -12.02 30.22 26.13
CA SER A 191 -13.13 30.85 25.39
C SER A 191 -12.69 32.18 24.79
N LYS A 192 -12.87 32.39 23.48
CA LYS A 192 -12.51 33.63 22.77
C LYS A 192 -13.44 33.87 21.59
N TRP A 193 -13.62 35.15 21.26
CA TRP A 193 -14.19 35.64 20.00
C TRP A 193 -15.49 34.95 19.51
N PRO A 194 -16.52 34.78 20.36
CA PRO A 194 -17.83 34.29 19.90
C PRO A 194 -18.53 35.35 19.02
N PHE A 195 -19.70 35.01 18.49
CA PHE A 195 -20.62 35.95 17.86
C PHE A 195 -20.84 37.19 18.78
N PRO A 196 -20.85 38.43 18.25
CA PRO A 196 -20.80 38.80 16.83
C PRO A 196 -19.38 39.16 16.32
N THR A 197 -18.29 38.63 16.89
CA THR A 197 -16.92 39.08 16.57
C THR A 197 -16.60 39.07 15.08
N GLY A 198 -16.81 37.94 14.39
CA GLY A 198 -16.53 37.83 12.94
C GLY A 198 -17.38 38.75 12.05
N LEU A 199 -18.57 39.15 12.53
CA LEU A 199 -19.46 40.09 11.84
C LEU A 199 -18.93 41.53 11.94
N ILE A 200 -18.39 41.93 13.10
CA ILE A 200 -17.74 43.24 13.31
C ILE A 200 -16.45 43.34 12.47
N ASP A 201 -15.71 42.24 12.36
CA ASP A 201 -14.50 42.17 11.54
C ASP A 201 -14.84 42.24 10.05
N ALA A 202 -15.92 41.57 9.60
CA ALA A 202 -16.43 41.70 8.24
C ALA A 202 -16.94 43.13 7.93
N LEU A 203 -17.64 43.77 8.86
CA LEU A 203 -18.06 45.17 8.74
C LEU A 203 -16.86 46.12 8.59
N SER A 204 -15.77 45.86 9.32
CA SER A 204 -14.51 46.62 9.20
C SER A 204 -13.88 46.47 7.80
N GLY A 205 -13.93 45.27 7.22
CA GLY A 205 -13.48 45.05 5.84
C GLY A 205 -14.33 45.75 4.77
N TYR A 206 -15.65 45.77 4.94
CA TYR A 206 -16.55 46.48 4.02
C TYR A 206 -16.38 48.00 4.10
N HIS A 207 -16.26 48.53 5.33
CA HIS A 207 -15.94 49.94 5.57
C HIS A 207 -14.60 50.34 4.94
N TYR A 208 -13.57 49.51 5.04
CA TYR A 208 -12.27 49.75 4.40
C TYR A 208 -12.36 49.85 2.87
N LEU A 209 -13.16 49.01 2.20
CA LEU A 209 -13.36 49.08 0.75
C LEU A 209 -14.01 50.40 0.30
N ILE A 210 -15.04 50.86 1.01
CA ILE A 210 -15.75 52.10 0.68
C ILE A 210 -14.91 53.32 1.10
N ASN A 211 -14.57 53.43 2.39
CA ASN A 211 -14.03 54.66 2.96
C ASN A 211 -12.51 54.82 2.83
N THR A 212 -11.75 53.73 2.65
CA THR A 212 -10.27 53.81 2.48
C THR A 212 -9.83 53.58 1.04
N LEU A 213 -10.40 52.58 0.35
CA LEU A 213 -10.07 52.32 -1.06
C LEU A 213 -10.95 53.08 -2.06
N GLY A 214 -12.11 53.61 -1.66
CA GLY A 214 -12.97 54.43 -2.53
C GLY A 214 -13.87 53.64 -3.49
N PHE A 215 -14.12 52.36 -3.26
CA PHE A 215 -15.01 51.57 -4.13
C PHE A 215 -16.46 52.02 -4.00
N LYS A 216 -17.10 52.31 -5.14
CA LYS A 216 -18.55 52.53 -5.21
C LYS A 216 -19.27 51.24 -4.76
N PRO A 217 -20.24 51.30 -3.84
CA PRO A 217 -20.93 50.11 -3.29
C PRO A 217 -21.49 49.17 -4.36
N GLN A 218 -22.03 49.75 -5.44
CA GLN A 218 -22.57 49.07 -6.62
C GLN A 218 -21.55 48.20 -7.38
N ASN A 219 -20.25 48.46 -7.19
CA ASN A 219 -19.15 47.70 -7.78
C ASN A 219 -18.56 46.64 -6.81
N ILE A 220 -18.96 46.65 -5.53
CA ILE A 220 -18.52 45.68 -4.54
C ILE A 220 -19.44 44.44 -4.60
N ILE A 221 -18.82 43.27 -4.72
CA ILE A 221 -19.49 41.98 -4.49
C ILE A 221 -18.95 41.44 -3.16
N ILE A 222 -19.82 41.01 -2.25
CA ILE A 222 -19.40 40.33 -1.02
C ILE A 222 -19.62 38.82 -1.19
N SER A 223 -18.60 38.02 -0.85
CA SER A 223 -18.58 36.58 -1.02
C SER A 223 -18.16 35.88 0.26
N GLY A 224 -18.64 34.66 0.47
CA GLY A 224 -18.09 33.79 1.50
C GLY A 224 -18.48 32.33 1.29
N ASP A 225 -17.58 31.44 1.70
CA ASP A 225 -17.80 30.00 1.70
C ASP A 225 -18.22 29.50 3.09
N SER A 226 -19.15 28.53 3.15
CA SER A 226 -19.50 27.83 4.39
C SER A 226 -19.86 28.81 5.54
N ALA A 227 -19.14 28.75 6.66
CA ALA A 227 -19.25 29.69 7.77
C ALA A 227 -19.02 31.17 7.39
N GLY A 228 -18.14 31.45 6.42
CA GLY A 228 -17.94 32.79 5.87
C GLY A 228 -19.15 33.28 5.08
N GLY A 229 -19.87 32.38 4.41
CA GLY A 229 -21.13 32.69 3.73
C GLY A 229 -22.25 33.14 4.69
N ASN A 230 -22.32 32.53 5.88
CA ASN A 230 -23.20 32.96 6.98
C ASN A 230 -22.86 34.39 7.46
N LEU A 231 -21.57 34.68 7.70
CA LEU A 231 -21.11 36.02 8.09
C LEU A 231 -21.49 37.08 7.05
N VAL A 232 -21.47 36.74 5.76
CA VAL A 232 -21.88 37.65 4.68
C VAL A 232 -23.39 37.88 4.66
N LEU A 233 -24.21 36.84 4.85
CA LEU A 233 -25.66 37.00 5.04
C LEU A 233 -25.98 37.91 6.24
N GLY A 234 -25.31 37.68 7.36
CA GLY A 234 -25.42 38.51 8.57
C GLY A 234 -24.99 39.96 8.34
N LEU A 235 -23.90 40.20 7.60
CA LEU A 235 -23.40 41.55 7.27
C LEU A 235 -24.39 42.32 6.37
N VAL A 236 -24.93 41.66 5.35
CA VAL A 236 -25.90 42.30 4.44
C VAL A 236 -27.19 42.62 5.17
N ARG A 237 -27.68 41.67 5.98
CA ARG A 237 -28.82 41.92 6.87
C ARG A 237 -28.53 43.11 7.79
N TYR A 238 -27.34 43.17 8.39
CA TYR A 238 -26.99 44.23 9.33
C TYR A 238 -27.00 45.62 8.68
N LEU A 239 -26.39 45.75 7.51
CA LEU A 239 -26.36 46.98 6.71
C LEU A 239 -27.77 47.41 6.25
N ARG A 240 -28.66 46.45 5.96
CA ARG A 240 -30.06 46.71 5.60
C ARG A 240 -30.88 47.17 6.81
N ASP A 241 -30.77 46.45 7.93
CA ASP A 241 -31.56 46.68 9.14
C ASP A 241 -31.13 47.97 9.87
N ASN A 242 -29.95 48.54 9.54
CA ASN A 242 -29.38 49.73 10.19
C ASN A 242 -28.90 50.79 9.16
N PRO A 243 -29.79 51.34 8.31
CA PRO A 243 -29.41 52.28 7.25
C PRO A 243 -28.80 53.59 7.79
N GLN A 244 -29.10 53.95 9.05
CA GLN A 244 -28.54 55.12 9.73
C GLN A 244 -27.02 55.06 9.95
N ILE A 245 -26.38 53.89 9.73
CA ILE A 245 -24.92 53.74 9.76
C ILE A 245 -24.24 54.43 8.55
N GLY A 246 -24.99 54.74 7.48
CA GLY A 246 -24.46 55.42 6.30
C GLY A 246 -23.59 54.55 5.38
N LEU A 247 -23.51 53.23 5.64
CA LEU A 247 -22.94 52.25 4.73
C LEU A 247 -24.06 51.59 3.89
N PRO A 248 -24.21 51.96 2.60
CA PRO A 248 -25.23 51.36 1.75
C PRO A 248 -24.88 49.91 1.35
N LEU A 249 -25.88 49.19 0.84
CA LEU A 249 -25.76 47.79 0.43
C LEU A 249 -24.80 47.58 -0.76
N PRO A 250 -24.13 46.41 -0.85
CA PRO A 250 -23.24 46.07 -1.95
C PRO A 250 -24.02 45.78 -3.24
N GLY A 251 -23.34 45.84 -4.40
CA GLY A 251 -23.94 45.59 -5.71
C GLY A 251 -24.37 44.14 -5.97
N GLY A 252 -23.80 43.18 -5.25
CA GLY A 252 -24.20 41.77 -5.34
C GLY A 252 -23.52 40.86 -4.32
N LEU A 253 -23.96 39.61 -4.26
CA LEU A 253 -23.47 38.58 -3.34
C LEU A 253 -23.10 37.29 -4.07
N LEU A 254 -22.06 36.61 -3.57
CA LEU A 254 -21.62 35.30 -4.02
C LEU A 254 -21.46 34.34 -2.83
N LEU A 255 -22.50 33.55 -2.58
CA LEU A 255 -22.57 32.59 -1.49
C LEU A 255 -22.16 31.20 -1.99
N VAL A 256 -21.16 30.60 -1.34
CA VAL A 256 -20.63 29.27 -1.68
C VAL A 256 -20.95 28.31 -0.53
N SER A 257 -21.85 27.34 -0.75
CA SER A 257 -22.34 26.39 0.27
C SER A 257 -22.52 27.01 1.67
N PRO A 258 -23.20 28.18 1.82
CA PRO A 258 -23.22 28.91 3.09
C PRO A 258 -23.89 28.09 4.20
N TRP A 259 -23.35 28.14 5.42
CA TRP A 259 -23.88 27.37 6.55
C TRP A 259 -25.02 28.13 7.25
N CYS A 260 -26.27 27.70 7.06
CA CYS A 260 -27.46 28.52 7.32
C CYS A 260 -28.41 27.99 8.40
N ASP A 261 -28.19 26.80 8.97
CA ASP A 261 -28.94 26.24 10.10
C ASP A 261 -28.00 25.72 11.20
N LEU A 262 -27.39 26.65 11.96
CA LEU A 262 -26.60 26.35 13.15
C LEU A 262 -27.45 25.80 14.31
N GLY A 263 -28.78 25.82 14.19
CA GLY A 263 -29.73 25.21 15.10
C GLY A 263 -29.93 23.70 14.91
N GLU A 264 -29.36 23.12 13.85
CA GLU A 264 -29.52 21.71 13.42
C GLU A 264 -30.98 21.32 13.10
N THR A 265 -31.87 22.28 12.78
CA THR A 265 -33.32 22.00 12.62
C THR A 265 -33.63 21.08 11.43
N HIS A 266 -32.95 21.25 10.29
CA HIS A 266 -33.12 20.36 9.12
C HIS A 266 -32.75 18.92 9.45
N LEU A 267 -31.64 18.69 10.16
CA LEU A 267 -31.16 17.36 10.53
C LEU A 267 -32.11 16.67 11.52
N HIS A 268 -32.76 17.44 12.40
CA HIS A 268 -33.70 16.90 13.39
C HIS A 268 -35.14 16.74 12.88
N GLN A 269 -35.60 17.60 11.98
CA GLN A 269 -37.01 17.64 11.53
C GLN A 269 -37.23 17.02 10.14
N ARG A 270 -36.17 16.85 9.32
CA ARG A 270 -36.23 16.17 8.02
C ARG A 270 -35.30 14.94 8.00
N PRO A 271 -35.63 13.84 8.71
CA PRO A 271 -34.82 12.61 8.70
C PRO A 271 -34.69 11.98 7.30
N ASP A 272 -35.67 12.22 6.42
CA ASP A 272 -35.64 11.84 5.01
C ASP A 272 -34.93 12.85 4.09
N GLY A 273 -34.34 13.92 4.65
CA GLY A 273 -33.62 14.94 3.90
C GLY A 273 -32.43 14.39 3.12
N LEU A 274 -32.07 15.09 2.03
CA LEU A 274 -30.86 14.75 1.27
C LEU A 274 -29.60 15.02 2.10
N SER A 275 -29.63 16.00 3.00
CA SER A 275 -28.62 16.26 4.03
C SER A 275 -28.31 15.03 4.88
N VAL A 276 -29.33 14.37 5.45
CA VAL A 276 -29.18 13.16 6.28
C VAL A 276 -28.70 11.97 5.43
N LYS A 277 -29.21 11.84 4.20
CA LYS A 277 -28.76 10.79 3.27
C LYS A 277 -27.30 10.97 2.83
N ASN A 278 -26.82 12.21 2.69
CA ASN A 278 -25.43 12.53 2.37
C ASN A 278 -24.49 12.36 3.59
N HIS A 279 -24.97 12.68 4.79
CA HIS A 279 -24.30 12.36 6.06
C HIS A 279 -24.01 10.86 6.18
N ASP A 280 -25.04 10.02 6.07
CA ASP A 280 -24.92 8.57 6.30
C ASP A 280 -24.06 7.87 5.24
N ARG A 281 -24.11 8.35 3.99
CA ARG A 281 -23.21 7.95 2.90
C ARG A 281 -21.76 8.39 3.12
N ARG A 282 -21.55 9.44 3.92
CA ARG A 282 -20.30 10.21 4.03
C ARG A 282 -19.82 10.74 2.68
N SER A 283 -20.74 11.33 1.91
CA SER A 283 -20.44 11.96 0.61
C SER A 283 -19.81 13.35 0.74
N ASP A 284 -19.26 13.68 1.91
CA ASP A 284 -18.75 15.00 2.24
C ASP A 284 -17.55 14.92 3.20
N PHE A 285 -16.62 15.88 3.08
CA PHE A 285 -15.48 15.98 4.00
C PHE A 285 -15.89 16.52 5.38
N ILE A 286 -17.00 17.26 5.46
CA ILE A 286 -17.59 17.69 6.73
C ILE A 286 -18.56 16.65 7.34
N ALA A 287 -18.88 15.54 6.67
CA ALA A 287 -19.69 14.43 7.21
C ALA A 287 -18.92 13.54 8.23
N GLY A 288 -18.38 14.17 9.28
CA GLY A 288 -17.72 13.48 10.40
C GLY A 288 -18.71 12.76 11.34
N ASP A 289 -18.32 12.54 12.60
CA ASP A 289 -19.22 11.95 13.60
C ASP A 289 -20.09 13.03 14.28
N TRP A 290 -21.11 13.54 13.55
CA TRP A 290 -21.96 14.66 13.98
C TRP A 290 -22.71 14.40 15.30
N ILE A 291 -23.04 13.13 15.57
CA ILE A 291 -23.79 12.70 16.76
C ILE A 291 -22.96 12.98 18.03
N SER A 292 -21.63 12.84 17.96
CA SER A 292 -20.74 13.03 19.12
C SER A 292 -20.71 14.48 19.64
N SER A 293 -20.68 14.65 20.97
CA SER A 293 -20.54 15.96 21.64
C SER A 293 -19.17 16.64 21.44
N ASP A 294 -18.22 15.87 20.92
CA ASP A 294 -16.85 16.28 20.57
C ASP A 294 -16.68 16.51 19.05
N SER A 295 -17.78 16.50 18.27
CA SER A 295 -17.72 16.67 16.81
C SER A 295 -17.22 18.06 16.43
N THR A 296 -16.52 18.15 15.29
CA THR A 296 -15.97 19.41 14.78
C THR A 296 -17.00 20.52 14.63
N LEU A 297 -18.19 20.20 14.12
CA LEU A 297 -19.19 21.22 13.83
C LEU A 297 -19.99 21.60 15.08
N ARG A 298 -20.20 20.68 16.03
CA ARG A 298 -20.72 21.03 17.36
C ARG A 298 -19.73 21.81 18.21
N TYR A 299 -18.42 21.59 18.04
CA TYR A 299 -17.38 22.49 18.56
C TYR A 299 -17.44 23.89 17.90
N GLY A 300 -17.69 23.94 16.58
CA GLY A 300 -17.91 25.18 15.84
C GLY A 300 -19.10 25.98 16.38
N ILE A 301 -20.30 25.38 16.43
CA ILE A 301 -21.52 25.98 16.99
C ILE A 301 -21.28 26.45 18.44
N ARG A 302 -20.75 25.59 19.31
CA ARG A 302 -20.47 25.96 20.72
C ARG A 302 -19.49 27.13 20.85
N SER A 303 -18.49 27.20 19.97
CA SER A 303 -17.51 28.29 20.01
C SER A 303 -18.07 29.59 19.44
N PHE A 304 -18.90 29.51 18.40
CA PHE A 304 -19.58 30.66 17.80
C PHE A 304 -20.63 31.26 18.73
N LEU A 305 -21.47 30.45 19.38
CA LEU A 305 -22.45 30.94 20.36
C LEU A 305 -21.78 31.40 21.68
N GLY A 306 -20.66 30.78 22.05
CA GLY A 306 -19.98 31.05 23.31
C GLY A 306 -20.83 30.67 24.53
N SER A 307 -20.68 31.43 25.62
CA SER A 307 -21.41 31.20 26.89
C SER A 307 -22.62 32.11 27.10
N HIS A 308 -23.01 32.92 26.10
CA HIS A 308 -24.04 33.95 26.22
C HIS A 308 -25.25 33.72 25.31
N LEU A 309 -25.23 32.66 24.50
CA LEU A 309 -26.30 32.22 23.61
C LEU A 309 -26.47 30.70 23.74
N SER A 310 -27.71 30.24 23.78
CA SER A 310 -28.06 28.82 23.79
C SER A 310 -28.32 28.28 22.36
N PRO A 311 -28.27 26.95 22.14
CA PRO A 311 -28.70 26.35 20.87
C PRO A 311 -30.17 26.62 20.52
N THR A 312 -31.02 26.90 21.52
CA THR A 312 -32.41 27.33 21.32
C THR A 312 -32.53 28.77 20.82
N ASP A 313 -31.64 29.68 21.25
CA ASP A 313 -31.58 31.05 20.71
C ASP A 313 -31.04 31.02 19.27
N ALA A 314 -30.05 30.16 19.01
CA ALA A 314 -29.47 29.96 17.68
C ALA A 314 -30.48 29.54 16.61
N ARG A 315 -31.54 28.83 17.01
CA ARG A 315 -32.66 28.40 16.14
C ARG A 315 -33.61 29.54 15.78
N LYS A 316 -33.82 30.48 16.70
CA LYS A 316 -34.75 31.61 16.53
C LYS A 316 -34.09 32.89 16.02
N ASN A 317 -32.76 32.96 16.04
CA ASN A 317 -32.02 34.14 15.61
C ASN A 317 -31.71 34.12 14.10
N PRO A 318 -32.27 35.03 13.28
CA PRO A 318 -32.08 35.05 11.83
C PRO A 318 -30.70 35.57 11.39
N TYR A 319 -29.90 36.16 12.29
CA TYR A 319 -28.48 36.45 12.04
C TYR A 319 -27.58 35.21 12.21
N ILE A 320 -28.09 34.15 12.85
CA ILE A 320 -27.33 32.93 13.17
C ILE A 320 -27.77 31.77 12.28
N SER A 321 -29.08 31.53 12.17
CA SER A 321 -29.65 30.41 11.41
C SER A 321 -30.76 30.86 10.44
N PRO A 322 -30.47 31.66 9.39
CA PRO A 322 -31.48 32.19 8.46
C PRO A 322 -32.29 31.12 7.69
N ALA A 323 -31.80 29.89 7.59
CA ALA A 323 -32.56 28.78 7.01
C ALA A 323 -33.42 28.03 8.04
N SER A 324 -33.26 28.26 9.35
CA SER A 324 -33.91 27.47 10.40
C SER A 324 -35.42 27.32 10.24
N LEU A 325 -35.91 26.13 10.49
CA LEU A 325 -37.33 25.76 10.45
C LEU A 325 -38.11 26.26 11.68
N ASP A 326 -37.39 26.60 12.77
CA ASP A 326 -37.96 27.10 14.04
C ASP A 326 -38.11 28.65 14.08
N LEU A 327 -37.95 29.33 12.93
CA LEU A 327 -38.09 30.78 12.77
C LEU A 327 -39.55 31.23 12.61
N ASP A 328 -39.92 32.34 13.26
CA ASP A 328 -41.26 32.92 13.17
C ASP A 328 -41.57 33.44 11.75
N GLU A 329 -42.73 33.05 11.21
CA GLU A 329 -43.13 33.29 9.81
C GLU A 329 -43.18 34.79 9.45
N GLN A 330 -43.43 35.69 10.42
CA GLN A 330 -43.37 37.14 10.22
C GLN A 330 -41.95 37.64 9.90
N ILE A 331 -40.92 37.01 10.49
CA ILE A 331 -39.52 37.28 10.19
C ILE A 331 -39.17 36.69 8.82
N VAL A 332 -39.60 35.45 8.54
CA VAL A 332 -39.40 34.80 7.23
C VAL A 332 -40.02 35.61 6.09
N ALA A 333 -41.18 36.23 6.32
CA ALA A 333 -41.87 37.06 5.34
C ALA A 333 -41.15 38.37 4.97
N THR A 334 -40.13 38.80 5.73
CA THR A 334 -39.45 40.10 5.53
C THR A 334 -37.91 40.06 5.56
N MET A 335 -37.29 38.92 5.93
CA MET A 335 -35.86 38.89 6.27
C MET A 335 -34.88 39.06 5.11
N PHE A 336 -35.31 38.88 3.85
CA PHE A 336 -34.48 39.15 2.68
C PHE A 336 -34.96 40.34 1.83
N ASP A 337 -36.00 41.07 2.25
CA ASP A 337 -36.49 42.27 1.54
C ASP A 337 -35.33 43.23 1.22
N ASN A 338 -35.34 43.81 0.01
CA ASN A 338 -34.28 44.69 -0.50
C ASN A 338 -32.85 44.10 -0.58
N PHE A 339 -32.65 42.79 -0.46
CA PHE A 339 -31.31 42.19 -0.62
C PHE A 339 -30.71 42.43 -2.03
N PRO A 340 -29.36 42.49 -2.13
CA PRO A 340 -28.65 42.55 -3.40
C PRO A 340 -28.90 41.32 -4.29
N ARG A 341 -28.56 41.44 -5.58
CA ARG A 341 -28.54 40.30 -6.50
C ARG A 341 -27.58 39.24 -5.97
N THR A 342 -28.06 38.00 -5.82
CA THR A 342 -27.33 36.93 -5.14
C THR A 342 -27.09 35.75 -6.08
N TYR A 343 -25.85 35.30 -6.16
CA TYR A 343 -25.45 34.03 -6.76
C TYR A 343 -25.19 33.03 -5.63
N LEU A 344 -25.96 31.95 -5.59
CA LEU A 344 -25.87 30.89 -4.60
C LEU A 344 -25.45 29.59 -5.28
N VAL A 345 -24.24 29.12 -4.99
CA VAL A 345 -23.65 27.90 -5.55
C VAL A 345 -23.36 26.90 -4.44
N TYR A 346 -23.76 25.65 -4.62
CA TYR A 346 -23.56 24.57 -3.64
C TYR A 346 -23.58 23.18 -4.30
N GLY A 347 -23.11 22.16 -3.60
CA GLY A 347 -22.99 20.80 -4.16
C GLY A 347 -24.20 19.90 -3.85
N GLU A 348 -24.59 19.01 -4.77
CA GLU A 348 -25.68 18.05 -4.52
C GLU A 348 -25.32 16.98 -3.48
N ALA A 349 -24.03 16.64 -3.36
CA ALA A 349 -23.53 15.60 -2.46
C ALA A 349 -23.11 16.14 -1.07
N GLU A 350 -23.25 17.45 -0.83
CA GLU A 350 -22.91 18.09 0.45
C GLU A 350 -23.97 17.81 1.55
N ILE A 351 -23.58 17.97 2.81
CA ILE A 351 -24.51 17.80 3.95
C ILE A 351 -25.42 19.02 4.19
N LEU A 352 -25.06 20.21 3.70
CA LEU A 352 -25.83 21.45 3.83
C LEU A 352 -26.90 21.68 2.74
N VAL A 353 -27.13 20.68 1.87
CA VAL A 353 -27.96 20.84 0.66
C VAL A 353 -29.42 21.24 0.95
N ASP A 354 -30.05 20.75 2.02
CA ASP A 354 -31.45 21.10 2.31
C ASP A 354 -31.60 22.49 2.93
N GLU A 355 -30.66 22.95 3.78
CA GLU A 355 -30.66 24.32 4.30
C GLU A 355 -30.37 25.34 3.19
N ASN A 356 -29.52 25.00 2.22
CA ASN A 356 -29.24 25.83 1.04
C ASN A 356 -30.43 25.94 0.08
N ARG A 357 -31.21 24.85 -0.09
CA ARG A 357 -32.48 24.89 -0.83
C ARG A 357 -33.53 25.75 -0.11
N THR A 358 -33.69 25.59 1.21
CA THR A 358 -34.63 26.39 1.99
C THR A 358 -34.21 27.87 2.10
N LEU A 359 -32.91 28.19 2.10
CA LEU A 359 -32.41 29.57 1.91
C LEU A 359 -32.87 30.15 0.57
N TYR A 360 -32.63 29.43 -0.53
CA TYR A 360 -33.02 29.87 -1.88
C TYR A 360 -34.53 30.14 -1.98
N GLU A 361 -35.36 29.22 -1.50
CA GLU A 361 -36.82 29.35 -1.49
C GLU A 361 -37.29 30.61 -0.75
N ARG A 362 -36.68 30.90 0.41
CA ARG A 362 -36.96 32.11 1.20
C ARG A 362 -36.49 33.39 0.49
N MET A 363 -35.26 33.42 -0.05
CA MET A 363 -34.75 34.58 -0.79
C MET A 363 -35.58 34.89 -2.04
N VAL A 364 -36.01 33.87 -2.80
CA VAL A 364 -36.89 34.06 -3.97
C VAL A 364 -38.26 34.57 -3.55
N ARG A 365 -38.81 34.12 -2.41
CA ARG A 365 -40.09 34.58 -1.87
C ARG A 365 -40.10 36.07 -1.52
N ASN A 366 -39.01 36.60 -0.93
CA ASN A 366 -38.93 38.03 -0.57
C ASN A 366 -38.49 38.93 -1.74
N VAL A 367 -37.58 38.45 -2.60
CA VAL A 367 -36.81 39.30 -3.54
C VAL A 367 -37.17 39.07 -5.01
N GLY A 368 -37.89 37.98 -5.32
CA GLY A 368 -38.23 37.56 -6.67
C GLY A 368 -37.12 36.74 -7.36
N PRO A 369 -37.48 35.86 -8.32
CA PRO A 369 -36.54 34.95 -8.96
C PRO A 369 -35.47 35.66 -9.80
N ASP A 370 -35.80 36.80 -10.43
CA ASP A 370 -34.90 37.53 -11.34
C ASP A 370 -33.67 38.15 -10.66
N ARG A 371 -33.61 38.10 -9.32
CA ARG A 371 -32.51 38.61 -8.50
C ARG A 371 -31.67 37.51 -7.84
N ILE A 372 -32.11 36.26 -7.85
CA ILE A 372 -31.47 35.15 -7.13
C ILE A 372 -31.11 34.02 -8.11
N VAL A 373 -29.82 33.83 -8.39
CA VAL A 373 -29.33 32.76 -9.28
C VAL A 373 -28.88 31.57 -8.44
N LYS A 374 -29.48 30.40 -8.69
CA LYS A 374 -29.07 29.11 -8.10
C LYS A 374 -28.15 28.34 -9.05
N ASP A 375 -27.05 27.82 -8.53
CA ASP A 375 -26.16 26.88 -9.24
C ASP A 375 -25.90 25.65 -8.34
N GLU A 376 -26.84 24.72 -8.35
CA GLU A 376 -26.74 23.43 -7.65
C GLU A 376 -25.90 22.48 -8.52
N VAL A 377 -24.70 22.12 -8.06
CA VAL A 377 -23.71 21.39 -8.86
C VAL A 377 -23.84 19.87 -8.61
N PRO A 378 -24.20 19.06 -9.64
CA PRO A 378 -24.32 17.60 -9.49
C PRO A 378 -22.99 16.94 -9.11
N ASP A 379 -23.06 15.81 -8.40
CA ASP A 379 -21.89 15.04 -7.91
C ASP A 379 -20.87 15.85 -7.07
N ALA A 380 -21.13 17.11 -6.72
CA ALA A 380 -20.18 17.95 -5.99
C ALA A 380 -20.36 17.86 -4.46
N MET A 381 -19.23 17.80 -3.76
CA MET A 381 -19.12 17.93 -2.29
C MET A 381 -19.24 19.41 -1.85
N HIS A 382 -19.33 19.63 -0.53
CA HIS A 382 -19.29 20.96 0.09
C HIS A 382 -18.09 21.78 -0.42
N ASP A 383 -18.27 23.09 -0.62
CA ASP A 383 -17.21 24.04 -0.98
C ASP A 383 -16.32 23.59 -2.17
N VAL A 384 -16.94 22.97 -3.19
CA VAL A 384 -16.26 22.62 -4.45
C VAL A 384 -15.59 23.83 -5.12
N PHE A 385 -16.05 25.04 -4.80
CA PHE A 385 -15.53 26.32 -5.31
C PHE A 385 -14.15 26.70 -4.73
N ALA A 386 -13.73 26.14 -3.59
CA ALA A 386 -12.35 26.27 -3.10
C ALA A 386 -11.39 25.22 -3.70
N LEU A 387 -11.92 24.10 -4.20
CA LEU A 387 -11.14 22.88 -4.45
C LEU A 387 -10.63 22.78 -5.89
N GLU A 388 -9.50 23.43 -6.20
CA GLU A 388 -8.80 23.32 -7.51
C GLU A 388 -8.42 21.86 -7.90
N ILE A 389 -8.44 20.94 -6.94
CA ILE A 389 -8.26 19.48 -7.15
C ILE A 389 -9.50 18.76 -7.70
N TRP A 390 -10.65 19.45 -7.81
CA TRP A 390 -11.95 18.90 -8.23
C TRP A 390 -12.37 19.42 -9.62
N GLU A 391 -11.45 19.28 -10.58
CA GLU A 391 -11.70 19.58 -12.00
C GLU A 391 -12.49 18.42 -12.69
N PRO A 392 -13.35 18.72 -13.68
CA PRO A 392 -13.60 20.04 -14.31
C PRO A 392 -14.58 20.96 -13.55
N GLU A 393 -15.27 20.47 -12.52
CA GLU A 393 -16.40 21.18 -11.89
C GLU A 393 -15.95 22.49 -11.22
N TYR A 394 -14.73 22.52 -10.64
CA TYR A 394 -14.09 23.75 -10.15
C TYR A 394 -13.97 24.83 -11.24
N SER A 395 -13.37 24.50 -12.39
CA SER A 395 -13.29 25.40 -13.54
C SER A 395 -14.67 25.82 -14.05
N GLU A 396 -15.62 24.89 -14.14
CA GLU A 396 -16.93 25.11 -14.76
C GLU A 396 -17.86 25.95 -13.87
N ALA A 397 -17.80 25.78 -12.54
CA ALA A 397 -18.50 26.65 -11.60
C ALA A 397 -17.98 28.10 -11.68
N HIS A 398 -16.65 28.29 -11.74
CA HIS A 398 -16.06 29.62 -11.94
C HIS A 398 -16.46 30.25 -13.29
N ARG A 399 -16.40 29.50 -14.40
CA ARG A 399 -16.80 30.01 -15.72
C ARG A 399 -18.28 30.36 -15.80
N ARG A 400 -19.16 29.64 -15.09
CA ARG A 400 -20.60 29.95 -15.03
C ARG A 400 -20.90 31.31 -14.40
N ILE A 401 -20.11 31.76 -13.41
CA ILE A 401 -20.21 33.12 -12.86
C ILE A 401 -19.84 34.16 -13.92
N VAL A 402 -18.79 33.92 -14.71
CA VAL A 402 -18.37 34.86 -15.77
C VAL A 402 -19.44 34.99 -16.85
N ILE A 403 -19.97 33.87 -17.33
CA ILE A 403 -20.96 33.84 -18.41
C ILE A 403 -22.32 34.42 -17.98
N ARG A 404 -22.82 34.08 -16.77
CA ARG A 404 -24.10 34.63 -16.27
C ARG A 404 -23.98 36.02 -15.62
N GLY A 405 -22.75 36.48 -15.36
CA GLY A 405 -22.47 37.78 -14.75
C GLY A 405 -22.36 38.94 -15.74
N THR A 406 -22.39 38.68 -17.05
CA THR A 406 -22.28 39.70 -18.11
C THR A 406 -23.60 40.14 -18.72
N ASP A 407 -24.65 39.34 -18.61
CA ASP A 407 -25.85 39.54 -19.42
C ASP A 407 -26.82 40.58 -18.85
N GLY A 408 -27.30 41.45 -19.75
CA GLY A 408 -28.39 42.38 -19.50
C GLY A 408 -29.76 41.70 -19.44
N PRO A 409 -30.85 42.47 -19.23
CA PRO A 409 -32.15 41.91 -18.85
C PRO A 409 -32.92 41.27 -20.02
N SER A 410 -32.75 39.96 -20.24
CA SER A 410 -33.78 39.12 -20.87
C SER A 410 -33.61 37.63 -20.55
N LEU A 411 -34.55 37.05 -19.82
CA LEU A 411 -34.71 35.59 -19.70
C LEU A 411 -36.05 35.18 -20.33
N SER A 412 -36.03 34.83 -21.62
CA SER A 412 -37.23 34.42 -22.37
C SER A 412 -37.09 33.03 -22.98
N GLN A 413 -37.40 32.02 -22.17
CA GLN A 413 -37.81 30.65 -22.54
C GLN A 413 -36.80 29.72 -23.25
N CYS A 414 -37.00 28.42 -23.05
CA CYS A 414 -36.11 27.37 -23.54
C CYS A 414 -36.27 27.05 -25.05
N ALA A 415 -35.13 27.10 -25.74
CA ALA A 415 -34.76 26.25 -26.88
C ALA A 415 -35.68 26.19 -28.12
N ARG A 416 -35.16 26.70 -29.25
CA ARG A 416 -34.62 25.80 -30.31
C ARG A 416 -33.75 26.50 -31.38
N ASN A 417 -32.47 26.15 -31.35
CA ASN A 417 -31.60 25.69 -32.45
C ASN A 417 -31.45 26.44 -33.80
N LEU A 418 -30.24 26.28 -34.35
CA LEU A 418 -29.80 26.47 -35.75
C LEU A 418 -29.48 27.90 -36.24
N TRP A 419 -28.21 28.26 -36.02
CA TRP A 419 -27.26 28.76 -37.04
C TRP A 419 -27.79 29.53 -38.26
N ASP A 420 -27.33 30.78 -38.44
CA ASP A 420 -26.46 31.08 -39.59
C ASP A 420 -25.58 32.35 -39.39
N ILE A 421 -24.65 32.61 -40.33
CA ILE A 421 -23.65 33.70 -40.30
C ILE A 421 -23.58 34.42 -41.66
N PRO A 422 -23.55 35.77 -41.69
CA PRO A 422 -22.85 36.48 -42.78
C PRO A 422 -21.66 37.36 -42.35
N ALA A 423 -20.46 36.93 -42.79
CA ALA A 423 -19.50 37.80 -43.50
C ALA A 423 -18.99 39.12 -42.88
N ARG A 424 -18.40 39.10 -41.67
CA ARG A 424 -17.18 39.94 -41.42
C ARG A 424 -16.13 39.44 -40.42
N MET A 425 -16.40 38.42 -39.60
CA MET A 425 -15.41 37.83 -38.67
C MET A 425 -14.91 36.43 -39.07
N ARG A 426 -14.51 36.23 -40.33
CA ARG A 426 -13.71 35.07 -40.76
C ARG A 426 -12.28 35.48 -41.14
N LYS A 427 -11.49 35.91 -40.16
CA LYS A 427 -10.01 36.02 -40.28
C LYS A 427 -9.30 36.24 -38.93
N MET A 428 -9.56 35.36 -37.96
CA MET A 428 -8.68 35.12 -36.80
C MET A 428 -8.86 33.66 -36.37
N GLU A 429 -7.81 32.87 -36.54
CA GLU A 429 -7.70 31.55 -35.91
C GLU A 429 -7.43 31.72 -34.41
N PRO A 430 -7.62 30.69 -33.56
CA PRO A 430 -7.18 30.73 -32.16
C PRO A 430 -5.65 30.81 -32.09
N GLU A 431 -5.13 32.03 -32.05
CA GLU A 431 -3.70 32.30 -31.87
C GLU A 431 -3.25 31.73 -30.51
N LYS A 432 -2.26 30.85 -30.56
CA LYS A 432 -1.78 30.13 -29.38
C LYS A 432 -1.04 31.11 -28.48
N VAL A 433 -1.70 31.57 -27.42
CA VAL A 433 -1.03 32.30 -26.32
C VAL A 433 0.12 31.44 -25.83
N GLN A 434 1.35 31.89 -26.09
CA GLN A 434 2.55 31.15 -25.77
C GLN A 434 2.75 31.18 -24.25
N VAL A 435 2.70 30.00 -23.62
CA VAL A 435 3.39 29.84 -22.33
C VAL A 435 4.87 30.05 -22.63
N THR A 436 5.45 31.14 -22.12
CA THR A 436 6.89 31.44 -22.20
C THR A 436 7.69 30.48 -21.33
N THR A 437 7.70 29.23 -21.76
CA THR A 437 8.70 28.23 -21.43
C THR A 437 10.01 28.74 -22.04
N ILE A 438 11.09 28.74 -21.26
CA ILE A 438 12.39 29.23 -21.72
C ILE A 438 12.83 28.41 -22.93
N GLU A 439 12.90 29.03 -24.12
CA GLU A 439 13.33 28.37 -25.34
C GLU A 439 14.84 28.05 -25.29
N ASN A 440 15.17 26.83 -24.88
CA ASN A 440 16.44 26.21 -25.28
C ASN A 440 16.35 25.86 -26.78
N LYS A 441 16.57 26.88 -27.61
CA LYS A 441 16.21 26.91 -29.03
C LYS A 441 17.22 26.19 -29.94
N SER A 442 17.32 24.85 -29.83
CA SER A 442 17.66 23.97 -30.96
C SER A 442 17.69 22.49 -30.58
N VAL A 443 16.82 21.67 -31.15
CA VAL A 443 17.07 20.79 -32.31
C VAL A 443 15.71 20.51 -32.97
N ARG A 444 15.65 20.48 -34.31
CA ARG A 444 14.40 20.30 -35.07
C ARG A 444 13.90 18.85 -35.04
N SER A 445 12.60 18.71 -35.33
CA SER A 445 12.07 17.53 -36.02
C SER A 445 12.88 17.27 -37.30
N LEU A 446 13.58 16.14 -37.33
CA LEU A 446 14.30 15.63 -38.49
C LEU A 446 13.64 14.34 -38.94
N SER A 447 13.60 14.12 -40.25
CA SER A 447 13.08 12.90 -40.86
C SER A 447 13.87 11.67 -40.41
N LEU A 448 13.28 10.48 -40.53
CA LEU A 448 13.85 9.22 -40.02
C LEU A 448 15.27 8.91 -40.52
N ASP A 449 15.65 9.44 -41.69
CA ASP A 449 16.97 9.30 -42.30
C ASP A 449 18.06 10.25 -41.76
N SER A 450 17.70 11.20 -40.88
CA SER A 450 18.60 12.30 -40.46
C SER A 450 18.72 12.47 -38.95
N ARG A 451 18.88 11.36 -38.21
CA ARG A 451 19.28 11.41 -36.79
C ARG A 451 20.68 12.02 -36.64
N PRO A 452 20.94 12.93 -35.69
CA PRO A 452 22.30 13.39 -35.42
C PRO A 452 23.16 12.20 -34.94
N LYS A 453 24.24 11.90 -35.67
CA LYS A 453 25.28 10.97 -35.21
C LYS A 453 25.86 11.48 -33.89
N ALA A 454 26.24 10.58 -32.99
CA ALA A 454 26.80 10.94 -31.69
C ALA A 454 27.96 11.92 -31.84
N THR A 455 27.87 13.08 -31.19
CA THR A 455 28.78 14.22 -31.35
C THR A 455 30.01 14.15 -30.44
N TRP A 456 30.21 13.04 -29.75
CA TRP A 456 31.34 12.76 -28.85
C TRP A 456 32.15 11.56 -29.36
N SER A 457 33.46 11.57 -29.07
CA SER A 457 34.32 10.42 -29.35
C SER A 457 34.11 9.28 -28.33
N GLU A 458 34.30 8.02 -28.76
CA GLU A 458 34.43 6.89 -27.85
C GLU A 458 35.50 7.14 -26.77
N GLU A 459 36.55 7.91 -27.08
CA GLU A 459 37.54 8.29 -26.08
C GLU A 459 37.00 9.21 -24.99
N GLU A 460 36.18 10.20 -25.35
CA GLU A 460 35.54 11.10 -24.38
C GLU A 460 34.61 10.32 -23.46
N GLU A 461 33.81 9.41 -24.01
CA GLU A 461 32.95 8.53 -23.22
C GLU A 461 33.77 7.59 -22.31
N ARG A 462 34.85 6.97 -22.81
CA ARG A 462 35.77 6.15 -21.99
C ARG A 462 36.54 6.97 -20.94
N ARG A 463 36.76 8.28 -21.14
CA ARG A 463 37.35 9.19 -20.13
C ARG A 463 36.30 9.54 -19.07
N LEU A 464 35.08 9.89 -19.48
CA LEU A 464 33.94 10.16 -18.60
C LEU A 464 33.59 8.95 -17.72
N ILE A 465 33.50 7.75 -18.29
CA ILE A 465 33.27 6.51 -17.53
C ILE A 465 34.34 6.31 -16.47
N ARG A 466 35.63 6.48 -16.80
CA ARG A 466 36.73 6.38 -15.82
C ARG A 466 36.65 7.46 -14.73
N LYS A 467 36.25 8.69 -15.06
CA LYS A 467 36.05 9.79 -14.09
C LYS A 467 34.90 9.48 -13.13
N LEU A 468 33.78 8.95 -13.64
CA LEU A 468 32.65 8.47 -12.85
C LEU A 468 33.04 7.28 -11.98
N ASP A 469 33.77 6.31 -12.53
CA ASP A 469 34.23 5.13 -11.78
C ASP A 469 35.07 5.55 -10.58
N TRP A 470 36.11 6.39 -10.78
CA TRP A 470 36.99 6.86 -9.72
C TRP A 470 36.34 7.81 -8.70
N ARG A 471 35.24 8.50 -9.05
CA ARG A 471 34.53 9.41 -8.12
C ARG A 471 33.38 8.74 -7.40
N ILE A 472 32.61 7.90 -8.08
CA ILE A 472 31.37 7.32 -7.57
C ILE A 472 31.60 5.94 -6.97
N LEU A 473 32.40 5.06 -7.60
CA LEU A 473 32.57 3.70 -7.07
C LEU A 473 33.30 3.70 -5.72
N PRO A 474 34.44 4.41 -5.52
CA PRO A 474 35.02 4.57 -4.19
C PRO A 474 34.07 5.20 -3.17
N VAL A 475 33.29 6.23 -3.53
CA VAL A 475 32.33 6.84 -2.58
C VAL A 475 31.22 5.86 -2.20
N VAL A 476 30.64 5.14 -3.17
CA VAL A 476 29.63 4.11 -2.89
C VAL A 476 30.23 2.91 -2.15
N ILE A 477 31.50 2.56 -2.38
CA ILE A 477 32.20 1.43 -1.75
C ILE A 477 32.74 1.78 -0.35
N ILE A 478 33.03 3.05 -0.04
CA ILE A 478 33.67 3.50 1.22
C ILE A 478 32.69 4.25 2.14
N PHE A 479 31.79 5.09 1.63
CA PHE A 479 30.81 5.77 2.50
C PHE A 479 29.55 4.93 2.70
N VAL A 480 28.98 4.37 1.63
CA VAL A 480 27.79 3.50 1.76
C VAL A 480 28.23 2.07 2.12
N ARG A 481 29.04 1.43 1.27
CA ARG A 481 29.51 0.07 1.50
C ARG A 481 30.67 -0.03 2.49
N GLY A 482 31.34 1.06 2.86
CA GLY A 482 32.41 1.04 3.86
C GLY A 482 31.85 1.07 5.28
N ALA A 483 30.83 1.92 5.52
CA ALA A 483 29.97 1.81 6.70
C ALA A 483 29.31 0.41 6.79
N GLN A 484 28.84 -0.13 5.66
CA GLN A 484 28.31 -1.51 5.61
C GLN A 484 29.38 -2.60 5.71
N LEU A 485 30.65 -2.32 5.38
CA LEU A 485 31.81 -3.21 5.52
C LEU A 485 32.21 -3.34 6.99
N THR A 486 32.13 -2.22 7.72
CA THR A 486 32.28 -2.16 9.18
C THR A 486 31.12 -2.84 9.89
N VAL A 487 29.85 -2.69 9.44
CA VAL A 487 28.69 -3.20 10.19
C VAL A 487 27.60 -3.94 9.41
N GLY A 488 27.02 -3.42 8.33
CA GLY A 488 25.78 -4.02 7.79
C GLY A 488 25.90 -5.32 6.97
N VAL A 489 27.08 -5.91 6.84
CA VAL A 489 27.22 -7.39 6.67
C VAL A 489 27.96 -8.03 7.86
N VAL A 490 28.60 -7.22 8.70
CA VAL A 490 29.05 -7.66 10.01
C VAL A 490 27.85 -8.10 10.86
N ASP A 491 26.78 -7.36 11.21
CA ASP A 491 25.60 -7.90 11.98
C ASP A 491 25.19 -9.31 11.53
N ARG A 492 24.96 -9.49 10.22
CA ARG A 492 24.54 -10.76 9.65
C ARG A 492 25.52 -11.88 10.02
N THR A 493 26.83 -11.64 9.93
CA THR A 493 27.89 -12.59 10.36
C THR A 493 28.21 -12.55 11.86
N ASN A 494 27.87 -11.45 12.54
CA ASN A 494 28.35 -11.06 13.86
C ASN A 494 27.35 -11.40 14.95
N VAL A 495 26.07 -11.55 14.63
CA VAL A 495 25.14 -12.31 15.46
C VAL A 495 25.60 -13.77 15.59
N GLY A 496 26.20 -14.33 14.52
CA GLY A 496 26.92 -15.61 14.55
C GLY A 496 28.16 -15.57 15.44
N ASN A 497 29.05 -14.58 15.25
CA ASN A 497 30.21 -14.38 16.13
C ASN A 497 29.80 -14.14 17.60
N ALA A 498 28.70 -13.44 17.86
CA ALA A 498 28.15 -13.13 19.17
C ALA A 498 27.57 -14.37 19.86
N LYS A 499 26.82 -15.21 19.14
CA LYS A 499 26.41 -16.54 19.63
C LYS A 499 27.63 -17.37 20.05
N VAL A 500 28.69 -17.37 19.22
CA VAL A 500 29.96 -18.04 19.54
C VAL A 500 30.70 -17.41 20.74
N ALA A 501 30.56 -16.10 20.97
CA ALA A 501 31.19 -15.37 22.06
C ALA A 501 30.45 -15.49 23.42
N GLY A 502 29.12 -15.62 23.43
CA GLY A 502 28.35 -15.76 24.68
C GLY A 502 26.91 -15.23 24.67
N LEU A 503 26.45 -14.57 23.60
CA LEU A 503 25.19 -13.81 23.54
C LEU A 503 23.95 -14.53 24.11
N GLU A 504 23.83 -15.84 23.86
CA GLU A 504 22.69 -16.64 24.33
C GLU A 504 22.67 -16.80 25.86
N LYS A 505 23.86 -16.83 26.50
CA LYS A 505 24.00 -16.80 27.96
C LYS A 505 23.83 -15.39 28.51
N ASP A 506 24.46 -14.39 27.89
CA ASP A 506 24.47 -12.99 28.35
C ASP A 506 23.05 -12.36 28.37
N ILE A 507 22.13 -12.83 27.50
CA ILE A 507 20.73 -12.36 27.41
C ILE A 507 19.71 -13.38 27.97
N GLY A 508 20.13 -14.62 28.28
CA GLY A 508 19.24 -15.69 28.74
C GLY A 508 18.29 -16.20 27.66
N LEU A 509 18.77 -16.35 26.41
CA LEU A 509 17.97 -16.86 25.29
C LEU A 509 17.82 -18.39 25.38
N VAL A 510 16.57 -18.87 25.35
CA VAL A 510 16.24 -20.30 25.50
C VAL A 510 15.64 -20.87 24.21
N GLY A 511 16.06 -22.08 23.82
CA GLY A 511 15.50 -22.82 22.69
C GLY A 511 15.57 -22.06 21.37
N TYR A 512 14.42 -21.91 20.70
CA TYR A 512 14.33 -21.30 19.37
C TYR A 512 14.34 -19.76 19.34
N GLN A 513 14.46 -19.08 20.49
CA GLN A 513 14.41 -17.61 20.59
C GLN A 513 15.45 -16.89 19.70
N TYR A 514 16.66 -17.45 19.58
CA TYR A 514 17.69 -16.94 18.67
C TYR A 514 17.25 -17.01 17.19
N ASN A 515 16.64 -18.11 16.78
CA ASN A 515 16.17 -18.38 15.42
C ASN A 515 14.94 -17.52 15.06
N ILE A 516 14.07 -17.23 16.03
CA ILE A 516 12.97 -16.26 15.91
C ILE A 516 13.52 -14.85 15.67
N GLY A 517 14.52 -14.41 16.46
CA GLY A 517 15.17 -13.11 16.27
C GLY A 517 15.95 -12.97 14.96
N LEU A 518 16.45 -14.08 14.38
CA LEU A 518 16.94 -14.12 12.99
C LEU A 518 15.81 -13.93 11.97
N SER A 519 14.68 -14.60 12.16
CA SER A 519 13.52 -14.53 11.24
C SER A 519 12.92 -13.12 11.17
N ILE A 520 12.73 -12.46 12.32
CA ILE A 520 12.12 -11.12 12.40
C ILE A 520 12.92 -10.07 11.62
N PHE A 521 14.25 -10.14 11.66
CA PHE A 521 15.13 -9.28 10.86
C PHE A 521 14.85 -9.44 9.35
N TYR A 522 14.79 -10.66 8.83
CA TYR A 522 14.56 -10.88 7.40
C TYR A 522 13.13 -10.54 6.94
N ILE A 523 12.12 -10.73 7.80
CA ILE A 523 10.74 -10.32 7.54
C ILE A 523 10.63 -8.78 7.44
N THR A 524 11.19 -8.06 8.41
CA THR A 524 11.16 -6.59 8.41
C THR A 524 12.04 -5.98 7.32
N TYR A 525 13.19 -6.58 7.01
CA TYR A 525 14.00 -6.28 5.84
C TYR A 525 13.15 -6.36 4.55
N ALA A 526 12.49 -7.49 4.29
CA ALA A 526 11.69 -7.69 3.07
C ALA A 526 10.49 -6.73 2.97
N LEU A 527 9.82 -6.43 4.10
CA LEU A 527 8.73 -5.45 4.14
C LEU A 527 9.20 -4.01 3.90
N SER A 528 10.44 -3.68 4.27
CA SER A 528 11.00 -2.32 4.15
C SER A 528 11.54 -1.98 2.76
N GLU A 529 11.90 -2.97 1.93
CA GLU A 529 12.49 -2.73 0.61
C GLU A 529 11.58 -1.81 -0.24
N VAL A 530 10.31 -2.15 -0.41
CA VAL A 530 9.41 -1.40 -1.31
C VAL A 530 9.10 0.03 -0.79
N PRO A 531 8.66 0.24 0.47
CA PRO A 531 8.40 1.59 0.99
C PRO A 531 9.65 2.48 0.98
N SER A 532 10.83 1.94 1.31
CA SER A 532 12.06 2.72 1.39
C SER A 532 12.54 3.22 0.01
N ASN A 533 12.34 2.44 -1.06
CA ASN A 533 12.61 2.92 -2.43
C ASN A 533 11.62 3.99 -2.91
N LEU A 534 10.35 3.92 -2.48
CA LEU A 534 9.36 4.95 -2.78
C LEU A 534 9.69 6.28 -2.08
N LEU A 535 10.23 6.21 -0.85
CA LEU A 535 10.77 7.37 -0.13
C LEU A 535 12.04 7.92 -0.79
N LEU A 536 12.96 7.05 -1.21
CA LEU A 536 14.18 7.43 -1.94
C LEU A 536 13.86 8.26 -3.20
N LYS A 537 12.84 7.86 -3.97
CA LYS A 537 12.40 8.61 -5.17
C LYS A 537 11.84 10.00 -4.84
N ARG A 538 11.29 10.23 -3.64
CA ARG A 538 10.76 11.54 -3.20
C ARG A 538 11.83 12.43 -2.55
N ILE A 539 12.73 11.85 -1.77
CA ILE A 539 13.68 12.56 -0.91
C ILE A 539 15.02 12.85 -1.62
N GLY A 540 15.38 12.01 -2.59
CA GLY A 540 16.68 12.00 -3.25
C GLY A 540 17.62 10.96 -2.65
N ALA A 541 18.32 10.21 -3.50
CA ALA A 541 19.27 9.18 -3.10
C ALA A 541 20.49 9.76 -2.33
N ASP A 542 20.86 11.00 -2.64
CA ASP A 542 21.89 11.80 -1.97
C ASP A 542 21.63 12.02 -0.48
N LYS A 543 20.36 12.03 -0.07
CA LYS A 543 19.96 12.22 1.34
C LYS A 543 19.47 10.93 1.96
N TRP A 544 18.67 10.14 1.24
CA TRP A 544 18.03 8.96 1.81
C TRP A 544 19.03 7.84 2.14
N ILE A 545 20.04 7.61 1.30
CA ILE A 545 21.04 6.57 1.57
C ILE A 545 21.86 6.89 2.83
N PRO A 546 22.39 8.12 3.03
CA PRO A 546 23.00 8.53 4.30
C PRO A 546 22.06 8.43 5.52
N ILE A 547 20.77 8.76 5.39
CA ILE A 547 19.77 8.57 6.46
C ILE A 547 19.67 7.09 6.86
N LEU A 548 19.55 6.16 5.90
CA LEU A 548 19.48 4.72 6.18
C LEU A 548 20.74 4.21 6.90
N VAL A 549 21.94 4.60 6.42
CA VAL A 549 23.22 4.19 7.04
C VAL A 549 23.34 4.74 8.47
N THR A 550 22.95 5.99 8.69
CA THR A 550 23.02 6.65 10.01
C THR A 550 22.04 6.01 11.00
N GLY A 551 20.79 5.76 10.58
CA GLY A 551 19.78 5.08 11.40
C GLY A 551 20.16 3.64 11.74
N PHE A 552 20.72 2.91 10.77
CA PHE A 552 21.25 1.56 10.99
C PHE A 552 22.41 1.55 12.01
N GLY A 553 23.38 2.46 11.88
CA GLY A 553 24.49 2.61 12.83
C GLY A 553 24.04 2.93 14.26
N LEU A 554 23.06 3.83 14.40
CA LEU A 554 22.45 4.18 15.69
C LEU A 554 21.77 2.96 16.35
N VAL A 555 20.99 2.18 15.59
CA VAL A 555 20.34 0.97 16.14
C VAL A 555 21.37 -0.11 16.50
N CYS A 556 22.45 -0.25 15.72
CA CYS A 556 23.55 -1.15 16.06
C CYS A 556 24.23 -0.75 17.39
N PHE A 557 24.51 0.53 17.60
CA PHE A 557 25.00 1.04 18.89
C PHE A 557 24.03 0.72 20.05
N CYS A 558 22.72 0.94 19.84
CA CYS A 558 21.67 0.62 20.81
C CYS A 558 21.55 -0.88 21.14
N THR A 559 22.04 -1.77 20.29
CA THR A 559 22.07 -3.24 20.53
C THR A 559 22.82 -3.58 21.83
N THR A 560 23.76 -2.72 22.24
CA THR A 560 24.56 -2.86 23.47
C THR A 560 23.73 -2.87 24.77
N PHE A 561 22.57 -2.23 24.78
CA PHE A 561 21.76 -2.06 26.01
C PHE A 561 20.67 -3.13 26.20
N ILE A 562 20.61 -4.13 25.30
CA ILE A 562 19.63 -5.23 25.38
C ILE A 562 19.96 -6.13 26.58
N ARG A 563 18.94 -6.45 27.38
CA ARG A 563 19.03 -7.38 28.53
C ARG A 563 17.95 -8.48 28.54
N ASN A 564 17.11 -8.57 27.49
CA ASN A 564 16.02 -9.53 27.43
C ASN A 564 15.62 -9.86 25.97
N PHE A 565 14.84 -10.94 25.80
CA PHE A 565 14.34 -11.39 24.50
C PHE A 565 13.49 -10.34 23.76
N ALA A 566 12.69 -9.55 24.48
CA ALA A 566 11.86 -8.50 23.87
C ALA A 566 12.72 -7.41 23.21
N GLY A 567 13.76 -6.92 23.89
CA GLY A 567 14.71 -5.96 23.33
C GLY A 567 15.49 -6.53 22.14
N PHE A 568 15.83 -7.83 22.18
CA PHE A 568 16.42 -8.52 21.03
C PHE A 568 15.49 -8.51 19.83
N MET A 569 14.21 -8.86 19.98
CA MET A 569 13.24 -8.79 18.88
C MET A 569 13.06 -7.36 18.32
N VAL A 570 12.92 -6.35 19.18
CA VAL A 570 12.71 -4.95 18.77
C VAL A 570 13.91 -4.42 17.98
N VAL A 571 15.14 -4.62 18.48
CA VAL A 571 16.34 -4.16 17.77
C VAL A 571 16.51 -4.89 16.44
N ARG A 572 16.22 -6.20 16.36
CA ARG A 572 16.27 -6.96 15.11
C ARG A 572 15.24 -6.48 14.08
N ALA A 573 14.04 -6.11 14.52
CA ALA A 573 13.02 -5.50 13.66
C ALA A 573 13.47 -4.12 13.12
N LEU A 574 14.10 -3.30 13.95
CA LEU A 574 14.61 -1.98 13.56
C LEU A 574 15.82 -2.07 12.61
N LEU A 575 16.75 -3.01 12.84
CA LEU A 575 17.87 -3.25 11.94
C LEU A 575 17.38 -3.66 10.54
N GLY A 576 16.40 -4.57 10.46
CA GLY A 576 15.80 -4.98 9.18
C GLY A 576 15.15 -3.80 8.45
N LEU A 577 14.37 -2.98 9.18
CA LEU A 577 13.70 -1.79 8.66
C LEU A 577 14.66 -0.75 8.05
N TRP A 578 15.81 -0.52 8.68
CA TRP A 578 16.81 0.43 8.17
C TRP A 578 17.66 -0.15 7.02
N GLU A 579 17.99 -1.45 7.06
CA GLU A 579 18.89 -2.05 6.07
C GLU A 579 18.21 -2.37 4.73
N GLY A 580 16.93 -2.76 4.71
CA GLY A 580 16.23 -3.23 3.50
C GLY A 580 16.12 -2.20 2.37
N GLY A 581 16.12 -0.90 2.70
CA GLY A 581 16.16 0.14 1.67
C GLY A 581 17.49 0.26 0.92
N MET A 582 18.60 -0.21 1.51
CA MET A 582 19.95 0.18 1.07
C MET A 582 20.41 -0.54 -0.20
N MET A 583 20.26 -1.86 -0.29
CA MET A 583 20.67 -2.65 -1.47
C MET A 583 19.96 -2.20 -2.77
N PRO A 584 18.61 -2.11 -2.82
CA PRO A 584 17.91 -1.57 -3.99
C PRO A 584 18.13 -0.06 -4.16
N GLY A 585 18.28 0.71 -3.08
CA GLY A 585 18.53 2.16 -3.16
C GLY A 585 19.86 2.52 -3.82
N VAL A 586 20.94 1.80 -3.50
CA VAL A 586 22.23 1.95 -4.20
C VAL A 586 22.13 1.47 -5.65
N THR A 587 21.37 0.41 -5.91
CA THR A 587 21.13 -0.08 -7.28
C THR A 587 20.46 0.99 -8.14
N PHE A 588 19.44 1.68 -7.60
CA PHE A 588 18.81 2.83 -8.25
C PHE A 588 19.79 3.99 -8.43
N TYR A 589 20.55 4.34 -7.39
CA TYR A 589 21.53 5.44 -7.43
C TYR A 589 22.55 5.24 -8.56
N LEU A 590 23.17 4.05 -8.64
CA LEU A 590 24.10 3.72 -9.72
C LEU A 590 23.43 3.74 -11.12
N SER A 591 22.13 3.41 -11.24
CA SER A 591 21.42 3.51 -12.52
C SER A 591 21.18 4.95 -13.00
N THR A 592 21.31 5.97 -12.12
CA THR A 592 21.27 7.38 -12.54
C THR A 592 22.56 7.87 -13.20
N TYR A 593 23.61 7.03 -13.25
CA TYR A 593 24.91 7.38 -13.82
C TYR A 593 25.38 6.43 -14.94
N TYR A 594 25.17 5.11 -14.81
CA TYR A 594 25.76 4.09 -15.69
C TYR A 594 24.74 3.44 -16.62
N LYS A 595 25.15 3.15 -17.86
CA LYS A 595 24.32 2.41 -18.83
C LYS A 595 24.01 1.00 -18.33
N ARG A 596 22.91 0.40 -18.78
CA ARG A 596 22.39 -0.91 -18.33
C ARG A 596 23.42 -2.04 -18.40
N HIS A 597 24.31 -2.01 -19.38
CA HIS A 597 25.38 -3.01 -19.54
C HIS A 597 26.61 -2.73 -18.66
N GLU A 598 26.93 -1.45 -18.39
CA GLU A 598 27.98 -0.99 -17.48
C GLU A 598 27.64 -1.28 -16.01
N LEU A 599 26.37 -1.08 -15.65
CA LEU A 599 25.82 -1.19 -14.31
C LEU A 599 26.00 -2.59 -13.70
N VAL A 600 25.85 -3.64 -14.52
CA VAL A 600 25.99 -5.05 -14.09
C VAL A 600 27.37 -5.33 -13.46
N PHE A 601 28.45 -4.86 -14.07
CA PHE A 601 29.81 -5.09 -13.54
C PHE A 601 30.03 -4.36 -12.21
N ARG A 602 29.45 -3.16 -12.08
CA ARG A 602 29.59 -2.28 -10.91
C ARG A 602 28.77 -2.79 -9.71
N ILE A 603 27.56 -3.30 -9.96
CA ILE A 603 26.80 -4.07 -8.97
C ILE A 603 27.56 -5.35 -8.59
N GLY A 604 28.24 -6.02 -9.53
CA GLY A 604 29.10 -7.17 -9.24
C GLY A 604 30.22 -6.85 -8.23
N ILE A 605 30.92 -5.73 -8.42
CA ILE A 605 31.94 -5.24 -7.46
C ILE A 605 31.29 -4.90 -6.11
N PHE A 606 30.21 -4.13 -6.11
CA PHE A 606 29.48 -3.71 -4.91
C PHE A 606 28.97 -4.89 -4.07
N VAL A 607 28.44 -5.94 -4.71
CA VAL A 607 28.02 -7.17 -4.01
C VAL A 607 29.22 -7.99 -3.55
N SER A 608 30.32 -8.05 -4.32
CA SER A 608 31.55 -8.76 -3.91
C SER A 608 32.20 -8.17 -2.65
N ALA A 609 32.01 -6.87 -2.37
CA ALA A 609 32.40 -6.26 -1.10
C ALA A 609 31.64 -6.83 0.12
N SER A 610 30.53 -7.54 -0.08
CA SER A 610 29.80 -8.24 1.00
C SER A 610 30.62 -9.37 1.60
N SER A 611 31.29 -10.19 0.77
CA SER A 611 32.12 -11.27 1.31
C SER A 611 33.34 -10.71 2.06
N LEU A 612 33.95 -9.63 1.56
CA LEU A 612 35.05 -8.95 2.24
C LEU A 612 34.65 -8.38 3.62
N SER A 613 33.39 -7.95 3.80
CA SER A 613 32.87 -7.54 5.11
C SER A 613 32.84 -8.67 6.13
N GLY A 614 32.52 -9.91 5.72
CA GLY A 614 32.62 -11.08 6.60
C GLY A 614 34.04 -11.31 7.13
N ALA A 615 35.05 -11.06 6.28
CA ALA A 615 36.46 -11.12 6.68
C ALA A 615 36.81 -10.03 7.72
N PHE A 616 36.37 -8.79 7.52
CA PHE A 616 36.58 -7.72 8.51
C PHE A 616 35.85 -7.98 9.83
N GLY A 617 34.60 -8.48 9.79
CA GLY A 617 33.82 -8.82 10.99
C GLY A 617 34.46 -9.94 11.83
N GLY A 618 34.96 -11.00 11.19
CA GLY A 618 35.70 -12.07 11.88
C GLY A 618 37.01 -11.58 12.51
N LEU A 619 37.76 -10.72 11.79
CA LEU A 619 38.99 -10.12 12.30
C LEU A 619 38.72 -9.20 13.51
N LEU A 620 37.78 -8.27 13.37
CA LEU A 620 37.41 -7.30 14.42
C LEU A 620 36.92 -8.00 15.69
N ALA A 621 36.03 -8.99 15.56
CA ALA A 621 35.56 -9.77 16.71
C ALA A 621 36.72 -10.52 17.41
N SER A 622 37.64 -11.12 16.66
CA SER A 622 38.81 -11.83 17.21
C SER A 622 39.83 -10.91 17.90
N GLY A 623 39.86 -9.62 17.54
CA GLY A 623 40.67 -8.58 18.18
C GLY A 623 40.02 -8.03 19.45
N LEU A 624 38.74 -7.64 19.37
CA LEU A 624 38.03 -7.04 20.51
C LEU A 624 37.80 -8.03 21.66
N LEU A 625 37.68 -9.34 21.39
CA LEU A 625 37.65 -10.38 22.43
C LEU A 625 38.97 -10.57 23.20
N LYS A 626 40.06 -9.88 22.83
CA LYS A 626 41.32 -9.86 23.59
C LYS A 626 41.44 -8.68 24.56
N ILE A 627 40.50 -7.73 24.54
CA ILE A 627 40.51 -6.57 25.43
C ILE A 627 40.06 -7.03 26.84
N PRO A 628 40.77 -6.65 27.92
CA PRO A 628 40.37 -6.99 29.29
C PRO A 628 38.95 -6.50 29.62
N GLN A 629 38.15 -7.34 30.29
CA GLN A 629 36.78 -6.98 30.66
C GLN A 629 36.76 -5.97 31.81
N LEU A 630 36.38 -4.73 31.48
CA LEU A 630 36.02 -3.72 32.48
C LEU A 630 34.74 -4.16 33.23
N LYS A 631 34.79 -4.14 34.57
CA LYS A 631 33.69 -4.59 35.43
C LYS A 631 32.38 -3.90 35.06
N GLY A 632 31.33 -4.69 34.80
CA GLY A 632 29.97 -4.22 34.52
C GLY A 632 29.60 -4.09 33.04
N ILE A 633 30.54 -4.29 32.10
CA ILE A 633 30.27 -4.20 30.65
C ILE A 633 30.24 -5.61 30.03
N PRO A 634 29.13 -6.06 29.38
CA PRO A 634 29.03 -7.38 28.77
C PRO A 634 30.07 -7.66 27.69
N SER A 635 30.40 -8.95 27.50
CA SER A 635 31.48 -9.42 26.63
C SER A 635 31.40 -8.91 25.17
N GLY A 636 30.19 -8.80 24.62
CA GLY A 636 29.93 -8.32 23.27
C GLY A 636 29.70 -6.81 23.12
N ALA A 637 29.65 -6.05 24.22
CA ALA A 637 29.24 -4.64 24.22
C ALA A 637 30.20 -3.72 23.46
N TRP A 638 31.50 -3.82 23.74
CA TRP A 638 32.54 -3.00 23.11
C TRP A 638 32.50 -3.10 21.58
N ARG A 639 32.30 -4.30 21.06
CA ARG A 639 32.18 -4.55 19.63
C ARG A 639 31.00 -3.80 19.03
N ASN A 640 29.80 -3.96 19.59
CA ASN A 640 28.59 -3.30 19.09
C ASN A 640 28.69 -1.75 19.19
N ILE A 641 29.39 -1.23 20.22
CA ILE A 641 29.71 0.20 20.35
C ILE A 641 30.62 0.69 19.21
N PHE A 642 31.79 0.06 19.01
CA PHE A 642 32.74 0.48 17.98
C PHE A 642 32.15 0.36 16.56
N GLU A 643 31.46 -0.74 16.30
CA GLU A 643 30.70 -0.99 15.08
C GLU A 643 29.68 0.14 14.81
N GLY A 644 28.73 0.34 15.72
CA GLY A 644 27.66 1.33 15.56
C GLY A 644 28.18 2.78 15.44
N ALA A 645 29.17 3.15 16.25
CA ALA A 645 29.73 4.50 16.26
C ALA A 645 30.45 4.86 14.95
N ILE A 646 31.30 3.98 14.42
CA ILE A 646 32.00 4.20 13.14
C ILE A 646 31.00 4.27 11.99
N THR A 647 29.96 3.43 12.02
CA THR A 647 28.89 3.44 10.99
C THR A 647 28.09 4.73 11.01
N MET A 648 27.73 5.23 12.20
CA MET A 648 27.03 6.49 12.36
C MET A 648 27.89 7.67 11.88
N ALA A 649 29.19 7.69 12.20
CA ALA A 649 30.12 8.71 11.73
C ALA A 649 30.29 8.71 10.19
N LEU A 650 30.43 7.52 9.57
CA LEU A 650 30.50 7.39 8.12
C LEU A 650 29.18 7.74 7.42
N GLY A 651 28.04 7.41 8.03
CA GLY A 651 26.71 7.82 7.56
C GLY A 651 26.52 9.34 7.59
N LEU A 652 26.95 10.01 8.66
CA LEU A 652 26.95 11.46 8.77
C LEU A 652 27.89 12.12 7.74
N ALA A 653 29.09 11.55 7.51
CA ALA A 653 29.99 12.02 6.47
C ALA A 653 29.43 11.82 5.05
N ALA A 654 28.66 10.75 4.82
CA ALA A 654 28.08 10.44 3.50
C ALA A 654 27.16 11.55 2.96
N PHE A 655 26.49 12.33 3.81
CA PHE A 655 25.71 13.52 3.40
C PHE A 655 26.54 14.59 2.68
N HIS A 656 27.85 14.67 2.93
CA HIS A 656 28.75 15.60 2.27
C HIS A 656 29.41 14.99 1.02
N PHE A 657 29.78 13.71 1.08
CA PHE A 657 30.57 13.05 0.03
C PHE A 657 29.75 12.40 -1.09
N LEU A 658 28.47 12.06 -0.88
CA LEU A 658 27.63 11.38 -1.87
C LEU A 658 27.02 12.38 -2.88
N PRO A 659 27.44 12.41 -4.16
CA PRO A 659 26.94 13.41 -5.10
C PRO A 659 25.50 13.11 -5.56
N GLY A 660 24.64 14.13 -5.55
CA GLY A 660 23.27 14.08 -6.11
C GLY A 660 23.21 13.86 -7.63
N PRO A 661 22.01 13.87 -8.25
CA PRO A 661 21.82 13.52 -9.67
C PRO A 661 22.75 14.28 -10.62
N ALA A 662 23.13 13.65 -11.75
CA ALA A 662 24.17 14.12 -12.68
C ALA A 662 24.11 15.64 -13.00
N GLU A 663 22.92 16.15 -13.29
CA GLU A 663 22.59 17.58 -13.51
C GLU A 663 23.14 18.51 -12.41
N ARG A 664 22.97 18.10 -11.15
CA ARG A 664 23.29 18.85 -9.93
C ARG A 664 24.72 18.60 -9.42
N THR A 665 25.49 17.73 -10.10
CA THR A 665 26.86 17.42 -9.67
C THR A 665 27.81 18.60 -9.91
N LYS A 666 28.71 18.85 -8.96
CA LYS A 666 29.77 19.88 -9.05
C LYS A 666 31.09 19.37 -9.65
N PHE A 667 31.23 18.06 -9.89
CA PHE A 667 32.48 17.45 -10.36
C PHE A 667 32.49 17.11 -11.87
N LEU A 668 31.34 17.27 -12.54
CA LEU A 668 31.21 17.16 -13.99
C LEU A 668 31.14 18.55 -14.62
N ASN A 669 31.90 18.75 -15.69
CA ASN A 669 31.85 19.96 -16.52
C ASN A 669 30.59 19.92 -17.39
N GLU A 670 30.08 21.06 -17.87
CA GLU A 670 28.81 21.08 -18.64
C GLU A 670 28.82 20.18 -19.89
N ARG A 671 29.94 20.10 -20.63
CA ARG A 671 30.11 19.12 -21.73
C ARG A 671 29.99 17.67 -21.26
N GLU A 672 30.55 17.34 -20.09
CA GLU A 672 30.45 15.99 -19.50
C GLU A 672 29.05 15.69 -18.99
N LYS A 673 28.33 16.68 -18.41
CA LYS A 673 26.93 16.53 -18.02
C LYS A 673 26.03 16.26 -19.22
N MET A 674 26.21 17.02 -20.32
CA MET A 674 25.47 16.81 -21.56
C MET A 674 25.69 15.40 -22.12
N ILE A 675 26.94 14.93 -22.17
CA ILE A 675 27.24 13.54 -22.58
C ILE A 675 26.63 12.53 -21.59
N ALA A 676 26.72 12.76 -20.28
CA ALA A 676 26.16 11.87 -19.26
C ALA A 676 24.63 11.73 -19.32
N ILE A 677 23.91 12.81 -19.63
CA ILE A 677 22.45 12.81 -19.79
C ILE A 677 22.07 12.20 -21.14
N GLN A 678 22.64 12.68 -22.25
CA GLN A 678 22.30 12.20 -23.59
C GLN A 678 22.61 10.70 -23.77
N ARG A 679 23.71 10.19 -23.20
CA ARG A 679 24.04 8.76 -23.29
C ARG A 679 23.08 7.87 -22.50
N LEU A 680 22.44 8.38 -21.45
CA LEU A 680 21.44 7.66 -20.65
C LEU A 680 20.09 7.67 -21.36
N MET A 681 19.67 8.82 -21.89
CA MET A 681 18.50 8.91 -22.77
C MET A 681 18.65 7.97 -23.98
N GLN A 682 19.83 7.93 -24.61
CA GLN A 682 20.14 6.98 -25.67
C GLN A 682 20.18 5.51 -25.22
N ASP A 683 20.49 5.18 -23.96
CA ASP A 683 20.38 3.80 -23.44
C ASP A 683 18.92 3.44 -23.10
N GLU A 684 18.05 4.43 -22.90
CA GLU A 684 16.61 4.27 -22.82
C GLU A 684 15.98 4.01 -24.20
N ASP A 685 16.32 4.84 -25.19
CA ASP A 685 15.77 4.83 -26.55
C ASP A 685 16.36 3.74 -27.46
N ASN A 686 17.68 3.49 -27.42
CA ASN A 686 18.30 2.37 -28.16
C ASN A 686 17.99 0.99 -27.55
N GLY A 687 17.06 0.92 -26.58
CA GLY A 687 16.39 -0.30 -26.13
C GLY A 687 15.48 -0.97 -27.18
N ASN A 688 15.62 -0.60 -28.46
CA ASN A 688 15.05 -1.17 -29.67
C ASN A 688 13.55 -1.54 -29.63
N THR A 689 12.75 -0.62 -29.11
CA THR A 689 11.33 -0.44 -29.44
C THR A 689 11.05 1.06 -29.45
N ALA A 690 10.80 1.64 -30.63
CA ALA A 690 10.42 3.05 -30.71
C ALA A 690 9.08 3.29 -29.98
N GLY A 691 8.95 4.39 -29.23
CA GLY A 691 7.71 4.75 -28.52
C GLY A 691 7.72 4.60 -26.99
N SER A 692 8.87 4.62 -26.33
CA SER A 692 9.05 4.47 -24.86
C SER A 692 8.39 5.55 -23.96
N GLN A 693 7.63 6.50 -24.52
CA GLN A 693 6.75 7.41 -23.78
C GLN A 693 5.30 6.91 -23.63
N ALA A 694 4.86 5.94 -24.43
CA ALA A 694 3.45 5.50 -24.48
C ALA A 694 3.08 4.42 -23.43
N ALA A 695 4.04 3.89 -22.68
CA ALA A 695 3.87 2.67 -21.87
C ALA A 695 3.16 2.87 -20.50
N LYS A 696 2.09 3.65 -20.44
CA LYS A 696 1.14 3.66 -19.30
C LYS A 696 0.31 2.36 -19.33
N GLY A 697 0.08 1.72 -18.17
CA GLY A 697 -0.80 0.55 -18.05
C GLY A 697 -0.08 -0.81 -18.17
N ASP A 698 -0.23 -1.49 -19.32
CA ASP A 698 -0.35 -2.97 -19.36
C ASP A 698 0.93 -3.80 -19.18
N SER A 699 2.12 -3.21 -19.28
CA SER A 699 3.33 -4.02 -19.49
C SER A 699 3.81 -4.82 -18.28
N TRP A 700 3.58 -4.37 -17.05
CA TRP A 700 4.23 -4.90 -15.84
C TRP A 700 3.90 -6.37 -15.54
N TRP A 701 2.65 -6.79 -15.76
CA TRP A 701 2.18 -8.15 -15.45
C TRP A 701 2.91 -9.25 -16.27
N ARG A 702 3.54 -8.88 -17.39
CA ARG A 702 4.34 -9.82 -18.21
C ARG A 702 5.58 -10.35 -17.49
N ALA A 703 6.10 -9.65 -16.48
CA ALA A 703 7.18 -10.16 -15.63
C ALA A 703 6.75 -11.42 -14.85
N PHE A 704 5.52 -11.41 -14.31
CA PHE A 704 4.94 -12.55 -13.58
C PHE A 704 4.58 -13.73 -14.49
N LYS A 705 4.49 -13.53 -15.81
CA LYS A 705 4.34 -14.59 -16.81
C LYS A 705 5.69 -15.10 -17.37
N SER A 706 6.82 -14.52 -16.97
CA SER A 706 8.15 -14.86 -17.49
C SER A 706 8.74 -16.06 -16.74
N LEU A 707 8.78 -17.22 -17.39
CA LEU A 707 9.45 -18.43 -16.88
C LEU A 707 10.90 -18.16 -16.47
N ASN A 708 11.60 -17.34 -17.26
CA ASN A 708 12.97 -16.92 -17.00
C ASN A 708 13.10 -16.09 -15.72
N THR A 709 12.08 -15.32 -15.34
CA THR A 709 12.07 -14.56 -14.07
C THR A 709 11.85 -15.51 -12.90
N TRP A 710 10.86 -16.40 -12.98
CA TRP A 710 10.57 -17.37 -11.91
C TRP A 710 11.72 -18.34 -11.65
N ILE A 711 12.36 -18.91 -12.68
CA ILE A 711 13.50 -19.81 -12.47
C ILE A 711 14.69 -19.05 -11.86
N CYS A 712 14.99 -17.83 -12.33
CA CYS A 712 16.03 -17.01 -11.71
C CYS A 712 15.71 -16.65 -10.25
N ALA A 713 14.44 -16.39 -9.92
CA ALA A 713 13.99 -16.07 -8.56
C ALA A 713 14.14 -17.27 -7.60
N ILE A 714 13.73 -18.46 -8.04
CA ILE A 714 13.89 -19.71 -7.27
C ILE A 714 15.37 -20.03 -7.10
N CYS A 715 16.19 -19.91 -8.15
CA CYS A 715 17.65 -20.08 -8.03
C CYS A 715 18.27 -19.05 -7.07
N PHE A 716 17.80 -17.79 -7.08
CA PHE A 716 18.28 -16.75 -6.15
C PHE A 716 17.88 -17.05 -4.69
N LEU A 717 16.72 -17.67 -4.45
CA LEU A 717 16.31 -18.20 -3.14
C LEU A 717 17.23 -19.34 -2.68
N LEU A 718 17.43 -20.35 -3.51
CA LEU A 718 18.28 -21.52 -3.21
C LEU A 718 19.75 -21.11 -2.94
N ASN A 719 20.26 -20.11 -3.68
CA ASN A 719 21.56 -19.50 -3.40
C ASN A 719 21.58 -18.75 -2.06
N ASN A 720 20.60 -17.88 -1.79
CA ASN A 720 20.55 -17.13 -0.53
C ASN A 720 20.45 -18.06 0.69
N MET A 721 19.79 -19.21 0.58
CA MET A 721 19.81 -20.24 1.62
C MET A 721 21.25 -20.66 1.99
N THR A 722 22.09 -20.87 0.97
CA THR A 722 23.48 -21.33 1.14
C THR A 722 24.42 -20.21 1.58
N VAL A 723 24.37 -19.05 0.92
CA VAL A 723 25.18 -17.87 1.27
C VAL A 723 24.96 -17.47 2.73
N GLN A 724 23.73 -17.54 3.21
CA GLN A 724 23.39 -17.20 4.59
C GLN A 724 23.59 -18.36 5.56
N GLY A 725 23.56 -19.62 5.10
CA GLY A 725 23.97 -20.78 5.92
C GLY A 725 25.43 -20.66 6.34
N ILE A 726 26.29 -20.34 5.37
CA ILE A 726 27.68 -19.95 5.63
C ILE A 726 27.72 -18.71 6.53
N SER A 727 27.07 -17.62 6.12
CA SER A 727 27.29 -16.31 6.78
C SER A 727 26.80 -16.24 8.22
N LEU A 728 25.68 -16.88 8.55
CA LEU A 728 25.14 -16.90 9.92
C LEU A 728 25.86 -17.91 10.83
N PHE A 729 26.35 -19.04 10.29
CA PHE A 729 26.76 -20.20 11.09
C PHE A 729 28.21 -20.68 10.90
N MET A 730 29.02 -20.09 10.00
CA MET A 730 30.45 -20.45 9.86
C MET A 730 31.23 -20.39 11.19
N PRO A 731 31.08 -19.36 12.06
CA PRO A 731 31.77 -19.33 13.36
C PRO A 731 31.39 -20.54 14.23
N THR A 732 30.11 -20.94 14.21
CA THR A 732 29.56 -22.08 14.97
C THR A 732 30.07 -23.41 14.42
N LEU A 733 30.12 -23.56 13.09
CA LEU A 733 30.68 -24.74 12.42
C LEU A 733 32.16 -24.91 12.74
N LEU A 734 32.95 -23.83 12.74
CA LEU A 734 34.37 -23.86 13.12
C LEU A 734 34.57 -24.20 14.59
N LYS A 735 33.72 -23.69 15.50
CA LYS A 735 33.71 -24.10 16.91
C LYS A 735 33.38 -25.59 17.06
N GLY A 736 32.44 -26.09 16.26
CA GLY A 736 32.09 -27.52 16.16
C GLY A 736 33.20 -28.42 15.59
N MET A 737 34.18 -27.87 14.88
CA MET A 737 35.40 -28.56 14.42
C MET A 737 36.52 -28.61 15.49
N GLY A 738 36.27 -28.11 16.70
CA GLY A 738 37.21 -28.15 17.83
C GLY A 738 38.07 -26.90 18.00
N TYR A 739 37.87 -25.84 17.21
CA TYR A 739 38.64 -24.60 17.35
C TYR A 739 38.12 -23.72 18.50
N SER A 740 39.02 -23.02 19.20
CA SER A 740 38.64 -22.10 20.27
C SER A 740 37.82 -20.91 19.75
N THR A 741 37.10 -20.20 20.64
CA THR A 741 36.25 -19.04 20.28
C THR A 741 36.97 -18.01 19.40
N ILE A 742 38.19 -17.60 19.77
CA ILE A 742 38.99 -16.61 19.03
C ILE A 742 39.52 -17.21 17.71
N GLN A 743 40.00 -18.46 17.73
CA GLN A 743 40.47 -19.14 16.53
C GLN A 743 39.36 -19.37 15.51
N SER A 744 38.14 -19.68 15.96
CA SER A 744 36.97 -19.90 15.10
C SER A 744 36.62 -18.62 14.35
N GLN A 745 36.58 -17.48 15.03
CA GLN A 745 36.33 -16.17 14.39
C GLN A 745 37.45 -15.80 13.41
N LEU A 746 38.72 -15.94 13.81
CA LEU A 746 39.87 -15.64 12.95
C LEU A 746 39.94 -16.56 11.72
N ARG A 747 39.53 -17.83 11.84
CA ARG A 747 39.48 -18.80 10.72
C ARG A 747 38.34 -18.54 9.72
N THR A 748 37.37 -17.65 10.02
CA THR A 748 36.40 -17.19 9.00
C THR A 748 37.02 -16.28 7.95
N VAL A 749 38.10 -15.57 8.30
CA VAL A 749 38.69 -14.50 7.48
C VAL A 749 39.21 -15.02 6.12
N PRO A 750 39.98 -16.12 6.02
CA PRO A 750 40.54 -16.55 4.73
C PRO A 750 39.49 -17.04 3.71
N PRO A 751 38.48 -17.88 4.06
CA PRO A 751 37.40 -18.24 3.12
C PRO A 751 36.69 -17.04 2.51
N TYR A 752 36.42 -15.99 3.30
CA TYR A 752 35.78 -14.77 2.83
C TYR A 752 36.64 -13.94 1.87
N VAL A 753 37.94 -13.80 2.16
CA VAL A 753 38.89 -13.09 1.27
C VAL A 753 39.01 -13.81 -0.08
N VAL A 754 39.20 -15.13 -0.06
CA VAL A 754 39.30 -15.94 -1.30
C VAL A 754 37.98 -15.89 -2.08
N ALA A 755 36.83 -15.97 -1.41
CA ALA A 755 35.53 -15.83 -2.06
C ALA A 755 35.30 -14.45 -2.68
N SER A 756 35.85 -13.37 -2.11
CA SER A 756 35.74 -12.01 -2.69
C SER A 756 36.56 -11.88 -3.99
N VAL A 757 37.83 -12.30 -3.96
CA VAL A 757 38.71 -12.31 -5.16
C VAL A 757 38.11 -13.18 -6.26
N PHE A 758 37.65 -14.39 -5.92
CA PHE A 758 37.04 -15.31 -6.88
C PHE A 758 35.71 -14.78 -7.43
N SER A 759 34.88 -14.12 -6.61
CA SER A 759 33.63 -13.49 -7.06
C SER A 759 33.88 -12.41 -8.11
N ILE A 760 34.91 -11.56 -7.92
CA ILE A 760 35.30 -10.53 -8.88
C ILE A 760 35.80 -11.17 -10.19
N ALA A 761 36.62 -12.22 -10.11
CA ALA A 761 37.14 -12.93 -11.28
C ALA A 761 36.01 -13.59 -12.11
N ILE A 762 35.07 -14.30 -11.46
CA ILE A 762 33.92 -14.91 -12.14
C ILE A 762 32.95 -13.85 -12.68
N ALA A 763 32.74 -12.74 -11.96
CA ALA A 763 31.92 -11.63 -12.45
C ALA A 763 32.53 -10.99 -13.72
N TYR A 764 33.85 -10.79 -13.76
CA TYR A 764 34.58 -10.30 -14.94
C TYR A 764 34.51 -11.30 -16.11
N GLY A 765 34.72 -12.60 -15.87
CA GLY A 765 34.58 -13.65 -16.89
C GLY A 765 33.16 -13.75 -17.46
N SER A 766 32.15 -13.66 -16.60
CA SER A 766 30.72 -13.63 -16.96
C SER A 766 30.37 -12.38 -17.77
N PHE A 767 30.90 -11.21 -17.41
CA PHE A 767 30.78 -9.97 -18.17
C PHE A 767 31.43 -10.06 -19.55
N ARG A 768 32.73 -10.41 -19.62
CA ARG A 768 33.52 -10.46 -20.87
C ARG A 768 33.00 -11.49 -21.86
N SER A 769 32.44 -12.60 -21.39
CA SER A 769 31.89 -13.67 -22.26
C SER A 769 30.41 -13.49 -22.60
N GLY A 770 29.64 -12.77 -21.78
CA GLY A 770 28.17 -12.70 -21.86
C GLY A 770 27.43 -14.00 -21.51
N ARG A 771 28.13 -15.12 -21.31
CA ARG A 771 27.59 -16.49 -21.18
C ARG A 771 27.12 -16.82 -19.75
N ARG A 772 26.32 -15.94 -19.14
CA ARG A 772 25.99 -15.95 -17.70
C ARG A 772 25.60 -17.32 -17.13
N GLY A 773 24.71 -18.06 -17.79
CA GLY A 773 24.30 -19.39 -17.35
C GLY A 773 25.42 -20.44 -17.31
N MET A 774 26.41 -20.37 -18.21
CA MET A 774 27.53 -21.33 -18.22
C MET A 774 28.43 -21.15 -16.99
N TRP A 775 28.63 -19.91 -16.54
CA TRP A 775 29.39 -19.62 -15.32
C TRP A 775 28.66 -20.09 -14.06
N LEU A 776 27.32 -20.04 -14.04
CA LEU A 776 26.53 -20.64 -12.97
C LEU A 776 26.71 -22.17 -12.91
N LEU A 777 26.64 -22.87 -14.05
CA LEU A 777 26.87 -24.32 -14.09
C LEU A 777 28.31 -24.71 -13.72
N PHE A 778 29.29 -23.81 -13.87
CA PHE A 778 30.68 -24.06 -13.44
C PHE A 778 30.87 -23.91 -11.92
N ILE A 779 30.25 -22.91 -11.29
CA ILE A 779 30.46 -22.62 -9.85
C ILE A 779 29.57 -23.44 -8.91
N VAL A 780 28.38 -23.87 -9.33
CA VAL A 780 27.46 -24.66 -8.47
C VAL A 780 28.04 -26.02 -8.05
N PRO A 781 28.71 -26.81 -8.91
CA PRO A 781 29.39 -28.04 -8.49
C PRO A 781 30.41 -27.83 -7.37
N LEU A 782 31.15 -26.72 -7.34
CA LEU A 782 32.10 -26.41 -6.26
C LEU A 782 31.40 -26.30 -4.90
N VAL A 783 30.19 -25.69 -4.89
CA VAL A 783 29.36 -25.59 -3.68
C VAL A 783 28.86 -26.96 -3.23
N ILE A 784 28.41 -27.80 -4.17
CA ILE A 784 27.97 -29.16 -3.90
C ILE A 784 29.11 -30.01 -3.33
N THR A 785 30.31 -29.97 -3.93
CA THR A 785 31.50 -30.66 -3.41
C THR A 785 31.87 -30.20 -2.01
N GLY A 786 31.88 -28.89 -1.75
CA GLY A 786 32.16 -28.35 -0.42
C GLY A 786 31.17 -28.82 0.64
N LEU A 787 29.86 -28.77 0.35
CA LEU A 787 28.81 -29.25 1.25
C LEU A 787 28.86 -30.77 1.46
N ALA A 788 29.18 -31.53 0.40
CA ALA A 788 29.33 -32.99 0.48
C ALA A 788 30.50 -33.42 1.38
N ILE A 789 31.61 -32.66 1.40
CA ILE A 789 32.73 -32.90 2.33
C ILE A 789 32.26 -32.68 3.78
N LEU A 790 31.61 -31.55 4.08
CA LEU A 790 31.08 -31.24 5.42
C LEU A 790 30.14 -32.33 5.96
N LEU A 791 29.31 -32.90 5.08
CA LEU A 791 28.39 -33.99 5.41
C LEU A 791 29.13 -35.33 5.59
N GLY A 792 29.96 -35.71 4.63
CA GLY A 792 30.57 -37.04 4.56
C GLY A 792 31.78 -37.28 5.47
N THR A 793 32.47 -36.23 5.95
CA THR A 793 33.77 -36.36 6.63
C THR A 793 33.79 -35.73 8.03
N SER A 794 34.41 -36.41 9.00
CA SER A 794 34.62 -35.91 10.38
C SER A 794 35.91 -35.09 10.56
N ASN A 795 36.88 -35.20 9.66
CA ASN A 795 38.17 -34.51 9.73
C ASN A 795 38.02 -32.98 9.59
N SER A 796 38.39 -32.24 10.65
CA SER A 796 38.33 -30.77 10.72
C SER A 796 39.12 -30.04 9.62
N GLN A 797 40.19 -30.62 9.07
CA GLN A 797 40.94 -29.99 7.97
C GLN A 797 40.19 -30.11 6.63
N ALA A 798 39.65 -31.29 6.33
CA ALA A 798 38.83 -31.51 5.14
C ALA A 798 37.57 -30.63 5.17
N ASN A 799 36.91 -30.55 6.35
CA ASN A 799 35.75 -29.69 6.54
C ASN A 799 36.10 -28.20 6.41
N TYR A 800 37.30 -27.77 6.85
CA TYR A 800 37.76 -26.41 6.62
C TYR A 800 37.99 -26.12 5.13
N ALA A 801 38.61 -27.03 4.38
CA ALA A 801 38.74 -26.91 2.92
C ALA A 801 37.37 -26.89 2.21
N GLY A 802 36.40 -27.66 2.70
CA GLY A 802 35.00 -27.61 2.25
C GLY A 802 34.42 -26.20 2.35
N VAL A 803 34.60 -25.49 3.48
CA VAL A 803 34.11 -24.12 3.68
C VAL A 803 34.65 -23.13 2.62
N PHE A 804 35.91 -23.27 2.17
CA PHE A 804 36.43 -22.46 1.06
C PHE A 804 35.65 -22.71 -0.24
N LEU A 805 35.41 -23.98 -0.61
CA LEU A 805 34.71 -24.33 -1.84
C LEU A 805 33.26 -23.80 -1.86
N ILE A 806 32.54 -23.92 -0.73
CA ILE A 806 31.17 -23.39 -0.61
C ILE A 806 31.20 -21.85 -0.73
N ALA A 807 32.13 -21.17 -0.05
CA ALA A 807 32.24 -19.70 -0.10
C ALA A 807 32.60 -19.20 -1.50
N MET A 808 33.61 -19.79 -2.15
CA MET A 808 34.02 -19.48 -3.52
C MET A 808 32.89 -19.68 -4.53
N GLY A 809 32.12 -20.77 -4.40
CA GLY A 809 31.07 -21.09 -5.36
C GLY A 809 29.74 -20.36 -5.14
N ALA A 810 29.38 -19.97 -3.90
CA ALA A 810 28.07 -19.41 -3.58
C ALA A 810 27.99 -17.87 -3.78
N PHE A 811 28.96 -17.11 -3.27
CA PHE A 811 28.94 -15.64 -3.37
C PHE A 811 28.81 -15.09 -4.82
N PRO A 812 29.45 -15.65 -5.87
CA PRO A 812 29.28 -15.16 -7.23
C PRO A 812 27.92 -15.48 -7.87
N GLN A 813 27.14 -16.45 -7.37
CA GLN A 813 25.86 -16.84 -8.00
C GLN A 813 24.88 -15.67 -8.05
N GLY A 814 24.77 -14.91 -6.95
CA GLY A 814 23.77 -13.86 -6.77
C GLY A 814 23.77 -12.78 -7.86
N PRO A 815 24.89 -12.05 -8.05
CA PRO A 815 25.00 -11.03 -9.10
C PRO A 815 24.74 -11.57 -10.52
N ILE A 816 25.18 -12.82 -10.79
CA ILE A 816 25.05 -13.43 -12.12
C ILE A 816 23.59 -13.79 -12.41
N LEU A 817 22.84 -14.28 -11.43
CA LEU A 817 21.40 -14.56 -11.54
C LEU A 817 20.58 -13.30 -11.81
N LEU A 818 20.78 -12.24 -11.01
CA LEU A 818 20.09 -10.96 -11.20
C LEU A 818 20.41 -10.35 -12.58
N SER A 819 21.65 -10.50 -13.03
CA SER A 819 22.08 -10.11 -14.38
C SER A 819 21.43 -10.96 -15.48
N TRP A 820 21.27 -12.27 -15.26
CA TRP A 820 20.69 -13.18 -16.25
C TRP A 820 19.17 -13.00 -16.37
N ALA A 821 18.46 -12.74 -15.27
CA ALA A 821 17.05 -12.35 -15.27
C ALA A 821 16.83 -11.04 -16.05
N THR A 822 17.57 -9.98 -15.68
CA THR A 822 17.42 -8.66 -16.32
C THR A 822 17.77 -8.65 -17.81
N ASN A 823 18.75 -9.44 -18.25
CA ASN A 823 19.11 -9.55 -19.67
C ASN A 823 18.10 -10.36 -20.50
N ASN A 824 17.22 -11.14 -19.88
CA ASN A 824 16.17 -11.91 -20.55
C ASN A 824 14.78 -11.22 -20.53
N SER A 825 14.66 -10.05 -19.91
CA SER A 825 13.39 -9.32 -19.76
C SER A 825 13.38 -7.97 -20.49
N ALA A 826 12.34 -7.75 -21.28
CA ALA A 826 12.05 -6.51 -22.02
C ALA A 826 10.52 -6.39 -22.26
N PRO A 827 9.94 -5.17 -22.31
CA PRO A 827 10.56 -3.84 -22.28
C PRO A 827 11.04 -3.40 -20.87
N ASN A 828 11.49 -2.15 -20.75
CA ASN A 828 12.10 -1.57 -19.53
C ASN A 828 11.27 -1.80 -18.25
N THR A 829 9.95 -1.67 -18.32
CA THR A 829 9.02 -1.92 -17.20
C THR A 829 9.01 -3.38 -16.76
N VAL A 830 8.96 -4.33 -17.70
CA VAL A 830 9.08 -5.77 -17.42
C VAL A 830 10.43 -6.09 -16.78
N ARG A 831 11.51 -5.48 -17.27
CA ARG A 831 12.86 -5.67 -16.73
C ARG A 831 12.97 -5.22 -15.27
N ALA A 832 12.44 -4.04 -14.94
CA ALA A 832 12.45 -3.51 -13.58
C ALA A 832 11.67 -4.41 -12.60
N VAL A 833 10.47 -4.84 -12.99
CA VAL A 833 9.65 -5.77 -12.19
C VAL A 833 10.34 -7.14 -12.05
N SER A 834 10.95 -7.67 -13.11
CA SER A 834 11.74 -8.90 -13.05
C SER A 834 12.92 -8.79 -12.07
N SER A 835 13.66 -7.68 -12.03
CA SER A 835 14.75 -7.50 -11.06
C SER A 835 14.25 -7.46 -9.61
N ALA A 836 13.17 -6.72 -9.35
CA ALA A 836 12.58 -6.65 -8.01
C ALA A 836 12.02 -8.01 -7.55
N LEU A 837 11.29 -8.71 -8.41
CA LEU A 837 10.68 -10.00 -8.10
C LEU A 837 11.73 -11.09 -7.81
N VAL A 838 12.86 -11.09 -8.53
CA VAL A 838 13.97 -12.02 -8.26
C VAL A 838 14.58 -11.75 -6.88
N VAL A 839 14.83 -10.50 -6.52
CA VAL A 839 15.41 -10.14 -5.21
C VAL A 839 14.44 -10.48 -4.07
N ALA A 840 13.20 -9.99 -4.14
CA ALA A 840 12.19 -10.15 -3.10
C ALA A 840 11.84 -11.62 -2.79
N ILE A 841 11.88 -12.50 -3.79
CA ILE A 841 11.73 -13.95 -3.57
C ILE A 841 12.97 -14.53 -2.90
N GLY A 842 14.18 -14.16 -3.35
CA GLY A 842 15.41 -14.71 -2.78
C GLY A 842 15.71 -14.25 -1.35
N THR A 843 15.25 -13.07 -0.96
CA THR A 843 15.31 -12.56 0.43
C THR A 843 14.47 -13.37 1.42
N MET A 844 13.67 -14.33 0.97
CA MET A 844 12.99 -15.32 1.84
C MET A 844 13.86 -16.54 2.17
N GLY A 845 14.86 -16.86 1.33
CA GLY A 845 15.81 -17.97 1.57
C GLY A 845 16.52 -17.95 2.94
N PRO A 846 16.97 -16.79 3.48
CA PRO A 846 17.61 -16.72 4.79
C PRO A 846 16.68 -17.12 5.96
N ILE A 847 15.36 -16.97 5.80
CA ILE A 847 14.38 -17.40 6.80
C ILE A 847 14.44 -18.92 6.90
N VAL A 848 14.39 -19.64 5.76
CA VAL A 848 14.54 -21.10 5.72
C VAL A 848 15.87 -21.54 6.34
N THR A 849 16.97 -20.85 6.04
CA THR A 849 18.28 -21.09 6.67
C THR A 849 18.20 -21.02 8.20
N SER A 850 17.50 -20.04 8.75
CA SER A 850 17.37 -19.88 10.21
C SER A 850 16.57 -20.99 10.90
N TRP A 851 15.83 -21.82 10.15
CA TRP A 851 15.05 -22.95 10.69
C TRP A 851 15.63 -24.34 10.36
N ILE A 852 16.67 -24.44 9.53
CA ILE A 852 17.40 -25.72 9.31
C ILE A 852 18.60 -25.90 10.24
N TYR A 853 19.21 -24.81 10.73
CA TYR A 853 20.32 -24.87 11.71
C TYR A 853 19.75 -24.88 13.14
N LEU A 854 19.25 -26.04 13.56
CA LEU A 854 18.65 -26.24 14.88
C LEU A 854 19.69 -26.61 15.97
N PRO A 855 19.52 -26.18 17.24
CA PRO A 855 20.45 -26.51 18.32
C PRO A 855 20.66 -28.01 18.56
N SER A 856 19.64 -28.84 18.27
CA SER A 856 19.66 -30.30 18.31
C SER A 856 20.76 -30.94 17.46
N ASP A 857 21.11 -30.30 16.35
CA ASP A 857 21.97 -30.88 15.32
C ASP A 857 23.45 -30.50 15.51
N SER A 858 23.75 -29.73 16.57
CA SER A 858 25.09 -29.37 16.99
C SER A 858 25.90 -30.62 17.37
N PRO A 859 27.20 -30.73 17.01
CA PRO A 859 28.04 -29.68 16.41
C PRO A 859 28.16 -29.72 14.88
N ARG A 860 27.68 -30.77 14.20
CA ARG A 860 27.94 -31.00 12.76
C ARG A 860 26.83 -30.55 11.80
N TYR A 861 25.63 -30.29 12.28
CA TYR A 861 24.47 -29.83 11.48
C TYR A 861 24.21 -30.63 10.19
N PRO A 862 24.09 -31.97 10.27
CA PRO A 862 23.94 -32.83 9.09
C PRO A 862 22.66 -32.55 8.29
N ILE A 863 21.53 -32.26 8.96
CA ILE A 863 20.26 -31.96 8.27
C ILE A 863 20.39 -30.62 7.51
N ALA A 864 20.88 -29.57 8.16
CA ALA A 864 21.11 -28.26 7.52
C ALA A 864 22.04 -28.36 6.30
N THR A 865 23.06 -29.22 6.38
CA THR A 865 24.02 -29.45 5.29
C THR A 865 23.39 -30.24 4.15
N GLY A 866 22.68 -31.33 4.45
CA GLY A 866 21.96 -32.15 3.46
C GLY A 866 20.86 -31.38 2.70
N VAL A 867 20.10 -30.53 3.40
CA VAL A 867 19.11 -29.64 2.76
C VAL A 867 19.78 -28.65 1.80
N GLN A 868 20.98 -28.14 2.13
CA GLN A 868 21.73 -27.27 1.22
C GLN A 868 22.32 -28.02 0.01
N VAL A 869 22.76 -29.28 0.16
CA VAL A 869 23.14 -30.13 -0.98
C VAL A 869 21.93 -30.30 -1.91
N GLY A 870 20.75 -30.60 -1.37
CA GLY A 870 19.50 -30.68 -2.13
C GLY A 870 19.15 -29.36 -2.84
N ALA A 871 19.30 -28.23 -2.15
CA ALA A 871 19.05 -26.90 -2.71
C ALA A 871 19.98 -26.55 -3.88
N GLN A 872 21.29 -26.84 -3.77
CA GLN A 872 22.26 -26.59 -4.85
C GLN A 872 22.11 -27.61 -6.00
N GLY A 873 21.71 -28.85 -5.73
CA GLY A 873 21.32 -29.82 -6.76
C GLY A 873 20.09 -29.37 -7.56
N ALA A 874 19.04 -28.90 -6.86
CA ALA A 874 17.86 -28.33 -7.49
C ALA A 874 18.21 -27.06 -8.31
N PHE A 875 19.09 -26.20 -7.80
CA PHE A 875 19.63 -25.06 -8.55
C PHE A 875 20.29 -25.51 -9.87
N PHE A 876 21.19 -26.50 -9.82
CA PHE A 876 21.91 -26.97 -11.00
C PHE A 876 20.95 -27.48 -12.09
N ILE A 877 19.93 -28.25 -11.69
CA ILE A 877 18.89 -28.77 -12.58
C ILE A 877 18.08 -27.61 -13.19
N LEU A 878 17.60 -26.67 -12.37
CA LEU A 878 16.81 -25.52 -12.81
C LEU A 878 17.58 -24.59 -13.75
N ALA A 879 18.84 -24.29 -13.45
CA ALA A 879 19.73 -23.51 -14.31
C ALA A 879 19.98 -24.22 -15.66
N SER A 880 20.19 -25.54 -15.64
CA SER A 880 20.35 -26.36 -16.86
C SER A 880 19.10 -26.34 -17.73
N ILE A 881 17.92 -26.54 -17.13
CA ILE A 881 16.61 -26.45 -17.82
C ILE A 881 16.42 -25.07 -18.45
N LEU A 882 16.76 -23.99 -17.74
CA LEU A 882 16.66 -22.62 -18.24
C LEU A 882 17.64 -22.34 -19.41
N ILE A 883 18.86 -22.89 -19.38
CA ILE A 883 19.81 -22.79 -20.52
C ILE A 883 19.24 -23.53 -21.75
N LEU A 884 18.78 -24.77 -21.57
CA LEU A 884 18.18 -25.56 -22.65
C LEU A 884 16.91 -24.91 -23.21
N HIS A 885 16.06 -24.33 -22.36
CA HIS A 885 14.88 -23.57 -22.76
C HIS A 885 15.26 -22.35 -23.63
N ASN A 886 16.19 -21.52 -23.16
CA ASN A 886 16.65 -20.33 -23.89
C ASN A 886 17.29 -20.70 -25.24
N ILE A 887 18.08 -21.78 -25.30
CA ILE A 887 18.64 -22.30 -26.56
C ILE A 887 17.53 -22.78 -27.50
N ARG A 888 16.54 -23.52 -26.98
CA ARG A 888 15.42 -24.03 -27.79
C ARG A 888 14.56 -22.90 -28.35
N GLU A 889 14.17 -21.93 -27.53
CA GLU A 889 13.35 -20.79 -27.96
C GLU A 889 14.12 -19.87 -28.93
N ASN A 890 15.43 -19.65 -28.73
CA ASN A 890 16.25 -18.94 -29.73
C ASN A 890 16.35 -19.70 -31.06
N ARG A 891 16.49 -21.04 -31.05
CA ARG A 891 16.45 -21.85 -32.28
C ARG A 891 15.10 -21.75 -32.99
N ARG A 892 13.98 -21.74 -32.26
CA ARG A 892 12.63 -21.52 -32.84
C ARG A 892 12.51 -20.16 -33.52
N ARG A 893 12.97 -19.09 -32.85
CA ARG A 893 13.02 -17.71 -33.39
C ARG A 893 14.01 -17.51 -34.54
N ALA A 894 14.90 -18.47 -34.78
CA ALA A 894 15.79 -18.49 -35.95
C ALA A 894 15.20 -19.28 -37.14
N ARG A 895 14.10 -20.01 -36.94
CA ARG A 895 13.37 -20.80 -37.96
C ARG A 895 11.99 -20.24 -38.30
N GLY A 896 11.72 -18.99 -37.95
CA GLY A 896 10.43 -18.33 -38.18
C GLY A 896 9.23 -18.87 -37.37
N GLU A 897 9.41 -19.89 -36.49
CA GLU A 897 8.32 -20.50 -35.69
C GLU A 897 7.59 -19.50 -34.75
N ARG A 898 8.06 -18.25 -34.65
CA ARG A 898 7.48 -17.18 -33.83
C ARG A 898 6.96 -15.99 -34.64
N ASP A 899 7.10 -16.00 -35.96
CA ASP A 899 6.92 -14.81 -36.79
C ASP A 899 5.45 -14.48 -37.02
N TYR A 900 4.54 -15.42 -36.72
CA TYR A 900 3.10 -15.20 -36.56
C TYR A 900 2.75 -14.04 -35.60
N ARG A 901 3.68 -13.61 -34.73
CA ARG A 901 3.53 -12.46 -33.82
C ARG A 901 3.71 -11.11 -34.52
N LEU A 902 4.25 -11.08 -35.73
CA LEU A 902 4.40 -9.86 -36.55
C LEU A 902 3.12 -9.53 -37.32
N ASN A 903 2.17 -10.47 -37.42
CA ASN A 903 0.87 -10.32 -38.10
C ASN A 903 -0.14 -9.50 -37.28
N ALA A 904 0.33 -8.66 -36.36
CA ALA A 904 -0.47 -7.82 -35.47
C ALA A 904 -0.33 -6.34 -35.86
N SER A 905 -1.08 -5.44 -35.23
CA SER A 905 -0.93 -4.00 -35.46
C SER A 905 0.48 -3.52 -35.12
N GLU A 906 0.99 -2.48 -35.79
CA GLU A 906 2.35 -1.96 -35.55
C GLU A 906 2.57 -1.58 -34.07
N GLU A 907 1.54 -1.03 -33.42
CA GLU A 907 1.59 -0.71 -32.00
C GLU A 907 1.67 -1.97 -31.12
N GLU A 908 0.96 -3.04 -31.47
CA GLU A 908 1.02 -4.32 -30.75
C GLU A 908 2.35 -5.03 -30.96
N VAL A 909 2.92 -4.98 -32.17
CA VAL A 909 4.27 -5.45 -32.48
C VAL A 909 5.32 -4.68 -31.66
N ALA A 910 5.22 -3.35 -31.60
CA ALA A 910 6.07 -2.51 -30.75
C ALA A 910 5.91 -2.84 -29.25
N ARG A 911 4.71 -3.21 -28.80
CA ARG A 911 4.45 -3.64 -27.42
C ARG A 911 5.09 -5.01 -27.08
N LEU A 912 5.46 -5.88 -28.03
CA LEU A 912 5.89 -7.27 -27.77
C LEU A 912 7.12 -7.45 -26.85
N GLY A 913 8.14 -6.59 -26.95
CA GLY A 913 9.35 -6.67 -26.11
C GLY A 913 10.08 -8.02 -26.22
N SER A 914 10.30 -8.71 -25.08
CA SER A 914 11.00 -10.02 -25.04
C SER A 914 10.30 -11.16 -25.80
N LEU A 915 9.03 -10.98 -26.19
CA LEU A 915 8.28 -11.90 -27.04
C LEU A 915 8.49 -11.65 -28.55
N HIS A 916 9.10 -10.52 -28.93
CA HIS A 916 9.35 -10.15 -30.32
C HIS A 916 10.26 -11.17 -31.01
N PRO A 917 9.99 -11.60 -32.26
CA PRO A 917 10.77 -12.67 -32.91
C PRO A 917 12.25 -12.34 -33.12
N SER A 918 12.61 -11.07 -33.31
CA SER A 918 14.04 -10.67 -33.38
C SER A 918 14.75 -10.67 -32.03
N PHE A 919 14.03 -10.65 -30.89
CA PHE A 919 14.65 -10.65 -29.56
C PHE A 919 15.34 -12.00 -29.30
N ARG A 920 16.64 -11.96 -28.98
CA ARG A 920 17.48 -13.13 -28.69
C ARG A 920 17.75 -13.20 -27.18
N LEU A 921 17.37 -14.32 -26.57
CA LEU A 921 17.63 -14.64 -25.17
C LEU A 921 19.13 -14.89 -24.94
N ALA A 922 19.62 -14.71 -23.72
CA ALA A 922 21.05 -14.84 -23.41
C ALA A 922 21.52 -16.31 -23.43
N THR A 923 22.08 -16.75 -24.58
CA THR A 923 22.51 -18.14 -24.84
C THR A 923 24.01 -18.28 -25.13
N PRO A 924 24.60 -19.51 -25.10
CA PRO A 924 26.04 -19.73 -25.26
C PRO A 924 26.65 -19.44 -26.65
N SER A 925 25.87 -19.07 -27.67
CA SER A 925 26.39 -18.74 -29.01
C SER A 925 27.36 -17.55 -28.97
N ARG A 926 28.45 -17.64 -29.74
CA ARG A 926 29.48 -16.59 -29.84
C ARG A 926 28.93 -15.42 -30.66
N ARG A 927 28.85 -14.20 -30.09
CA ARG A 927 28.77 -12.99 -30.92
C ARG A 927 30.04 -12.95 -31.79
N ARG A 928 29.90 -13.08 -33.11
CA ARG A 928 30.92 -12.59 -34.04
C ARG A 928 30.74 -11.08 -34.14
N SER A 929 31.82 -10.33 -34.00
CA SER A 929 31.90 -8.94 -34.43
C SER A 929 32.08 -8.94 -35.95
N GLY A 930 31.03 -8.62 -36.71
CA GLY A 930 31.10 -8.59 -38.17
C GLY A 930 29.74 -8.51 -38.89
N ASP A 931 28.70 -9.14 -38.33
CA ASP A 931 27.42 -9.30 -39.05
C ASP A 931 26.60 -7.99 -39.07
N SER A 932 26.76 -7.21 -40.14
CA SER A 932 25.87 -6.10 -40.52
C SER A 932 24.46 -6.61 -40.88
N PRO A 933 23.39 -5.82 -40.68
CA PRO A 933 22.04 -6.23 -41.06
C PRO A 933 21.94 -6.43 -42.58
N PRO A 934 21.21 -7.46 -43.07
CA PRO A 934 21.03 -7.68 -44.49
C PRO A 934 20.18 -6.56 -45.12
N SER A 935 20.72 -5.94 -46.17
CA SER A 935 19.99 -5.08 -47.10
C SER A 935 19.17 -5.90 -48.11
N LYS A 936 18.28 -5.21 -48.84
CA LYS A 936 17.19 -5.70 -49.71
C LYS A 936 15.89 -5.88 -48.91
N THR A 937 14.78 -5.20 -49.22
CA THR A 937 14.23 -4.72 -50.50
C THR A 937 13.75 -5.86 -51.40
N GLU A 938 12.51 -6.29 -51.18
CA GLU A 938 11.72 -6.95 -52.22
C GLU A 938 10.23 -6.63 -51.98
N SER A 939 9.47 -6.48 -53.07
CA SER A 939 8.14 -5.87 -53.06
C SER A 939 7.03 -6.91 -53.22
N ILE A 940 6.07 -6.94 -52.29
CA ILE A 940 4.79 -7.65 -52.49
C ILE A 940 3.63 -6.66 -52.39
N THR A 941 2.73 -6.77 -53.37
CA THR A 941 1.66 -5.82 -53.69
C THR A 941 0.63 -5.61 -52.59
N ARG A 942 0.11 -4.38 -52.48
CA ARG A 942 -1.10 -4.06 -51.71
C ARG A 942 -2.28 -4.95 -52.11
N ARG A 943 -3.03 -5.47 -51.13
CA ARG A 943 -4.46 -5.73 -51.26
C ARG A 943 -5.20 -4.86 -50.25
N SER A 944 -6.24 -4.17 -50.71
CA SER A 944 -7.12 -3.35 -49.86
C SER A 944 -8.10 -4.24 -49.07
N PRO A 945 -8.22 -4.10 -47.74
CA PRO A 945 -9.29 -4.74 -46.99
C PRO A 945 -10.62 -4.00 -47.19
N ALA A 946 -11.71 -4.77 -47.31
CA ALA A 946 -13.08 -4.27 -47.15
C ALA A 946 -13.35 -3.92 -45.65
N PRO A 947 -14.38 -3.11 -45.34
CA PRO A 947 -14.48 -2.47 -44.02
C PRO A 947 -15.07 -3.36 -42.91
N ASN A 948 -14.76 -2.93 -41.67
CA ASN A 948 -15.48 -3.21 -40.42
C ASN A 948 -15.47 -4.63 -39.82
N ALA A 949 -14.67 -4.79 -38.76
CA ALA A 949 -15.17 -5.28 -37.46
C ALA A 949 -14.24 -4.77 -36.33
N ALA A 950 -14.74 -3.88 -35.47
CA ALA A 950 -13.95 -3.39 -34.32
C ALA A 950 -13.97 -4.41 -33.17
N LEU A 951 -12.80 -4.85 -32.71
CA LEU A 951 -12.67 -5.79 -31.60
C LEU A 951 -12.56 -5.04 -30.26
N ALA A 952 -13.49 -5.32 -29.35
CA ALA A 952 -13.62 -4.68 -28.05
C ALA A 952 -12.52 -5.09 -27.05
N PRO A 953 -12.31 -4.31 -25.95
CA PRO A 953 -11.31 -4.62 -24.94
C PRO A 953 -11.53 -6.00 -24.29
N GLN A 954 -10.47 -6.79 -24.13
CA GLN A 954 -10.58 -8.13 -23.54
C GLN A 954 -10.96 -8.05 -22.05
N ALA A 955 -12.20 -8.45 -21.74
CA ALA A 955 -12.73 -8.47 -20.39
C ALA A 955 -11.97 -9.43 -19.47
N THR A 956 -11.98 -9.13 -18.16
CA THR A 956 -11.47 -10.04 -17.12
C THR A 956 -12.22 -11.37 -17.16
N SER A 957 -11.50 -12.50 -17.23
CA SER A 957 -12.13 -13.83 -17.35
C SER A 957 -13.10 -14.09 -16.19
N PRO A 958 -14.36 -14.50 -16.44
CA PRO A 958 -15.41 -14.57 -15.41
C PRO A 958 -15.10 -15.54 -14.26
N ILE A 959 -14.30 -16.58 -14.53
CA ILE A 959 -13.81 -17.54 -13.52
C ILE A 959 -12.96 -16.84 -12.43
N LEU A 960 -12.17 -15.82 -12.80
CA LEU A 960 -11.36 -15.07 -11.84
C LEU A 960 -12.25 -14.19 -10.94
N LEU A 961 -13.27 -13.53 -11.53
CA LEU A 961 -14.25 -12.76 -10.77
C LEU A 961 -15.03 -13.65 -9.79
N HIS A 962 -15.47 -14.83 -10.23
CA HIS A 962 -16.17 -15.78 -9.37
C HIS A 962 -15.30 -16.27 -8.20
N ARG A 963 -14.01 -16.58 -8.43
CA ARG A 963 -13.05 -16.92 -7.35
C ARG A 963 -12.87 -15.78 -6.34
N LEU A 964 -12.80 -14.52 -6.81
CA LEU A 964 -12.68 -13.36 -5.93
C LEU A 964 -13.94 -13.11 -5.11
N LEU A 965 -15.13 -13.32 -5.68
CA LEU A 965 -16.41 -13.25 -4.96
C LEU A 965 -16.50 -14.33 -3.87
N VAL A 966 -16.17 -15.59 -4.19
CA VAL A 966 -16.15 -16.71 -3.22
C VAL A 966 -15.14 -16.44 -2.09
N LEU A 967 -13.94 -15.95 -2.41
CA LEU A 967 -12.93 -15.56 -1.41
C LEU A 967 -13.43 -14.43 -0.52
N SER A 968 -14.05 -13.40 -1.09
CA SER A 968 -14.54 -12.22 -0.35
C SER A 968 -15.67 -12.62 0.60
N LEU A 969 -16.64 -13.41 0.12
CA LEU A 969 -17.77 -13.89 0.92
C LEU A 969 -17.29 -14.80 2.06
N LEU A 970 -16.41 -15.77 1.79
CA LEU A 970 -15.90 -16.65 2.85
C LEU A 970 -15.05 -15.88 3.87
N SER A 971 -14.20 -14.95 3.43
CA SER A 971 -13.40 -14.11 4.33
C SER A 971 -14.27 -13.21 5.21
N ALA A 972 -15.36 -12.67 4.67
CA ALA A 972 -16.32 -11.87 5.44
C ALA A 972 -17.07 -12.72 6.49
N LEU A 973 -17.51 -13.93 6.13
CA LEU A 973 -18.20 -14.84 7.05
C LEU A 973 -17.28 -15.36 8.16
N VAL A 974 -16.06 -15.80 7.82
CA VAL A 974 -15.08 -16.30 8.81
C VAL A 974 -14.54 -15.16 9.66
N GLY A 975 -14.24 -14.00 9.08
CA GLY A 975 -13.77 -12.82 9.81
C GLY A 975 -14.84 -12.25 10.74
N GLY A 976 -16.04 -11.98 10.21
CA GLY A 976 -17.18 -11.47 10.99
C GLY A 976 -17.62 -12.44 12.08
N GLY A 977 -17.71 -13.74 11.77
CA GLY A 977 -17.99 -14.78 12.76
C GLY A 977 -16.93 -14.84 13.86
N THR A 978 -15.64 -14.72 13.52
CA THR A 978 -14.55 -14.71 14.51
C THR A 978 -14.58 -13.45 15.38
N ILE A 979 -14.87 -12.27 14.80
CA ILE A 979 -15.02 -11.02 15.57
C ILE A 979 -16.20 -11.13 16.54
N TYR A 980 -17.37 -11.60 16.08
CA TYR A 980 -18.53 -11.87 16.94
C TYR A 980 -18.18 -12.85 18.07
N SER A 981 -17.42 -13.90 17.75
CA SER A 981 -16.97 -14.94 18.68
C SER A 981 -16.07 -14.39 19.78
N ILE A 982 -15.20 -13.43 19.47
CA ILE A 982 -14.37 -12.71 20.46
C ILE A 982 -15.24 -11.77 21.31
N VAL A 983 -16.05 -10.91 20.67
CA VAL A 983 -16.83 -9.86 21.35
C VAL A 983 -17.83 -10.45 22.34
N ASN A 984 -18.47 -11.56 21.98
CA ASN A 984 -19.50 -12.21 22.80
C ASN A 984 -18.99 -13.46 23.54
N ASN A 985 -17.66 -13.68 23.55
CA ASN A 985 -16.98 -14.84 24.15
C ASN A 985 -17.57 -16.22 23.76
N THR A 986 -18.16 -16.35 22.56
CA THR A 986 -18.86 -17.58 22.14
C THR A 986 -17.95 -18.64 21.54
N TYR A 987 -16.62 -18.46 21.59
CA TYR A 987 -15.68 -19.49 21.15
C TYR A 987 -15.55 -20.62 22.18
N LYS A 988 -15.02 -21.75 21.71
CA LYS A 988 -14.57 -22.83 22.56
C LYS A 988 -13.18 -23.25 22.13
N ASP A 989 -12.25 -23.23 23.08
CA ASP A 989 -10.92 -23.78 22.90
C ASP A 989 -11.01 -25.30 22.64
N THR A 990 -10.28 -25.77 21.62
CA THR A 990 -10.12 -27.19 21.30
C THR A 990 -8.72 -27.73 21.54
N SER A 991 -7.75 -26.83 21.78
CA SER A 991 -6.36 -27.14 22.11
C SER A 991 -6.20 -27.50 23.60
N ASP A 992 -7.11 -27.06 24.47
CA ASP A 992 -7.21 -27.56 25.85
C ASP A 992 -8.12 -28.81 25.94
N PRO A 993 -7.60 -30.03 26.17
CA PRO A 993 -8.39 -31.25 26.34
C PRO A 993 -9.35 -31.20 27.54
N LEU A 994 -9.07 -30.41 28.60
CA LEU A 994 -9.99 -30.24 29.74
C LEU A 994 -11.29 -29.56 29.31
N LEU A 995 -11.20 -28.58 28.41
CA LEU A 995 -12.36 -27.92 27.84
C LEU A 995 -12.92 -28.70 26.65
N ALA A 996 -12.09 -29.23 25.75
CA ALA A 996 -12.49 -29.75 24.45
C ALA A 996 -13.55 -30.87 24.54
N HIS A 997 -13.43 -31.80 25.50
CA HIS A 997 -14.34 -32.94 25.64
C HIS A 997 -15.76 -32.53 26.06
N LEU A 998 -15.88 -31.57 26.98
CA LEU A 998 -17.14 -31.05 27.54
C LEU A 998 -18.16 -30.57 26.47
N PRO A 999 -19.46 -30.42 26.81
CA PRO A 999 -20.41 -29.66 25.99
C PRO A 999 -19.94 -28.23 25.71
N HIS A 1000 -20.55 -27.56 24.73
CA HIS A 1000 -20.34 -26.12 24.55
C HIS A 1000 -21.09 -25.36 25.66
N HIS A 1001 -20.54 -24.26 26.20
CA HIS A 1001 -21.18 -23.53 27.30
C HIS A 1001 -22.53 -22.88 26.88
N LEU A 1002 -22.72 -22.66 25.57
CA LEU A 1002 -24.00 -22.24 24.95
C LEU A 1002 -24.80 -23.40 24.33
N ALA A 1003 -24.49 -24.68 24.61
CA ALA A 1003 -25.17 -25.82 23.98
C ALA A 1003 -26.68 -25.85 24.27
N ASP A 1004 -27.07 -25.47 25.48
CA ASP A 1004 -28.47 -25.50 25.91
C ASP A 1004 -29.28 -24.38 25.24
N TYR A 1005 -28.67 -23.20 25.08
CA TYR A 1005 -29.29 -22.00 24.51
C TYR A 1005 -29.20 -21.90 22.97
N SER A 1006 -28.20 -22.52 22.33
CA SER A 1006 -27.99 -22.42 20.87
C SER A 1006 -27.92 -23.78 20.18
N TYR A 1007 -28.82 -24.00 19.22
CA TYR A 1007 -28.87 -25.23 18.41
C TYR A 1007 -27.54 -25.53 17.70
N PHE A 1008 -26.89 -24.49 17.13
CA PHE A 1008 -25.63 -24.66 16.40
C PHE A 1008 -24.42 -24.90 17.31
N ALA A 1009 -24.49 -24.50 18.58
CA ALA A 1009 -23.46 -24.82 19.58
C ALA A 1009 -23.49 -26.30 20.05
N ARG A 1010 -24.59 -27.04 19.81
CA ARG A 1010 -24.67 -28.46 20.14
C ARG A 1010 -23.86 -29.29 19.15
N LYS A 1011 -22.83 -30.00 19.62
CA LYS A 1011 -22.05 -30.98 18.84
C LYS A 1011 -22.93 -32.07 18.19
N SER A 1012 -24.12 -32.34 18.73
CA SER A 1012 -25.09 -33.33 18.23
C SER A 1012 -26.00 -32.83 17.10
N ASN A 1013 -25.92 -31.56 16.69
CA ASN A 1013 -26.81 -31.02 15.65
C ASN A 1013 -26.65 -31.74 14.29
N ILE A 1014 -27.73 -31.75 13.49
CA ILE A 1014 -27.81 -32.56 12.26
C ILE A 1014 -26.78 -32.14 11.21
N PHE A 1015 -26.48 -30.84 11.10
CA PHE A 1015 -25.50 -30.33 10.15
C PHE A 1015 -24.07 -30.78 10.51
N ASN A 1016 -23.72 -30.78 11.80
CA ASN A 1016 -22.41 -31.28 12.24
C ASN A 1016 -22.24 -32.79 11.95
N GLN A 1017 -23.26 -33.59 12.30
CA GLN A 1017 -23.20 -35.05 12.19
C GLN A 1017 -23.28 -35.55 10.74
N LEU A 1018 -24.17 -35.00 9.91
CA LEU A 1018 -24.38 -35.46 8.54
C LEU A 1018 -23.53 -34.72 7.50
N PHE A 1019 -23.32 -33.41 7.64
CA PHE A 1019 -22.67 -32.58 6.63
C PHE A 1019 -21.21 -32.29 6.95
N VAL A 1020 -20.89 -31.65 8.09
CA VAL A 1020 -19.52 -31.21 8.42
C VAL A 1020 -18.55 -32.40 8.50
N LYS A 1021 -18.88 -33.43 9.28
CA LYS A 1021 -18.05 -34.65 9.41
C LYS A 1021 -17.86 -35.43 8.10
N LYS A 1022 -18.72 -35.21 7.10
CA LYS A 1022 -18.69 -35.91 5.80
C LYS A 1022 -18.47 -34.96 4.62
N ALA A 1023 -17.96 -33.75 4.86
CA ALA A 1023 -17.98 -32.67 3.87
C ALA A 1023 -17.25 -33.02 2.56
N TRP A 1024 -16.13 -33.73 2.62
CA TRP A 1024 -15.42 -34.17 1.40
C TRP A 1024 -16.18 -35.22 0.60
N GLY A 1025 -16.92 -36.12 1.27
CA GLY A 1025 -17.76 -37.12 0.62
C GLY A 1025 -18.91 -36.47 -0.16
N TRP A 1026 -19.64 -35.55 0.48
CA TRP A 1026 -20.68 -34.77 -0.17
C TRP A 1026 -20.13 -33.90 -1.32
N THR A 1027 -18.97 -33.26 -1.12
CA THR A 1027 -18.30 -32.46 -2.15
C THR A 1027 -17.89 -33.31 -3.36
N SER A 1028 -17.37 -34.51 -3.13
CA SER A 1028 -16.99 -35.45 -4.19
C SER A 1028 -18.22 -35.98 -4.94
N GLY A 1029 -19.29 -36.34 -4.23
CA GLY A 1029 -20.56 -36.76 -4.84
C GLY A 1029 -21.17 -35.67 -5.73
N ALA A 1030 -21.22 -34.43 -5.25
CA ALA A 1030 -21.68 -33.29 -6.04
C ALA A 1030 -20.79 -33.03 -7.27
N PHE A 1031 -19.46 -33.14 -7.14
CA PHE A 1031 -18.54 -33.04 -8.28
C PHE A 1031 -18.78 -34.11 -9.33
N PHE A 1032 -18.89 -35.39 -8.96
CA PHE A 1032 -19.16 -36.45 -9.92
C PHE A 1032 -20.54 -36.29 -10.58
N ALA A 1033 -21.58 -35.93 -9.81
CA ALA A 1033 -22.90 -35.65 -10.36
C ALA A 1033 -22.84 -34.50 -11.40
N LEU A 1034 -22.16 -33.38 -11.09
CA LEU A 1034 -21.95 -32.28 -12.03
C LEU A 1034 -21.19 -32.74 -13.28
N TRP A 1035 -20.11 -33.52 -13.12
CA TRP A 1035 -19.26 -33.96 -14.23
C TRP A 1035 -19.98 -34.96 -15.15
N PHE A 1036 -20.70 -35.94 -14.60
CA PHE A 1036 -21.47 -36.91 -15.39
C PHE A 1036 -22.72 -36.32 -16.06
N THR A 1037 -23.31 -35.25 -15.53
CA THR A 1037 -24.47 -34.58 -16.15
C THR A 1037 -24.08 -33.45 -17.12
N SER A 1038 -22.89 -32.88 -16.99
CA SER A 1038 -22.39 -31.81 -17.89
C SER A 1038 -22.35 -32.23 -19.37
N PRO A 1039 -22.54 -31.30 -20.33
CA PRO A 1039 -22.23 -31.54 -21.74
C PRO A 1039 -20.76 -31.93 -21.97
N GLY A 1040 -20.49 -32.72 -23.02
CA GLY A 1040 -19.17 -33.30 -23.29
C GLY A 1040 -18.01 -32.29 -23.37
N HIS A 1041 -18.26 -31.08 -23.91
CA HIS A 1041 -17.26 -30.02 -24.01
C HIS A 1041 -16.82 -29.42 -22.65
N LEU A 1042 -17.59 -29.65 -21.57
CA LEU A 1042 -17.22 -29.27 -20.20
C LEU A 1042 -16.53 -30.40 -19.41
N ARG A 1043 -16.63 -31.67 -19.84
CA ARG A 1043 -16.05 -32.85 -19.17
C ARG A 1043 -14.53 -32.96 -19.34
N LYS A 1044 -13.80 -31.92 -18.98
CA LYS A 1044 -12.34 -31.85 -19.15
C LYS A 1044 -11.66 -32.80 -18.15
N PRO A 1045 -10.76 -33.72 -18.59
CA PRO A 1045 -10.13 -34.71 -17.71
C PRO A 1045 -9.26 -34.07 -16.62
N GLY A 1046 -8.74 -32.86 -16.87
CA GLY A 1046 -8.03 -32.07 -15.86
C GLY A 1046 -8.84 -31.83 -14.57
N ARG A 1047 -10.18 -31.77 -14.63
CA ARG A 1047 -11.02 -31.61 -13.43
C ARG A 1047 -11.02 -32.84 -12.53
N VAL A 1048 -10.81 -34.03 -13.10
CA VAL A 1048 -10.62 -35.28 -12.35
C VAL A 1048 -9.22 -35.30 -11.71
N VAL A 1049 -8.20 -34.76 -12.38
CA VAL A 1049 -6.86 -34.58 -11.80
C VAL A 1049 -6.88 -33.57 -10.65
N GLU A 1050 -7.63 -32.46 -10.77
CA GLU A 1050 -7.86 -31.52 -9.67
C GLU A 1050 -8.58 -32.20 -8.48
N TRP A 1051 -9.61 -33.02 -8.73
CA TRP A 1051 -10.30 -33.78 -7.69
C TRP A 1051 -9.39 -34.81 -6.99
N LEU A 1052 -8.57 -35.54 -7.76
CA LEU A 1052 -7.58 -36.47 -7.22
C LEU A 1052 -6.54 -35.73 -6.37
N THR A 1053 -6.10 -34.55 -6.81
CA THR A 1053 -5.16 -33.70 -6.06
C THR A 1053 -5.79 -33.20 -4.75
N ALA A 1054 -7.05 -32.75 -4.80
CA ALA A 1054 -7.79 -32.31 -3.61
C ALA A 1054 -8.05 -33.45 -2.62
N THR A 1055 -8.42 -34.63 -3.13
CA THR A 1055 -8.62 -35.84 -2.32
C THR A 1055 -7.30 -36.35 -1.73
N GLY A 1056 -6.18 -36.24 -2.46
CA GLY A 1056 -4.84 -36.54 -1.96
C GLY A 1056 -4.41 -35.57 -0.85
N ILE A 1057 -4.66 -34.27 -0.99
CA ILE A 1057 -4.42 -33.27 0.06
C ILE A 1057 -5.28 -33.58 1.29
N TRP A 1058 -6.58 -33.82 1.12
CA TRP A 1058 -7.48 -34.22 2.20
C TRP A 1058 -6.94 -35.46 2.94
N ALA A 1059 -6.62 -36.53 2.20
CA ALA A 1059 -6.12 -37.78 2.76
C ALA A 1059 -4.78 -37.60 3.49
N LEU A 1060 -3.85 -36.80 2.96
CA LEU A 1060 -2.58 -36.46 3.63
C LEU A 1060 -2.78 -35.70 4.95
N PHE A 1061 -3.80 -34.84 5.03
CA PHE A 1061 -4.14 -34.12 6.26
C PHE A 1061 -4.87 -35.02 7.27
N THR A 1062 -5.71 -35.95 6.83
CA THR A 1062 -6.47 -36.90 7.68
C THR A 1062 -5.78 -38.27 7.85
N MET A 1063 -4.49 -38.39 7.54
CA MET A 1063 -3.84 -39.69 7.38
C MET A 1063 -3.61 -40.41 8.72
N TRP A 1064 -4.40 -41.45 8.98
CA TRP A 1064 -4.20 -42.44 10.06
C TRP A 1064 -3.20 -43.52 9.63
N PHE A 1065 -3.21 -43.90 8.35
CA PHE A 1065 -2.50 -45.08 7.80
C PHE A 1065 -0.95 -45.01 7.84
N PHE A 1066 -0.34 -43.85 8.13
CA PHE A 1066 1.11 -43.63 8.08
C PHE A 1066 1.64 -42.92 9.34
N GLY A 1067 1.08 -43.29 10.49
CA GLY A 1067 1.41 -42.73 11.80
C GLY A 1067 0.55 -41.50 12.16
N PRO A 1068 1.00 -40.67 13.13
CA PRO A 1068 0.18 -39.57 13.68
C PRO A 1068 -0.21 -38.55 12.62
N SER A 1069 -1.40 -37.96 12.76
CA SER A 1069 -1.89 -36.95 11.81
C SER A 1069 -1.00 -35.69 11.78
N LEU A 1070 -1.08 -34.92 10.69
CA LEU A 1070 -0.33 -33.68 10.55
C LEU A 1070 -0.60 -32.70 11.70
N PHE A 1071 -1.84 -32.64 12.19
CA PHE A 1071 -2.22 -31.79 13.33
C PHE A 1071 -1.57 -32.24 14.65
N HIS A 1072 -1.52 -33.54 14.96
CA HIS A 1072 -0.78 -34.01 16.15
C HIS A 1072 0.72 -33.67 16.09
N ARG A 1073 1.33 -33.73 14.90
CA ARG A 1073 2.75 -33.36 14.71
C ARG A 1073 2.96 -31.85 14.87
N LEU A 1074 2.05 -31.01 14.37
CA LEU A 1074 2.10 -29.56 14.52
C LEU A 1074 1.80 -29.09 15.95
N ALA A 1075 0.81 -29.68 16.63
CA ALA A 1075 0.52 -29.43 18.04
C ALA A 1075 1.74 -29.76 18.92
N SER A 1076 2.36 -30.93 18.73
CA SER A 1076 3.61 -31.30 19.40
C SER A 1076 4.75 -30.33 19.08
N ALA A 1077 4.98 -29.98 17.81
CA ALA A 1077 6.02 -29.03 17.40
C ALA A 1077 5.80 -27.60 17.93
N SER A 1078 4.55 -27.22 18.24
CA SER A 1078 4.19 -25.94 18.86
C SER A 1078 4.31 -25.92 20.40
N GLY A 1079 4.64 -27.05 21.03
CA GLY A 1079 4.92 -27.15 22.47
C GLY A 1079 4.04 -28.10 23.27
N ALA A 1080 3.07 -28.79 22.64
CA ALA A 1080 2.12 -29.64 23.37
C ALA A 1080 2.82 -30.75 24.19
N GLN A 1081 2.56 -30.74 25.49
CA GLN A 1081 2.97 -31.79 26.41
C GLN A 1081 2.00 -32.96 26.28
N CYS A 1082 2.52 -34.19 26.32
CA CYS A 1082 1.68 -35.38 26.40
C CYS A 1082 1.38 -35.69 27.87
N VAL A 1083 0.10 -35.79 28.22
CA VAL A 1083 -0.35 -35.87 29.62
C VAL A 1083 -1.44 -36.91 29.84
N VAL A 1084 -1.51 -37.39 31.07
CA VAL A 1084 -2.53 -38.29 31.61
C VAL A 1084 -3.17 -37.62 32.82
N PHE A 1085 -4.50 -37.54 32.81
CA PHE A 1085 -5.27 -36.99 33.92
C PHE A 1085 -5.61 -38.11 34.92
N LEU A 1086 -5.29 -37.90 36.19
CA LEU A 1086 -5.69 -38.79 37.29
C LEU A 1086 -7.12 -38.46 37.76
N PRO A 1087 -7.83 -39.40 38.41
CA PRO A 1087 -9.10 -39.11 39.06
C PRO A 1087 -8.97 -37.96 40.08
N PRO A 1088 -10.00 -37.11 40.25
CA PRO A 1088 -9.94 -35.99 41.16
C PRO A 1088 -9.93 -36.45 42.63
N SER A 1089 -8.88 -36.05 43.36
CA SER A 1089 -8.81 -36.15 44.82
C SER A 1089 -9.16 -34.78 45.45
N PRO A 1090 -9.83 -34.71 46.63
CA PRO A 1090 -10.27 -33.45 47.23
C PRO A 1090 -9.16 -32.42 47.46
N ASP A 1091 -7.95 -32.87 47.81
CA ASP A 1091 -6.86 -32.01 48.28
C ASP A 1091 -5.84 -31.63 47.20
N ALA A 1092 -6.05 -32.05 45.94
CA ALA A 1092 -5.03 -31.99 44.89
C ALA A 1092 -5.33 -30.95 43.79
N SER A 1093 -4.62 -29.82 43.84
CA SER A 1093 -4.73 -28.70 42.88
C SER A 1093 -4.13 -28.95 41.49
N SER A 1094 -3.61 -30.15 41.20
CA SER A 1094 -3.06 -30.51 39.88
C SER A 1094 -2.98 -32.04 39.69
N ASN A 1095 -3.94 -32.60 38.95
CA ASN A 1095 -4.11 -34.04 38.73
C ASN A 1095 -3.55 -34.50 37.37
N ILE A 1096 -2.38 -33.97 36.97
CA ILE A 1096 -1.79 -34.14 35.64
C ILE A 1096 -0.43 -34.85 35.77
N VAL A 1097 -0.24 -35.95 35.04
CA VAL A 1097 1.03 -36.69 34.92
C VAL A 1097 1.55 -36.55 33.49
N ASN A 1098 2.78 -36.06 33.33
CA ASN A 1098 3.42 -35.94 32.02
C ASN A 1098 3.98 -37.30 31.56
N VAL A 1099 3.76 -37.63 30.29
CA VAL A 1099 4.11 -38.91 29.64
C VAL A 1099 4.91 -38.60 28.36
N PRO A 1100 5.82 -39.47 27.89
CA PRO A 1100 6.49 -39.27 26.60
C PRO A 1100 5.49 -39.13 25.43
N VAL A 1101 5.82 -38.27 24.46
CA VAL A 1101 4.90 -37.84 23.40
C VAL A 1101 4.46 -39.00 22.49
N GLU A 1102 5.31 -40.02 22.40
CA GLU A 1102 5.10 -41.26 21.65
C GLU A 1102 3.80 -41.97 22.07
N PHE A 1103 3.44 -41.95 23.36
CA PHE A 1103 2.22 -42.60 23.85
C PHE A 1103 0.95 -41.85 23.38
N CYS A 1104 0.97 -40.51 23.38
CA CYS A 1104 -0.11 -39.70 22.78
C CYS A 1104 -0.19 -39.86 21.26
N GLN A 1105 0.94 -40.11 20.60
CA GLN A 1105 1.01 -40.33 19.16
C GLN A 1105 0.51 -41.72 18.73
N GLN A 1106 0.63 -42.73 19.60
CA GLN A 1106 0.18 -44.10 19.35
C GLN A 1106 -1.21 -44.41 19.95
N HIS A 1107 -1.78 -43.50 20.74
CA HIS A 1107 -2.97 -43.72 21.58
C HIS A 1107 -2.87 -44.94 22.52
N THR A 1108 -1.65 -45.30 22.92
CA THR A 1108 -1.37 -46.44 23.79
C THR A 1108 -1.96 -46.20 25.19
N PRO A 1109 -2.92 -47.02 25.67
CA PRO A 1109 -3.48 -46.85 27.00
C PRO A 1109 -2.43 -47.24 28.06
N VAL A 1110 -2.24 -46.39 29.05
CA VAL A 1110 -1.34 -46.63 30.18
C VAL A 1110 -2.13 -46.98 31.45
N SER A 1111 -1.56 -47.86 32.27
CA SER A 1111 -2.03 -48.17 33.63
C SER A 1111 -0.83 -48.32 34.58
N PRO A 1112 -1.03 -48.15 35.90
CA PRO A 1112 0.02 -48.44 36.89
C PRO A 1112 0.55 -49.88 36.80
N SER A 1113 -0.32 -50.82 36.44
CA SER A 1113 -0.01 -52.25 36.27
C SER A 1113 0.78 -52.60 35.00
N THR A 1114 0.66 -51.82 33.93
CA THR A 1114 1.33 -52.12 32.64
C THR A 1114 2.57 -51.25 32.39
N HIS A 1115 2.59 -50.02 32.93
CA HIS A 1115 3.64 -49.05 32.71
C HIS A 1115 4.16 -48.49 34.05
N PRO A 1116 4.57 -49.33 35.03
CA PRO A 1116 4.89 -48.89 36.39
C PRO A 1116 5.97 -47.79 36.44
N ALA A 1117 6.93 -47.80 35.51
CA ALA A 1117 7.98 -46.77 35.41
C ALA A 1117 7.46 -45.34 35.20
N LEU A 1118 6.27 -45.15 34.58
CA LEU A 1118 5.65 -43.82 34.42
C LEU A 1118 5.06 -43.30 35.75
N PHE A 1119 4.69 -44.20 36.66
CA PHE A 1119 4.05 -43.89 37.94
C PHE A 1119 5.00 -44.00 39.15
N ALA A 1120 6.18 -44.62 38.97
CA ALA A 1120 7.19 -44.86 40.00
C ALA A 1120 7.99 -43.62 40.44
N SER A 1121 7.68 -42.42 39.91
CA SER A 1121 8.33 -41.20 40.41
C SER A 1121 7.80 -40.82 41.79
N ASN A 1122 8.71 -40.55 42.74
CA ASN A 1122 8.36 -40.26 44.14
C ASN A 1122 7.34 -39.12 44.30
N PHE A 1123 7.26 -38.19 43.34
CA PHE A 1123 6.33 -37.07 43.31
C PHE A 1123 4.86 -37.45 43.09
N VAL A 1124 4.59 -38.57 42.39
CA VAL A 1124 3.23 -39.08 42.17
C VAL A 1124 2.77 -39.88 43.39
N LEU A 1125 3.64 -40.77 43.89
CA LEU A 1125 3.39 -41.54 45.12
C LEU A 1125 3.17 -40.62 46.35
N SER A 1126 3.96 -39.55 46.50
CA SER A 1126 3.79 -38.62 47.62
C SER A 1126 2.48 -37.82 47.60
N ARG A 1127 1.84 -37.67 46.42
CA ARG A 1127 0.53 -37.00 46.28
C ARG A 1127 -0.65 -37.95 46.49
N LEU A 1128 -0.46 -39.26 46.27
CA LEU A 1128 -1.51 -40.29 46.44
C LEU A 1128 -1.49 -40.95 47.83
N ALA A 1129 -0.49 -40.64 48.66
CA ALA A 1129 -0.33 -41.19 50.02
C ALA A 1129 -1.38 -40.67 51.04
N GLY A 1130 -2.24 -39.71 50.68
CA GLY A 1130 -3.28 -39.16 51.57
C GLY A 1130 -4.50 -40.06 51.71
N THR A 1131 -5.18 -40.35 50.60
CA THR A 1131 -6.30 -41.31 50.50
C THR A 1131 -6.38 -41.91 49.10
N HIS A 1132 -6.85 -43.17 49.01
CA HIS A 1132 -7.05 -43.97 47.79
C HIS A 1132 -5.82 -44.13 46.87
N SER A 1133 -5.17 -45.29 46.98
CA SER A 1133 -4.36 -45.86 45.90
C SER A 1133 -5.19 -46.01 44.62
N LEU A 1134 -4.64 -45.60 43.46
CA LEU A 1134 -5.23 -45.84 42.15
C LEU A 1134 -5.53 -47.34 41.95
N ASP A 1135 -6.72 -47.66 41.43
CA ASP A 1135 -7.10 -49.03 41.05
C ASP A 1135 -6.05 -49.62 40.08
N PRO A 1136 -5.46 -50.80 40.36
CA PRO A 1136 -4.53 -51.47 39.46
C PRO A 1136 -5.07 -51.69 38.03
N ASN A 1137 -6.39 -51.72 37.85
CA ASN A 1137 -7.08 -51.87 36.56
C ASN A 1137 -7.33 -50.53 35.85
N TRP A 1138 -7.10 -49.38 36.50
CA TRP A 1138 -7.33 -48.06 35.92
C TRP A 1138 -6.47 -47.84 34.67
N ARG A 1139 -7.13 -47.43 33.57
CA ARG A 1139 -6.50 -47.19 32.26
C ARG A 1139 -6.90 -45.82 31.74
N ALA A 1140 -5.92 -45.06 31.26
CA ALA A 1140 -6.14 -43.82 30.54
C ALA A 1140 -5.34 -43.79 29.23
N VAL A 1141 -5.91 -43.18 28.19
CA VAL A 1141 -5.17 -42.87 26.96
C VAL A 1141 -4.55 -41.48 27.11
N PRO A 1142 -3.22 -41.32 26.97
CA PRO A 1142 -2.57 -40.01 27.03
C PRO A 1142 -3.08 -39.05 25.96
N THR A 1143 -3.18 -37.76 26.29
CA THR A 1143 -3.65 -36.69 25.40
C THR A 1143 -2.66 -35.53 25.32
N LEU A 1144 -2.64 -34.81 24.21
CA LEU A 1144 -1.84 -33.60 24.07
C LEU A 1144 -2.51 -32.42 24.79
N TYR A 1145 -1.71 -31.64 25.52
CA TYR A 1145 -2.12 -30.51 26.37
C TYR A 1145 -1.15 -29.34 26.16
N SER A 1146 -1.68 -28.11 26.12
CA SER A 1146 -0.90 -26.86 25.98
C SER A 1146 -0.05 -26.77 24.70
N GLY A 1147 -0.72 -26.79 23.53
CA GLY A 1147 -0.12 -26.47 22.23
C GLY A 1147 -1.14 -25.83 21.29
N HIS A 1148 -0.80 -25.67 20.01
CA HIS A 1148 -1.66 -25.07 19.00
C HIS A 1148 -2.28 -26.12 18.06
N ASP A 1149 -3.58 -26.39 18.19
CA ASP A 1149 -4.35 -27.15 17.19
C ASP A 1149 -4.73 -26.27 15.98
N ILE A 1150 -5.17 -26.89 14.89
CA ILE A 1150 -5.60 -26.19 13.67
C ILE A 1150 -7.02 -26.67 13.33
N SER A 1151 -7.96 -25.74 13.12
CA SER A 1151 -9.35 -26.12 12.85
C SER A 1151 -9.51 -26.91 11.55
N GLY A 1152 -9.53 -28.25 11.68
CA GLY A 1152 -9.74 -29.18 10.57
C GLY A 1152 -11.10 -28.98 9.89
N HIS A 1153 -12.12 -28.54 10.64
CA HIS A 1153 -13.42 -28.15 10.07
C HIS A 1153 -13.28 -26.92 9.15
N MET A 1154 -12.60 -25.86 9.61
CA MET A 1154 -12.41 -24.64 8.82
C MET A 1154 -11.55 -24.90 7.57
N PHE A 1155 -10.50 -25.71 7.71
CA PHE A 1155 -9.69 -26.21 6.59
C PHE A 1155 -10.55 -26.92 5.53
N LEU A 1156 -11.34 -27.91 5.96
CA LEU A 1156 -12.11 -28.77 5.06
C LEU A 1156 -13.23 -28.01 4.35
N LEU A 1157 -13.98 -27.20 5.09
CA LEU A 1157 -15.06 -26.37 4.54
C LEU A 1157 -14.50 -25.36 3.52
N THR A 1158 -13.38 -24.69 3.84
CA THR A 1158 -12.71 -23.76 2.91
C THR A 1158 -12.32 -24.45 1.61
N MET A 1159 -11.65 -25.60 1.68
CA MET A 1159 -11.24 -26.36 0.48
C MET A 1159 -12.46 -26.82 -0.34
N SER A 1160 -13.50 -27.33 0.32
CA SER A 1160 -14.76 -27.75 -0.31
C SER A 1160 -15.49 -26.62 -1.03
N ILE A 1161 -15.55 -25.42 -0.42
CA ILE A 1161 -16.20 -24.23 -1.00
C ILE A 1161 -15.51 -23.82 -2.31
N PHE A 1162 -14.18 -23.66 -2.29
CA PHE A 1162 -13.43 -23.26 -3.49
C PHE A 1162 -13.48 -24.32 -4.59
N PHE A 1163 -13.45 -25.60 -4.22
CA PHE A 1163 -13.54 -26.67 -5.20
C PHE A 1163 -14.93 -26.71 -5.86
N LEU A 1164 -16.01 -26.73 -5.07
CA LEU A 1164 -17.38 -26.91 -5.56
C LEU A 1164 -17.91 -25.68 -6.31
N ALA A 1165 -17.68 -24.46 -5.79
CA ALA A 1165 -18.12 -23.22 -6.43
C ALA A 1165 -17.53 -23.08 -7.85
N GLU A 1166 -16.27 -23.46 -8.03
CA GLU A 1166 -15.65 -23.40 -9.35
C GLU A 1166 -16.22 -24.44 -10.33
N GLN A 1167 -16.64 -25.63 -9.89
CA GLN A 1167 -17.35 -26.57 -10.77
C GLN A 1167 -18.72 -25.99 -11.19
N ILE A 1168 -19.48 -25.43 -10.24
CA ILE A 1168 -20.77 -24.77 -10.52
C ILE A 1168 -20.60 -23.61 -11.52
N SER A 1169 -19.53 -22.82 -11.38
CA SER A 1169 -19.24 -21.68 -12.26
C SER A 1169 -19.08 -22.04 -13.75
N LEU A 1170 -18.74 -23.30 -14.06
CA LEU A 1170 -18.64 -23.80 -15.44
C LEU A 1170 -20.03 -24.12 -16.04
N SER A 1171 -21.03 -24.41 -15.20
CA SER A 1171 -22.40 -24.74 -15.63
C SER A 1171 -23.36 -23.54 -15.65
N LEU A 1172 -23.07 -22.46 -14.91
CA LEU A 1172 -23.92 -21.26 -14.88
C LEU A 1172 -24.29 -20.70 -16.28
N PRO A 1173 -23.40 -20.64 -17.29
CA PRO A 1173 -23.76 -20.16 -18.63
C PRO A 1173 -24.78 -21.02 -19.38
N LEU A 1174 -25.00 -22.27 -18.96
CA LEU A 1174 -26.01 -23.17 -19.55
C LEU A 1174 -27.42 -22.98 -18.93
N LEU A 1175 -27.49 -22.26 -17.81
CA LEU A 1175 -28.72 -22.02 -17.03
C LEU A 1175 -29.25 -20.58 -17.20
N TYR A 1176 -28.34 -19.61 -17.34
CA TYR A 1176 -28.66 -18.19 -17.46
C TYR A 1176 -28.19 -17.64 -18.81
N PRO A 1177 -28.92 -17.89 -19.92
CA PRO A 1177 -28.54 -17.47 -21.27
C PRO A 1177 -28.59 -15.95 -21.52
N SER A 1178 -28.89 -15.16 -20.48
CA SER A 1178 -28.75 -13.70 -20.44
C SER A 1178 -27.32 -13.22 -20.10
N LEU A 1179 -26.41 -14.12 -19.72
CA LEU A 1179 -24.99 -13.85 -19.61
C LEU A 1179 -24.31 -14.08 -20.97
N GLU A 1180 -23.53 -13.11 -21.45
CA GLU A 1180 -22.98 -13.15 -22.82
C GLU A 1180 -22.11 -14.40 -23.08
N PRO A 1181 -22.31 -15.09 -24.22
CA PRO A 1181 -21.55 -16.27 -24.57
C PRO A 1181 -20.14 -15.93 -25.05
N VAL A 1182 -19.19 -16.86 -24.84
CA VAL A 1182 -17.88 -16.80 -25.50
C VAL A 1182 -18.07 -17.01 -27.01
N PRO A 1183 -17.46 -16.21 -27.89
CA PRO A 1183 -17.58 -16.39 -29.34
C PRO A 1183 -17.17 -17.82 -29.78
N GLY A 1184 -18.05 -18.49 -30.52
CA GLY A 1184 -17.81 -19.80 -31.12
C GLY A 1184 -18.46 -21.02 -30.45
N THR A 1185 -19.24 -20.87 -29.37
CA THR A 1185 -19.96 -22.02 -28.76
C THR A 1185 -21.39 -22.18 -29.30
N VAL A 1186 -21.71 -23.38 -29.82
CA VAL A 1186 -23.07 -23.76 -30.23
C VAL A 1186 -24.03 -23.80 -29.03
N ARG A 1187 -25.24 -23.24 -29.19
CA ARG A 1187 -26.29 -23.20 -28.15
C ARG A 1187 -26.86 -24.60 -27.87
N HIS A 1188 -26.32 -25.32 -26.88
CA HIS A 1188 -27.00 -26.45 -26.25
C HIS A 1188 -27.71 -26.00 -24.96
N ARG A 1189 -29.01 -26.27 -24.88
CA ARG A 1189 -29.80 -26.15 -23.65
C ARG A 1189 -29.35 -27.21 -22.64
N ALA A 1190 -29.27 -26.87 -21.36
CA ALA A 1190 -28.99 -27.86 -20.31
C ALA A 1190 -30.08 -28.95 -20.29
N SER A 1191 -29.70 -30.18 -19.93
CA SER A 1191 -30.69 -31.22 -19.61
C SER A 1191 -31.30 -30.93 -18.24
N PHE A 1192 -32.58 -31.30 -18.05
CA PHE A 1192 -33.28 -31.15 -16.77
C PHE A 1192 -32.51 -31.77 -15.59
N LEU A 1193 -31.89 -32.94 -15.81
CA LEU A 1193 -31.06 -33.61 -14.81
C LEU A 1193 -29.80 -32.78 -14.44
N HIS A 1194 -29.15 -32.12 -15.40
CA HIS A 1194 -28.02 -31.23 -15.12
C HIS A 1194 -28.47 -29.98 -14.34
N GLU A 1195 -29.62 -29.40 -14.69
CA GLU A 1195 -30.19 -28.26 -13.97
C GLU A 1195 -30.51 -28.59 -12.51
N VAL A 1196 -31.15 -29.74 -12.25
CA VAL A 1196 -31.41 -30.22 -10.89
C VAL A 1196 -30.11 -30.44 -10.10
N VAL A 1197 -29.09 -31.05 -10.71
CA VAL A 1197 -27.80 -31.28 -10.06
C VAL A 1197 -27.03 -29.99 -9.77
N VAL A 1198 -27.10 -28.98 -10.64
CA VAL A 1198 -26.48 -27.67 -10.36
C VAL A 1198 -27.21 -26.94 -9.23
N LYS A 1199 -28.55 -26.97 -9.20
CA LYS A 1199 -29.34 -26.38 -8.09
C LYS A 1199 -29.04 -27.08 -6.75
N ALA A 1200 -28.99 -28.41 -6.73
CA ALA A 1200 -28.61 -29.19 -5.54
C ALA A 1200 -27.17 -28.90 -5.08
N SER A 1201 -26.22 -28.76 -6.02
CA SER A 1201 -24.84 -28.39 -5.72
C SER A 1201 -24.72 -26.97 -5.17
N GLY A 1202 -25.55 -26.03 -5.65
CA GLY A 1202 -25.66 -24.67 -5.13
C GLY A 1202 -26.20 -24.64 -3.70
N ALA A 1203 -27.22 -25.45 -3.39
CA ALA A 1203 -27.74 -25.62 -2.03
C ALA A 1203 -26.67 -26.19 -1.09
N LEU A 1204 -25.92 -27.21 -1.53
CA LEU A 1204 -24.80 -27.77 -0.76
C LEU A 1204 -23.68 -26.75 -0.50
N LEU A 1205 -23.36 -25.90 -1.50
CA LEU A 1205 -22.41 -24.80 -1.33
C LEU A 1205 -22.90 -23.78 -0.29
N GLY A 1206 -24.21 -23.47 -0.28
CA GLY A 1206 -24.84 -22.65 0.75
C GLY A 1206 -24.70 -23.24 2.17
N ILE A 1207 -24.87 -24.57 2.30
CA ILE A 1207 -24.64 -25.29 3.56
C ILE A 1207 -23.17 -25.13 4.01
N TRP A 1208 -22.19 -25.19 3.10
CA TRP A 1208 -20.78 -24.98 3.47
C TRP A 1208 -20.49 -23.54 3.94
N PHE A 1209 -21.08 -22.52 3.32
CA PHE A 1209 -20.96 -21.14 3.83
C PHE A 1209 -21.59 -20.98 5.22
N LEU A 1210 -22.78 -21.55 5.44
CA LEU A 1210 -23.44 -21.55 6.76
C LEU A 1210 -22.59 -22.28 7.81
N MET A 1211 -22.03 -23.45 7.48
CA MET A 1211 -21.17 -24.22 8.39
C MET A 1211 -19.84 -23.53 8.66
N SER A 1212 -19.31 -22.75 7.72
CA SER A 1212 -18.12 -21.93 7.93
C SER A 1212 -18.42 -20.80 8.93
N LEU A 1213 -19.59 -20.17 8.82
CA LEU A 1213 -20.04 -19.15 9.77
C LEU A 1213 -20.30 -19.73 11.17
N THR A 1214 -21.04 -20.84 11.29
CA THR A 1214 -21.33 -21.44 12.62
C THR A 1214 -20.06 -21.98 13.29
N THR A 1215 -19.11 -22.52 12.52
CA THR A 1215 -17.77 -22.86 13.03
C THR A 1215 -17.04 -21.60 13.50
N ALA A 1216 -17.00 -20.53 12.70
CA ALA A 1216 -16.35 -19.27 13.08
C ALA A 1216 -16.97 -18.60 14.33
N VAL A 1217 -18.26 -18.81 14.59
CA VAL A 1217 -18.95 -18.27 15.78
C VAL A 1217 -18.77 -19.15 17.02
N TYR A 1218 -18.97 -20.47 16.94
CA TYR A 1218 -19.15 -21.33 18.13
C TYR A 1218 -18.00 -22.29 18.47
N PHE A 1219 -17.06 -22.56 17.55
CA PHE A 1219 -16.07 -23.62 17.75
C PHE A 1219 -14.67 -23.15 17.39
N HIS A 1220 -13.67 -23.61 18.12
CA HIS A 1220 -12.27 -23.21 18.01
C HIS A 1220 -11.98 -21.76 18.46
N THR A 1221 -10.75 -21.48 18.86
CA THR A 1221 -10.22 -20.14 19.15
C THR A 1221 -10.04 -19.31 17.86
N PRO A 1222 -9.88 -17.98 17.95
CA PRO A 1222 -9.58 -17.14 16.79
C PRO A 1222 -8.34 -17.58 16.00
N PHE A 1223 -7.33 -18.15 16.67
CA PHE A 1223 -6.06 -18.53 16.04
C PHE A 1223 -6.12 -19.92 15.40
N GLU A 1224 -6.82 -20.88 16.02
CA GLU A 1224 -7.18 -22.18 15.41
C GLU A 1224 -8.04 -21.98 14.14
N LYS A 1225 -8.99 -21.02 14.16
CA LYS A 1225 -9.81 -20.62 12.99
C LYS A 1225 -8.94 -20.04 11.87
N ALA A 1226 -8.09 -19.07 12.19
CA ALA A 1226 -7.25 -18.38 11.21
C ALA A 1226 -6.26 -19.34 10.52
N THR A 1227 -5.61 -20.21 11.29
CA THR A 1227 -4.68 -21.23 10.75
C THR A 1227 -5.41 -22.28 9.90
N GLY A 1228 -6.59 -22.74 10.31
CA GLY A 1228 -7.41 -23.67 9.52
C GLY A 1228 -7.88 -23.06 8.19
N PHE A 1229 -8.34 -21.81 8.21
CA PHE A 1229 -8.73 -21.06 7.02
C PHE A 1229 -7.56 -20.86 6.04
N LEU A 1230 -6.40 -20.42 6.54
CA LEU A 1230 -5.20 -20.23 5.71
C LEU A 1230 -4.69 -21.54 5.09
N ALA A 1231 -4.72 -22.65 5.84
CA ALA A 1231 -4.39 -23.97 5.30
C ALA A 1231 -5.39 -24.41 4.20
N GLY A 1232 -6.68 -24.10 4.36
CA GLY A 1232 -7.72 -24.38 3.36
C GLY A 1232 -7.55 -23.56 2.08
N LEU A 1233 -7.15 -22.28 2.19
CA LEU A 1233 -6.80 -21.44 1.05
C LEU A 1233 -5.54 -21.94 0.33
N LEU A 1234 -4.53 -22.38 1.07
CA LEU A 1234 -3.31 -22.96 0.50
C LEU A 1234 -3.61 -24.27 -0.25
N ALA A 1235 -4.44 -25.15 0.31
CA ALA A 1235 -4.93 -26.33 -0.39
C ALA A 1235 -5.69 -25.98 -1.68
N ALA A 1236 -6.64 -25.03 -1.60
CA ALA A 1236 -7.39 -24.53 -2.75
C ALA A 1236 -6.49 -23.95 -3.86
N TYR A 1237 -5.34 -23.35 -3.51
CA TYR A 1237 -4.34 -22.89 -4.47
C TYR A 1237 -3.52 -24.04 -5.07
N ILE A 1238 -3.04 -24.99 -4.25
CA ILE A 1238 -2.24 -26.15 -4.70
C ILE A 1238 -3.04 -27.02 -5.68
N ILE A 1239 -4.35 -27.20 -5.46
CA ILE A 1239 -5.27 -27.90 -6.37
C ILE A 1239 -5.27 -27.31 -7.79
N LYS A 1240 -4.89 -26.03 -7.96
CA LYS A 1240 -4.82 -25.33 -9.26
C LYS A 1240 -3.41 -25.24 -9.86
N LEU A 1241 -2.38 -25.80 -9.20
CA LEU A 1241 -1.04 -25.90 -9.78
C LEU A 1241 -1.04 -27.01 -10.84
N PRO A 1242 -0.83 -26.71 -12.14
CA PRO A 1242 -1.04 -27.67 -13.20
C PRO A 1242 0.07 -28.71 -13.25
N VAL A 1243 -0.27 -29.99 -13.00
CA VAL A 1243 0.59 -31.13 -13.33
C VAL A 1243 0.68 -31.22 -14.87
N PRO A 1244 1.86 -30.97 -15.49
CA PRO A 1244 1.95 -30.62 -16.92
C PRO A 1244 1.92 -31.84 -17.87
N ILE A 1245 1.41 -32.99 -17.42
CA ILE A 1245 1.71 -34.30 -18.02
C ILE A 1245 0.66 -34.73 -19.08
N LEU A 1246 -0.59 -34.28 -19.00
CA LEU A 1246 -1.73 -34.88 -19.72
C LEU A 1246 -2.48 -33.97 -20.71
N SER A 1247 -1.88 -32.87 -21.19
CA SER A 1247 -2.51 -31.96 -22.18
C SER A 1247 -1.70 -31.80 -23.47
N ARG A 1248 -1.44 -32.92 -24.17
CA ARG A 1248 -1.27 -32.86 -25.63
C ARG A 1248 -2.64 -32.61 -26.26
N ALA A 1249 -2.80 -31.50 -26.98
CA ALA A 1249 -3.99 -31.32 -27.81
C ALA A 1249 -3.95 -32.32 -28.99
N PRO A 1250 -5.10 -32.90 -29.40
CA PRO A 1250 -5.19 -33.63 -30.67
C PRO A 1250 -4.97 -32.65 -31.85
N PRO A 1251 -4.56 -33.16 -33.04
CA PRO A 1251 -4.48 -32.34 -34.24
C PRO A 1251 -5.87 -31.82 -34.63
N PRO A 1252 -5.96 -30.66 -35.32
CA PRO A 1252 -7.23 -30.17 -35.84
C PRO A 1252 -7.78 -31.13 -36.91
N ALA A 1253 -9.09 -31.35 -36.89
CA ALA A 1253 -9.78 -32.07 -37.95
C ALA A 1253 -9.71 -31.30 -39.28
N PRO A 1254 -9.74 -31.98 -40.44
CA PRO A 1254 -9.79 -31.31 -41.74
C PRO A 1254 -11.07 -30.47 -41.89
N PRO A 1255 -11.04 -29.38 -42.68
CA PRO A 1255 -12.21 -28.54 -42.89
C PRO A 1255 -13.30 -29.31 -43.64
N ILE A 1256 -14.53 -29.24 -43.13
CA ILE A 1256 -15.71 -29.77 -43.83
C ILE A 1256 -16.00 -28.84 -45.01
N VAL A 1257 -15.98 -29.39 -46.22
CA VAL A 1257 -16.44 -28.70 -47.42
C VAL A 1257 -17.96 -28.51 -47.30
N ALA A 1258 -18.43 -27.27 -47.42
CA ALA A 1258 -19.85 -27.01 -47.54
C ALA A 1258 -20.31 -27.53 -48.91
N LEU A 1259 -21.25 -28.49 -48.91
CA LEU A 1259 -22.03 -28.81 -50.10
C LEU A 1259 -23.11 -27.75 -50.24
N ASP A 1260 -23.12 -27.06 -51.39
CA ASP A 1260 -24.27 -26.27 -51.79
C ASP A 1260 -25.53 -27.15 -51.84
N LYS A 1261 -26.67 -26.55 -51.50
CA LYS A 1261 -27.98 -27.08 -51.87
C LYS A 1261 -28.73 -26.04 -52.70
N PRO A 1262 -29.41 -26.46 -53.78
CA PRO A 1262 -30.08 -25.54 -54.68
C PRO A 1262 -31.40 -25.02 -54.08
N GLU A 1263 -31.99 -24.08 -54.81
CA GLU A 1263 -33.25 -23.40 -54.51
C GLU A 1263 -34.44 -24.38 -54.43
N ILE A 1264 -35.31 -24.14 -53.44
CA ILE A 1264 -36.79 -24.06 -53.50
C ILE A 1264 -37.28 -23.64 -52.10
#